data_AF-A0A8B9U0K9-F1
#
_entry.id   AF-A0A8B9U0K9-F1
#
_cell.length_a   1.000
_cell.length_b   1.000
_cell.length_c   1.000
_cell.angle_alpha   90.00
_cell.angle_beta   90.00
_cell.angle_gamma   90.00
#
_symmetry.space_group_name_H-M   'P 1'
#
loop_
_entity.id
_entity.type
_entity.pdbx_description
1 polymer ?
#
loop_
_entity_poly.entity_id
_entity_poly.type
_entity_poly.pdbx_seq_one_letter_code
_entity_poly.pdbx_strand_id
1 'polypeptide(L)'
;GPWVVRPCSPRPQREDRNGSLPASTAPLPCPAVAEAPCPPGRAGGSFELPGAPIDNIEVSGGGVLVAGGSCLYELLPELRPRRRVPPLAEGSGCGEPPGVRSKLLLPYEEPGGGVLLAGWTRASGSCEVWERPAYRQRFNRTEVVSCLPGGSTAGVVFQQAGAWYLAVAATYSAGRREAREGCEPSESDQTTAITVRPTDSLLPSEELGIIKYHVEPLHFVDALWWGGHLFFPYYRWKAKSGTDPEPPSMAVLHQLQPSERGFSLRGQVYLDCGCRSLIVSSSLVRQGAKGWWVGVFNHSHSTKTWNATAVCIFGMEEMREQACASTHFAVNENHCKSPTLIHSGLAAVYGTVVLNQIVLFLGTDDGQLLKAILNEDMESNCPEVLYEIKEETSIFPKLRLDPVDNNYIYLSSANKVRRIPVANCSRYVSEQECLSAKDPYCGWCSLNRRCTLKENCTRSNSTKGWYNISHAPDKDLKILLSFPEKNKHIKIHSIEPLWISTLGKSEITVKGENFTRASDIKLILTGISGCKPDIIKVRNVLNDTQMTFALPPTRKEAKSVCIQADGRRCSPAITLHYKENDNLNISKTEVEVYLSYMNGTQTKKVWFNVQNITKKPDRSTILCKFKREGTDKIDFSTVKVFVSRFPFCCNLTLSVLKFHYSFFFPSFLVAFIVTRYKSKELTRKQSQQLELLEYEIRKEIREGFAELQMDELDVVDSFGTVPFLDYKHFAIRTFFPESGGFASIFSEDMPQSRDQTRKDESFNMLHALICNKNFLVTLIHTLEKQKNFSVTDRCLFASFLTIALQTKLVYLTQILEVLTKDLMEQSSNVQPKLLLRRTESVVEKLLTNWMSVCLSGFLRETIGEPFYLLVTTLNQRINKGPVDAITCKALYTLNEDWLLWQVSEFKTVTLNVIFEKIPENESGDACQTIQVNVLDCDTIGQTKEKSLQAFLNKNGFLYGLQMDEIGLGKCVTRELLDIDGTSEVLEDGIRKLNTIGHYEVSMKTIPMSVDYSDEHCHLILPDSEANKDVKGAGHKGKQKFKVKEMYLTKLLSTKVAIHSVVENLFRSIWSLPNNKAPVAIKYFFDFLDAQAESKKITDPDVVHIWKTNSLPLRFWVNILKNPQFVFDIKKTSHIDGCLSVIAQAFMDAFSLAEQTMGKEAPTNKLLYAKDIPLYKKEVKAYYKAIRDLPQLTTSEVDEFLTQESKKHENEFNEEVALIEIYKYIVKYYDEIVSKLERERGFEEVQKQLQQVKALFDEKKKCKWI
;
A
#
# COMPACT_ATOMS: atom_id res chain seq x y z
N GLY A 1 -1.46 22.75 -47.97
CA GLY A 1 -0.78 21.88 -48.95
C GLY A 1 -0.96 20.44 -48.50
N PRO A 2 -1.07 19.48 -49.43
CA PRO A 2 -1.41 18.09 -49.11
C PRO A 2 -0.27 17.35 -48.38
N TRP A 3 -0.69 16.35 -47.61
CA TRP A 3 0.15 15.37 -46.93
C TRP A 3 0.10 14.05 -47.69
N VAL A 4 1.17 13.26 -47.65
CA VAL A 4 1.31 12.02 -48.44
C VAL A 4 1.82 10.89 -47.54
N VAL A 5 1.16 9.74 -47.65
CA VAL A 5 1.48 8.49 -46.95
C VAL A 5 2.27 7.60 -47.91
N ARG A 6 3.43 7.08 -47.48
CA ARG A 6 4.35 6.32 -48.35
C ARG A 6 4.85 5.01 -47.73
N PRO A 7 5.05 3.94 -48.53
CA PRO A 7 5.78 2.74 -48.10
C PRO A 7 7.28 3.03 -47.94
N CYS A 8 7.91 2.49 -46.90
CA CYS A 8 9.36 2.58 -46.72
C CYS A 8 10.13 1.81 -47.81
N SER A 9 11.11 2.46 -48.47
CA SER A 9 11.93 1.85 -49.52
C SER A 9 13.16 1.13 -48.96
N PRO A 10 13.42 -0.16 -49.30
CA PRO A 10 14.60 -0.87 -48.83
C PRO A 10 15.89 -0.30 -49.46
N ARG A 11 16.98 -0.27 -48.68
CA ARG A 11 18.32 0.12 -49.15
C ARG A 11 19.24 -1.10 -49.29
N PRO A 12 20.21 -1.06 -50.24
CA PRO A 12 20.94 -2.25 -50.66
C PRO A 12 21.98 -2.73 -49.65
N GLN A 13 22.18 -4.06 -49.60
CA GLN A 13 23.29 -4.69 -48.91
C GLN A 13 24.64 -4.39 -49.59
N ARG A 14 25.74 -4.57 -48.85
CA ARG A 14 27.11 -4.52 -49.36
C ARG A 14 27.79 -5.89 -49.19
N GLU A 15 28.09 -6.53 -50.30
CA GLU A 15 29.28 -7.38 -50.45
C GLU A 15 30.53 -6.45 -50.42
N ASP A 16 31.79 -6.84 -50.14
CA ASP A 16 32.48 -8.15 -50.02
C ASP A 16 33.76 -7.92 -49.12
N ARG A 17 34.86 -8.69 -48.96
CA ARG A 17 35.47 -9.85 -49.65
C ARG A 17 36.49 -10.64 -48.77
N ASN A 18 36.33 -11.96 -48.72
CA ASN A 18 37.33 -13.04 -48.45
C ASN A 18 38.12 -13.12 -47.12
N GLY A 19 38.37 -14.36 -46.65
CA GLY A 19 39.19 -14.61 -45.43
C GLY A 19 39.62 -16.05 -45.04
N SER A 20 39.43 -17.09 -45.87
CA SER A 20 40.05 -18.46 -45.78
C SER A 20 40.02 -19.33 -44.48
N LEU A 21 39.55 -20.58 -44.63
CA LEU A 21 39.71 -21.76 -43.73
C LEU A 21 41.02 -22.55 -44.07
N PRO A 22 41.43 -23.69 -43.42
CA PRO A 22 40.69 -24.61 -42.51
C PRO A 22 41.43 -25.26 -41.28
N ALA A 23 40.61 -25.79 -40.35
CA ALA A 23 40.68 -27.05 -39.56
C ALA A 23 41.97 -27.66 -38.94
N SER A 24 41.86 -28.08 -37.66
CA SER A 24 42.45 -29.35 -37.15
C SER A 24 41.72 -29.91 -35.88
N THR A 25 41.81 -31.22 -35.67
CA THR A 25 41.00 -32.12 -34.80
C THR A 25 41.29 -32.17 -33.28
N ALA A 26 40.21 -32.33 -32.48
CA ALA A 26 40.00 -33.29 -31.34
C ALA A 26 40.99 -33.34 -30.12
N PRO A 27 40.62 -33.92 -28.93
CA PRO A 27 39.43 -34.72 -28.58
C PRO A 27 38.64 -34.29 -27.32
N LEU A 28 37.59 -35.05 -27.00
CA LEU A 28 36.75 -34.97 -25.77
C LEU A 28 37.43 -35.62 -24.54
N PRO A 29 36.96 -35.25 -23.33
CA PRO A 29 36.43 -36.25 -22.39
C PRO A 29 34.97 -35.97 -21.95
N CYS A 30 34.30 -37.00 -21.43
CA CYS A 30 32.91 -36.97 -20.97
C CYS A 30 32.73 -36.28 -19.59
N PRO A 31 31.50 -35.84 -19.23
CA PRO A 31 31.30 -34.88 -18.14
C PRO A 31 31.31 -35.51 -16.74
N ALA A 32 31.90 -34.79 -15.78
CA ALA A 32 31.57 -34.95 -14.37
C ALA A 32 30.24 -34.22 -14.07
N VAL A 33 29.45 -34.77 -13.13
CA VAL A 33 28.15 -34.21 -12.76
C VAL A 33 28.34 -32.86 -12.05
N ALA A 34 27.87 -31.79 -12.67
CA ALA A 34 27.70 -30.48 -12.06
C ALA A 34 26.21 -30.21 -11.87
N GLU A 35 25.81 -29.90 -10.63
CA GLU A 35 24.42 -29.51 -10.32
C GLU A 35 24.08 -28.20 -11.05
N ALA A 36 22.93 -28.18 -11.74
CA ALA A 36 22.48 -26.96 -12.40
C ALA A 36 22.09 -25.90 -11.35
N PRO A 37 22.62 -24.67 -11.41
CA PRO A 37 22.29 -23.64 -10.43
C PRO A 37 20.82 -23.22 -10.59
N CYS A 38 20.03 -23.43 -9.52
CA CYS A 38 18.65 -22.98 -9.45
C CYS A 38 18.52 -21.45 -9.70
N PRO A 39 17.43 -20.99 -10.31
CA PRO A 39 17.21 -19.56 -10.51
C PRO A 39 17.09 -18.83 -9.16
N PRO A 40 17.60 -17.58 -9.05
CA PRO A 40 17.61 -16.82 -7.79
C PRO A 40 16.20 -16.28 -7.46
N GLY A 41 15.34 -17.14 -6.88
CA GLY A 41 13.92 -16.83 -6.74
C GLY A 41 13.20 -17.51 -5.57
N ARG A 42 13.60 -17.21 -4.33
CA ARG A 42 12.76 -17.23 -3.09
C ARG A 42 13.57 -16.84 -1.85
N ALA A 43 13.77 -15.54 -1.63
CA ALA A 43 14.36 -15.01 -0.40
C ALA A 43 13.26 -14.64 0.60
N GLY A 44 13.16 -15.39 1.71
CA GLY A 44 12.11 -15.17 2.73
C GLY A 44 11.80 -16.45 3.52
N GLY A 45 12.70 -16.83 4.42
CA GLY A 45 12.46 -17.93 5.36
C GLY A 45 11.42 -17.55 6.42
N SER A 46 10.63 -18.52 6.88
CA SER A 46 9.68 -18.34 7.99
C SER A 46 9.54 -19.60 8.82
N PHE A 47 9.52 -19.45 10.14
CA PHE A 47 9.24 -20.52 11.11
C PHE A 47 7.92 -20.23 11.83
N GLU A 48 7.14 -21.29 12.10
CA GLU A 48 5.90 -21.21 12.87
C GLU A 48 6.03 -22.12 14.11
N LEU A 49 5.90 -21.53 15.29
CA LEU A 49 5.99 -22.24 16.57
C LEU A 49 4.70 -23.06 16.79
N PRO A 50 4.78 -24.40 16.97
CA PRO A 50 3.58 -25.21 17.12
C PRO A 50 2.90 -25.00 18.48
N GLY A 51 1.68 -24.48 18.48
CA GLY A 51 0.78 -24.49 19.65
C GLY A 51 1.04 -23.46 20.75
N ALA A 52 1.94 -22.49 20.53
CA ALA A 52 2.19 -21.38 21.46
C ALA A 52 2.55 -20.09 20.70
N PRO A 53 2.26 -18.89 21.25
CA PRO A 53 2.86 -17.64 20.77
C PRO A 53 4.37 -17.60 21.08
N ILE A 54 5.10 -16.68 20.45
CA ILE A 54 6.52 -16.47 20.73
C ILE A 54 6.68 -15.58 21.96
N ASP A 55 7.26 -16.14 23.03
CA ASP A 55 7.58 -15.43 24.28
C ASP A 55 8.96 -14.78 24.27
N ASN A 56 9.88 -15.29 23.44
CA ASN A 56 11.23 -14.74 23.31
C ASN A 56 11.93 -15.21 22.01
N ILE A 57 12.85 -14.39 21.52
CA ILE A 57 13.75 -14.69 20.40
C ILE A 57 15.17 -14.21 20.73
N GLU A 58 16.17 -15.03 20.42
CA GLU A 58 17.59 -14.68 20.49
C GLU A 58 18.38 -15.19 19.29
N VAL A 59 19.55 -14.59 19.06
CA VAL A 59 20.48 -14.95 17.99
C VAL A 59 21.87 -15.20 18.57
N SER A 60 22.66 -15.98 17.83
CA SER A 60 24.05 -16.34 18.15
C SER A 60 24.73 -16.71 16.84
N GLY A 61 26.05 -16.51 16.71
CA GLY A 61 26.87 -16.82 15.51
C GLY A 61 26.80 -18.24 14.90
N GLY A 62 25.85 -19.09 15.30
CA GLY A 62 25.55 -20.38 14.67
C GLY A 62 24.07 -20.77 14.63
N GLY A 63 23.12 -19.84 14.89
CA GLY A 63 21.68 -20.11 14.80
C GLY A 63 20.78 -19.12 15.55
N VAL A 64 19.46 -19.34 15.42
CA VAL A 64 18.40 -18.56 16.09
C VAL A 64 17.73 -19.42 17.15
N LEU A 65 17.45 -18.85 18.32
CA LEU A 65 16.74 -19.49 19.42
C LEU A 65 15.35 -18.88 19.56
N VAL A 66 14.31 -19.71 19.52
CA VAL A 66 12.91 -19.28 19.63
C VAL A 66 12.24 -20.05 20.76
N ALA A 67 11.63 -19.31 21.70
CA ALA A 67 10.91 -19.85 22.84
C ALA A 67 9.44 -19.40 22.86
N GLY A 68 8.57 -20.27 23.36
CA GLY A 68 7.17 -19.97 23.63
C GLY A 68 6.49 -21.11 24.36
N GLY A 69 5.69 -20.78 25.38
CA GLY A 69 5.09 -21.77 26.28
C GLY A 69 6.16 -22.67 26.92
N SER A 70 5.96 -23.98 26.85
CA SER A 70 6.91 -24.98 27.38
C SER A 70 8.05 -25.38 26.41
N CYS A 71 8.19 -24.70 25.25
CA CYS A 71 9.01 -25.18 24.14
C CYS A 71 10.14 -24.22 23.72
N LEU A 72 11.31 -24.81 23.41
CA LEU A 72 12.51 -24.14 22.87
C LEU A 72 12.99 -24.82 21.59
N TYR A 73 13.22 -24.03 20.54
CA TYR A 73 13.77 -24.48 19.27
C TYR A 73 15.08 -23.75 18.95
N GLU A 74 16.10 -24.51 18.55
CA GLU A 74 17.27 -24.02 17.84
C GLU A 74 16.98 -24.15 16.33
N LEU A 75 17.10 -23.04 15.61
CA LEU A 75 16.92 -22.91 14.17
C LEU A 75 18.26 -22.56 13.51
N LEU A 76 18.42 -22.94 12.24
CA LEU A 76 19.44 -22.37 11.36
C LEU A 76 19.07 -20.92 10.97
N PRO A 77 20.02 -20.10 10.47
CA PRO A 77 19.75 -18.71 10.08
C PRO A 77 18.62 -18.54 9.05
N GLU A 78 18.39 -19.55 8.19
CA GLU A 78 17.29 -19.58 7.22
C GLU A 78 15.92 -19.92 7.84
N LEU A 79 15.83 -19.91 9.18
CA LEU A 79 14.68 -20.29 10.01
C LEU A 79 14.22 -21.75 9.84
N ARG A 80 15.12 -22.64 9.40
CA ARG A 80 14.89 -24.09 9.38
C ARG A 80 15.14 -24.69 10.76
N PRO A 81 14.27 -25.58 11.30
CA PRO A 81 14.52 -26.23 12.58
C PRO A 81 15.81 -27.06 12.56
N ARG A 82 16.77 -26.73 13.43
CA ARG A 82 18.01 -27.50 13.64
C ARG A 82 17.79 -28.57 14.70
N ARG A 83 17.20 -28.19 15.84
CA ARG A 83 16.92 -29.08 16.99
C ARG A 83 15.80 -28.50 17.85
N ARG A 84 14.80 -29.31 18.21
CA ARG A 84 13.97 -29.02 19.39
C ARG A 84 14.80 -29.36 20.62
N VAL A 85 15.03 -28.39 21.51
CA VAL A 85 15.73 -28.68 22.78
C VAL A 85 14.80 -29.56 23.63
N PRO A 86 15.28 -30.68 24.23
CA PRO A 86 14.39 -31.64 24.87
C PRO A 86 13.55 -31.03 26.01
N PRO A 87 12.26 -31.39 26.15
CA PRO A 87 11.50 -31.02 27.33
C PRO A 87 12.05 -31.77 28.54
N LEU A 88 12.23 -31.08 29.66
CA LEU A 88 12.68 -31.68 30.93
C LEU A 88 11.51 -32.18 31.81
N ALA A 89 10.38 -32.48 31.16
CA ALA A 89 9.22 -33.17 31.70
C ALA A 89 8.61 -34.01 30.55
N GLU A 90 8.44 -35.31 30.77
CA GLU A 90 7.85 -36.19 29.76
C GLU A 90 6.33 -35.95 29.63
N GLY A 91 5.81 -35.99 28.41
CA GLY A 91 4.37 -36.05 28.14
C GLY A 91 3.61 -34.75 27.88
N SER A 92 4.20 -33.55 28.06
CA SER A 92 3.50 -32.28 27.79
C SER A 92 3.77 -31.69 26.40
N GLY A 93 2.71 -31.14 25.79
CA GLY A 93 2.80 -30.34 24.55
C GLY A 93 3.26 -28.90 24.81
N CYS A 94 3.41 -28.10 23.75
CA CYS A 94 3.84 -26.69 23.87
C CYS A 94 2.79 -25.75 24.48
N GLY A 95 1.55 -26.21 24.69
CA GLY A 95 0.47 -25.42 25.29
C GLY A 95 0.66 -25.17 26.79
N GLU A 96 0.15 -24.02 27.26
CA GLU A 96 0.40 -23.51 28.62
C GLU A 96 -0.26 -24.32 29.75
N PRO A 97 0.48 -24.64 30.83
CA PRO A 97 -0.03 -24.58 32.18
C PRO A 97 -0.01 -23.11 32.69
N PRO A 98 -1.04 -22.64 33.42
CA PRO A 98 -1.25 -21.20 33.68
C PRO A 98 -0.24 -20.60 34.68
N GLY A 99 0.79 -19.93 34.15
CA GLY A 99 1.77 -19.15 34.94
C GLY A 99 3.20 -19.13 34.39
N VAL A 100 3.53 -20.01 33.43
CA VAL A 100 4.87 -20.10 32.80
C VAL A 100 5.05 -19.01 31.73
N ARG A 101 6.24 -18.37 31.67
CA ARG A 101 6.60 -17.31 30.71
C ARG A 101 8.08 -17.40 30.31
N SER A 102 8.38 -18.15 29.27
CA SER A 102 9.73 -18.59 28.94
C SER A 102 10.65 -17.45 28.48
N LYS A 103 11.43 -16.91 29.43
CA LYS A 103 12.45 -15.89 29.17
C LYS A 103 13.84 -16.47 29.00
N LEU A 104 14.28 -16.55 27.74
CA LEU A 104 15.70 -16.64 27.38
C LEU A 104 16.41 -15.34 27.81
N LEU A 105 17.48 -15.45 28.60
CA LEU A 105 18.41 -14.35 28.87
C LEU A 105 19.46 -14.26 27.75
N LEU A 106 20.20 -13.14 27.72
CA LEU A 106 21.15 -12.86 26.65
C LEU A 106 22.24 -13.95 26.56
N PRO A 107 22.47 -14.57 25.40
CA PRO A 107 23.64 -15.41 25.20
C PRO A 107 24.92 -14.56 25.30
N TYR A 108 25.90 -15.01 26.07
CA TYR A 108 27.25 -14.47 25.94
C TYR A 108 27.92 -15.07 24.69
N GLU A 109 28.65 -14.25 23.94
CA GLU A 109 29.44 -14.69 22.79
C GLU A 109 30.93 -14.68 23.14
N GLU A 110 31.54 -15.86 23.32
CA GLU A 110 32.99 -15.95 23.33
C GLU A 110 33.58 -15.68 21.93
N PRO A 111 34.75 -15.03 21.84
CA PRO A 111 35.59 -15.06 20.64
C PRO A 111 36.20 -16.47 20.47
N GLY A 112 35.33 -17.43 20.13
CA GLY A 112 35.59 -18.88 20.14
C GLY A 112 34.32 -19.74 19.95
N GLY A 113 33.12 -19.17 20.08
CA GLY A 113 31.86 -19.85 19.77
C GLY A 113 31.22 -20.61 20.95
N GLY A 114 31.82 -20.57 22.14
CA GLY A 114 31.14 -20.95 23.38
C GLY A 114 29.99 -19.99 23.67
N VAL A 115 28.82 -20.54 24.01
CA VAL A 115 27.62 -19.77 24.33
C VAL A 115 26.93 -20.38 25.55
N LEU A 116 26.90 -19.59 26.62
CA LEU A 116 26.15 -19.88 27.84
C LEU A 116 24.73 -19.32 27.71
N LEU A 117 23.72 -20.15 27.94
CA LEU A 117 22.31 -19.76 27.94
C LEU A 117 21.78 -19.85 29.37
N ALA A 118 21.27 -18.73 29.89
CA ALA A 118 20.65 -18.68 31.21
C ALA A 118 19.15 -18.39 31.09
N GLY A 119 18.37 -18.91 32.04
CA GLY A 119 16.97 -18.56 32.21
C GLY A 119 15.98 -19.52 31.55
N TRP A 120 15.08 -20.03 32.38
CA TRP A 120 13.77 -20.55 32.02
C TRP A 120 12.80 -20.12 33.11
N THR A 121 11.49 -20.22 32.89
CA THR A 121 10.50 -20.20 33.98
C THR A 121 9.85 -21.56 34.05
N ARG A 122 9.98 -22.26 35.17
CA ARG A 122 9.09 -23.40 35.48
C ARG A 122 7.98 -22.94 36.40
N ALA A 123 7.00 -23.81 36.63
CA ALA A 123 5.96 -23.59 37.65
C ALA A 123 6.55 -23.35 39.07
N SER A 124 7.83 -23.72 39.27
CA SER A 124 8.62 -23.52 40.50
C SER A 124 9.68 -22.41 40.41
N GLY A 125 9.60 -21.50 39.43
CA GLY A 125 10.47 -20.31 39.37
C GLY A 125 11.96 -20.56 39.14
N SER A 126 12.36 -21.77 38.69
CA SER A 126 13.79 -22.13 38.57
C SER A 126 14.49 -21.57 37.34
N CYS A 127 15.61 -20.88 37.60
CA CYS A 127 16.57 -20.42 36.60
C CYS A 127 17.58 -21.54 36.30
N GLU A 128 17.68 -21.93 35.04
CA GLU A 128 18.60 -22.99 34.60
C GLU A 128 19.70 -22.38 33.71
N VAL A 129 20.93 -22.84 33.90
CA VAL A 129 22.09 -22.43 33.10
C VAL A 129 22.55 -23.60 32.25
N TRP A 130 22.68 -23.37 30.94
CA TRP A 130 22.91 -24.37 29.91
C TRP A 130 24.14 -24.03 29.05
N GLU A 131 24.92 -25.05 28.72
CA GLU A 131 26.15 -24.93 27.94
C GLU A 131 25.98 -25.54 26.53
N ARG A 132 26.15 -24.71 25.49
CA ARG A 132 26.16 -25.14 24.08
C ARG A 132 27.57 -25.64 23.69
N PRO A 133 27.70 -26.56 22.70
CA PRO A 133 26.66 -27.11 21.84
C PRO A 133 25.90 -28.32 22.43
N ALA A 134 26.38 -28.89 23.54
CA ALA A 134 25.82 -30.13 24.09
C ALA A 134 24.40 -29.95 24.66
N TYR A 135 24.04 -28.72 25.07
CA TYR A 135 22.91 -28.43 25.96
C TYR A 135 23.02 -29.25 27.25
N ARG A 136 24.18 -29.14 27.91
CA ARG A 136 24.38 -29.65 29.27
C ARG A 136 23.83 -28.62 30.25
N GLN A 137 22.95 -29.07 31.15
CA GLN A 137 22.54 -28.27 32.29
C GLN A 137 23.72 -28.18 33.26
N ARG A 138 24.26 -26.97 33.43
CA ARG A 138 25.37 -26.69 34.35
C ARG A 138 24.86 -26.51 35.78
N PHE A 139 23.69 -25.89 35.96
CA PHE A 139 23.04 -25.68 37.26
C PHE A 139 21.50 -25.70 37.20
N ASN A 140 20.87 -25.98 38.35
CA ASN A 140 19.43 -25.97 38.59
C ASN A 140 19.13 -25.40 39.99
N ARG A 141 18.59 -24.17 40.09
CA ARG A 141 18.15 -23.55 41.37
C ARG A 141 16.93 -22.65 41.18
N THR A 142 16.18 -22.44 42.26
CA THR A 142 14.86 -21.78 42.30
C THR A 142 14.92 -20.26 42.55
N GLU A 143 15.98 -19.60 42.09
CA GLU A 143 16.34 -18.25 42.53
C GLU A 143 16.37 -17.25 41.34
N VAL A 144 16.01 -15.99 41.63
CA VAL A 144 16.02 -14.83 40.72
C VAL A 144 15.09 -14.86 39.47
N VAL A 145 13.97 -15.61 39.52
CA VAL A 145 12.89 -15.49 38.51
C VAL A 145 11.58 -15.02 39.15
N SER A 146 10.80 -14.20 38.42
CA SER A 146 9.54 -13.61 38.92
C SER A 146 8.39 -14.63 38.92
N CYS A 147 7.95 -15.09 40.08
CA CYS A 147 6.72 -15.91 40.26
C CYS A 147 5.40 -15.14 40.03
N LEU A 148 5.44 -13.82 39.78
CA LEU A 148 4.22 -12.99 39.67
C LEU A 148 3.53 -13.12 38.29
N PRO A 149 2.19 -13.28 38.23
CA PRO A 149 1.42 -13.23 36.99
C PRO A 149 1.67 -11.93 36.20
N GLY A 150 2.27 -12.08 35.01
CA GLY A 150 2.64 -10.96 34.13
C GLY A 150 3.98 -10.27 34.45
N GLY A 151 4.66 -10.66 35.53
CA GLY A 151 5.92 -10.08 36.00
C GLY A 151 7.07 -10.20 34.99
N SER A 152 8.19 -9.55 35.31
CA SER A 152 9.40 -9.52 34.47
C SER A 152 10.61 -10.10 35.18
N THR A 153 11.45 -10.77 34.39
CA THR A 153 12.87 -11.01 34.69
C THR A 153 13.68 -10.48 33.51
N ALA A 154 14.86 -9.93 33.75
CA ALA A 154 15.83 -9.52 32.73
C ALA A 154 17.24 -9.86 33.23
N GLY A 155 18.19 -10.14 32.34
CA GLY A 155 19.52 -10.59 32.78
C GLY A 155 20.51 -10.82 31.66
N VAL A 156 21.79 -10.76 32.04
CA VAL A 156 22.95 -10.80 31.14
C VAL A 156 24.07 -11.65 31.77
N VAL A 157 24.71 -12.48 30.95
CA VAL A 157 25.94 -13.18 31.30
C VAL A 157 27.13 -12.35 30.80
N PHE A 158 28.19 -12.26 31.59
CA PHE A 158 29.44 -11.60 31.20
C PHE A 158 30.66 -12.28 31.83
N GLN A 159 31.84 -12.04 31.25
CA GLN A 159 33.12 -12.51 31.77
C GLN A 159 33.91 -11.35 32.37
N GLN A 160 34.62 -11.60 33.47
CA GLN A 160 35.42 -10.60 34.19
C GLN A 160 36.59 -11.29 34.92
N ALA A 161 37.82 -10.80 34.72
CA ALA A 161 39.05 -11.37 35.29
C ALA A 161 39.23 -12.90 35.04
N GLY A 162 38.67 -13.43 33.94
CA GLY A 162 38.67 -14.86 33.61
C GLY A 162 37.55 -15.68 34.26
N ALA A 163 36.84 -15.13 35.25
CA ALA A 163 35.66 -15.74 35.85
C ALA A 163 34.37 -15.32 35.13
N TRP A 164 33.32 -16.12 35.30
CA TRP A 164 32.02 -15.94 34.67
C TRP A 164 30.98 -15.43 35.67
N TYR A 165 30.15 -14.48 35.25
CA TYR A 165 29.14 -13.84 36.08
C TYR A 165 27.78 -13.78 35.38
N LEU A 166 26.74 -13.93 36.19
CA LEU A 166 25.34 -13.80 35.81
C LEU A 166 24.72 -12.66 36.63
N ALA A 167 24.24 -11.62 35.95
CA ALA A 167 23.51 -10.52 36.56
C ALA A 167 22.03 -10.59 36.13
N VAL A 168 21.11 -10.60 37.11
CA VAL A 168 19.68 -10.80 36.86
C VAL A 168 18.87 -9.84 37.75
N ALA A 169 17.79 -9.32 37.17
CA ALA A 169 16.80 -8.47 37.81
C ALA A 169 15.40 -9.06 37.66
N ALA A 170 14.56 -8.99 38.69
CA ALA A 170 13.23 -9.62 38.67
C ALA A 170 12.16 -8.85 39.47
N THR A 171 10.90 -8.96 39.04
CA THR A 171 9.73 -8.39 39.73
C THR A 171 9.33 -9.25 40.92
N TYR A 172 9.42 -8.69 42.13
CA TYR A 172 8.87 -9.28 43.36
C TYR A 172 7.90 -8.31 44.04
N SER A 173 6.94 -8.84 44.81
CA SER A 173 5.90 -8.08 45.50
C SER A 173 5.95 -8.36 46.99
N ALA A 174 6.13 -7.31 47.80
CA ALA A 174 6.12 -7.42 49.24
C ALA A 174 4.70 -7.76 49.77
N GLY A 175 4.56 -8.97 50.34
CA GLY A 175 3.47 -9.34 51.25
C GLY A 175 2.05 -9.48 50.68
N ARG A 176 1.69 -10.67 50.18
CA ARG A 176 0.31 -11.21 50.27
C ARG A 176 0.28 -12.74 50.12
N ARG A 177 -0.72 -13.38 50.74
CA ARG A 177 -0.95 -14.84 50.71
C ARG A 177 -1.62 -15.28 49.40
N GLU A 178 -0.99 -14.97 48.27
CA GLU A 178 -1.44 -15.38 46.92
C GLU A 178 -0.40 -16.26 46.22
N ALA A 179 0.56 -16.82 46.98
CA ALA A 179 1.42 -17.89 46.52
C ALA A 179 0.59 -19.13 46.19
N ARG A 180 0.59 -19.52 44.91
CA ARG A 180 0.16 -20.85 44.49
C ARG A 180 1.22 -21.86 44.92
N GLU A 181 0.80 -23.06 45.29
CA GLU A 181 1.68 -24.16 45.69
C GLU A 181 2.76 -24.41 44.62
N GLY A 182 4.04 -24.24 44.99
CA GLY A 182 5.19 -24.61 44.16
C GLY A 182 6.19 -23.51 43.80
N CYS A 183 5.88 -22.21 43.92
CA CYS A 183 6.78 -21.10 43.54
C CYS A 183 7.07 -20.17 44.74
N GLU A 184 7.98 -20.57 45.61
CA GLU A 184 8.49 -19.74 46.72
C GLU A 184 9.91 -19.23 46.39
N PRO A 185 10.16 -17.90 46.40
CA PRO A 185 11.51 -17.35 46.30
C PRO A 185 12.27 -17.57 47.62
N SER A 186 13.61 -17.63 47.56
CA SER A 186 14.43 -17.77 48.77
C SER A 186 14.23 -16.59 49.73
N GLU A 187 14.40 -16.79 51.04
CA GLU A 187 14.31 -15.70 52.04
C GLU A 187 15.30 -14.55 51.72
N SER A 188 16.46 -14.87 51.14
CA SER A 188 17.43 -13.91 50.60
C SER A 188 16.87 -13.06 49.43
N ASP A 189 16.10 -13.67 48.53
CA ASP A 189 15.58 -12.99 47.34
C ASP A 189 14.35 -12.10 47.63
N GLN A 190 13.62 -12.32 48.74
CA GLN A 190 12.35 -11.61 49.04
C GLN A 190 12.45 -10.08 49.05
N THR A 191 13.64 -9.51 49.23
CA THR A 191 13.88 -8.04 49.20
C THR A 191 14.73 -7.59 48.02
N THR A 192 15.20 -8.51 47.18
CA THR A 192 16.29 -8.29 46.21
C THR A 192 15.74 -8.13 44.79
N ALA A 193 15.86 -6.93 44.24
CA ALA A 193 15.37 -6.61 42.89
C ALA A 193 16.39 -6.89 41.78
N ILE A 194 17.70 -6.78 42.10
CA ILE A 194 18.84 -7.08 41.22
C ILE A 194 19.90 -7.79 42.04
N THR A 195 20.49 -8.86 41.50
CA THR A 195 21.64 -9.58 42.07
C THR A 195 22.67 -9.94 41.00
N VAL A 196 23.94 -10.02 41.40
CA VAL A 196 25.08 -10.40 40.56
C VAL A 196 25.84 -11.53 41.26
N ARG A 197 25.95 -12.68 40.61
CA ARG A 197 26.51 -13.91 41.19
C ARG A 197 27.52 -14.56 40.22
N PRO A 198 28.64 -15.14 40.70
CA PRO A 198 29.55 -15.91 39.85
C PRO A 198 28.86 -17.19 39.38
N THR A 199 29.04 -17.61 38.12
CA THR A 199 28.35 -18.80 37.61
C THR A 199 28.90 -20.10 38.18
N ASP A 200 30.13 -20.12 38.67
CA ASP A 200 30.76 -21.32 39.23
C ASP A 200 30.34 -21.59 40.69
N SER A 201 29.82 -20.57 41.38
CA SER A 201 29.34 -20.65 42.77
C SER A 201 28.07 -19.82 42.98
N LEU A 202 26.94 -20.30 42.44
CA LEU A 202 25.60 -19.75 42.67
C LEU A 202 25.10 -20.04 44.10
N LEU A 203 25.80 -19.52 45.11
CA LEU A 203 25.48 -19.61 46.54
C LEU A 203 24.95 -18.25 47.04
N PRO A 204 23.84 -18.21 47.82
CA PRO A 204 23.33 -16.97 48.42
C PRO A 204 24.29 -16.24 49.39
N SER A 205 25.42 -16.85 49.74
CA SER A 205 26.47 -16.25 50.55
C SER A 205 27.51 -15.44 49.75
N GLU A 206 27.51 -15.53 48.42
CA GLU A 206 28.41 -14.77 47.53
C GLU A 206 27.61 -13.76 46.67
N GLU A 207 26.67 -13.03 47.27
CA GLU A 207 25.96 -11.93 46.59
C GLU A 207 26.83 -10.68 46.51
N LEU A 208 27.23 -10.29 45.29
CA LEU A 208 28.25 -9.28 45.08
C LEU A 208 27.71 -7.87 44.89
N GLY A 209 26.40 -7.73 44.69
CA GLY A 209 25.68 -6.46 44.60
C GLY A 209 24.18 -6.67 44.68
N ILE A 210 23.52 -6.00 45.63
CA ILE A 210 22.09 -6.18 45.93
C ILE A 210 21.39 -4.82 45.86
N ILE A 211 20.40 -4.66 44.97
CA ILE A 211 19.42 -3.58 45.12
C ILE A 211 18.28 -4.10 46.00
N LYS A 212 18.26 -3.70 47.27
CA LYS A 212 17.12 -3.96 48.15
C LYS A 212 16.01 -2.95 47.89
N TYR A 213 14.79 -3.46 47.82
CA TYR A 213 13.63 -2.68 47.37
C TYR A 213 12.51 -2.70 48.42
N HIS A 214 11.87 -1.54 48.66
CA HIS A 214 11.18 -1.28 49.93
C HIS A 214 9.63 -1.22 49.94
N VAL A 215 8.90 -0.98 48.83
CA VAL A 215 7.40 -0.87 48.88
C VAL A 215 6.61 -1.45 47.68
N GLU A 216 6.82 -0.97 46.45
CA GLU A 216 6.04 -1.33 45.24
C GLU A 216 6.83 -2.12 44.15
N PRO A 217 6.31 -3.22 43.56
CA PRO A 217 7.03 -4.01 42.54
C PRO A 217 7.62 -3.20 41.36
N LEU A 218 8.79 -3.62 40.86
CA LEU A 218 9.48 -3.02 39.70
C LEU A 218 9.40 -3.92 38.44
N HIS A 219 9.22 -3.31 37.27
CA HIS A 219 9.25 -3.98 35.97
C HIS A 219 10.57 -3.71 35.24
N PHE A 220 11.35 -4.75 34.97
CA PHE A 220 12.63 -4.68 34.25
C PHE A 220 12.44 -5.08 32.78
N VAL A 221 12.88 -4.23 31.86
CA VAL A 221 12.72 -4.46 30.42
C VAL A 221 13.90 -5.26 29.85
N ASP A 222 15.12 -4.92 30.26
CA ASP A 222 16.36 -5.43 29.68
C ASP A 222 17.51 -5.44 30.71
N ALA A 223 18.66 -5.99 30.34
CA ALA A 223 19.87 -5.99 31.15
C ALA A 223 21.11 -5.90 30.24
N LEU A 224 21.93 -4.87 30.41
CA LEU A 224 22.96 -4.51 29.44
C LEU A 224 24.34 -4.40 30.10
N TRP A 225 25.34 -5.01 29.48
CA TRP A 225 26.76 -4.87 29.85
C TRP A 225 27.49 -3.98 28.85
N TRP A 226 28.11 -2.91 29.36
CA TRP A 226 28.90 -1.97 28.57
C TRP A 226 29.90 -1.21 29.47
N GLY A 227 31.11 -0.94 28.98
CA GLY A 227 32.07 -0.06 29.68
C GLY A 227 32.41 -0.44 31.13
N GLY A 228 32.38 -1.74 31.49
CA GLY A 228 32.61 -2.22 32.85
C GLY A 228 31.47 -1.95 33.85
N HIS A 229 30.26 -1.63 33.34
CA HIS A 229 29.08 -1.33 34.13
C HIS A 229 27.89 -2.18 33.66
N LEU A 230 26.99 -2.50 34.60
CA LEU A 230 25.69 -3.12 34.31
C LEU A 230 24.60 -2.04 34.33
N PHE A 231 23.73 -2.07 33.33
CA PHE A 231 22.63 -1.14 33.16
C PHE A 231 21.30 -1.91 33.06
N PHE A 232 20.32 -1.50 33.86
CA PHE A 232 18.99 -2.13 33.88
C PHE A 232 17.91 -1.05 33.70
N PRO A 233 17.26 -0.94 32.53
CA PRO A 233 16.08 -0.09 32.35
C PRO A 233 14.84 -0.71 33.03
N TYR A 234 14.17 0.08 33.88
CA TYR A 234 13.00 -0.33 34.65
C TYR A 234 11.97 0.79 34.85
N TYR A 235 10.77 0.41 35.31
CA TYR A 235 9.72 1.32 35.75
C TYR A 235 8.87 0.69 36.87
N ARG A 236 8.09 1.50 37.61
CA ARG A 236 7.21 0.98 38.68
C ARG A 236 6.06 0.14 38.09
N TRP A 237 5.84 -1.06 38.59
CA TRP A 237 4.79 -1.98 38.08
C TRP A 237 3.38 -1.36 38.12
N LYS A 238 3.07 -0.55 39.16
CA LYS A 238 1.81 0.20 39.28
C LYS A 238 1.58 1.27 38.20
N ALA A 239 2.59 1.65 37.40
CA ALA A 239 2.37 2.55 36.26
C ALA A 239 1.35 1.97 35.25
N LYS A 240 1.12 0.64 35.26
CA LYS A 240 0.05 -0.02 34.48
C LYS A 240 -1.38 0.23 35.02
N SER A 241 -1.55 0.77 36.23
CA SER A 241 -2.86 1.04 36.85
C SER A 241 -3.22 2.53 36.98
N GLY A 242 -2.45 3.44 36.37
CA GLY A 242 -2.89 4.81 36.08
C GLY A 242 -2.93 5.82 37.24
N THR A 243 -2.31 5.53 38.39
CA THR A 243 -2.09 6.50 39.49
C THR A 243 -0.65 7.04 39.42
N ASP A 244 -0.49 8.37 39.32
CA ASP A 244 0.76 9.15 39.22
C ASP A 244 2.05 8.33 39.00
N PRO A 245 2.39 8.02 37.74
CA PRO A 245 3.57 7.25 37.43
C PRO A 245 4.83 8.12 37.51
N GLU A 246 5.76 7.76 38.38
CA GLU A 246 7.14 8.27 38.30
C GLU A 246 7.78 7.95 36.93
N PRO A 247 8.68 8.82 36.45
CA PRO A 247 9.43 8.55 35.22
C PRO A 247 10.23 7.24 35.31
N PRO A 248 10.33 6.48 34.21
CA PRO A 248 11.14 5.28 34.15
C PRO A 248 12.62 5.60 34.40
N SER A 249 13.40 4.60 34.78
CA SER A 249 14.77 4.79 35.28
C SER A 249 15.73 3.71 34.78
N MET A 250 17.01 4.00 34.78
CA MET A 250 18.09 3.05 34.54
C MET A 250 18.93 2.90 35.80
N ALA A 251 18.96 1.72 36.40
CA ALA A 251 19.89 1.41 37.48
C ALA A 251 21.28 1.13 36.90
N VAL A 252 22.32 1.72 37.47
CA VAL A 252 23.70 1.60 37.00
C VAL A 252 24.57 1.02 38.11
N LEU A 253 25.06 -0.21 37.93
CA LEU A 253 25.98 -0.86 38.88
C LEU A 253 27.42 -0.73 38.36
N HIS A 254 28.34 -0.47 39.29
CA HIS A 254 29.77 -0.28 39.05
C HIS A 254 30.60 -1.22 39.93
N GLN A 255 31.62 -1.85 39.33
CA GLN A 255 32.62 -2.63 40.06
C GLN A 255 33.49 -1.71 40.90
N LEU A 256 33.70 -2.03 42.18
CA LEU A 256 34.47 -1.17 43.10
C LEU A 256 35.98 -1.18 42.83
N GLN A 257 36.54 -2.30 42.34
CA GLN A 257 37.91 -2.39 41.83
C GLN A 257 38.09 -3.67 40.98
N PRO A 258 39.00 -3.71 39.98
CA PRO A 258 39.22 -4.90 39.14
C PRO A 258 39.60 -6.17 39.91
N SER A 259 40.24 -6.01 41.08
CA SER A 259 40.67 -7.07 42.00
C SER A 259 39.63 -7.44 43.07
N GLU A 260 38.58 -6.64 43.24
CA GLU A 260 37.50 -6.90 44.18
C GLU A 260 36.31 -7.54 43.46
N ARG A 261 35.68 -8.52 44.10
CA ARG A 261 34.51 -9.21 43.52
C ARG A 261 33.23 -8.33 43.53
N GLY A 262 33.22 -7.20 44.24
CA GLY A 262 32.02 -6.43 44.55
C GLY A 262 31.50 -5.50 43.43
N PHE A 263 30.18 -5.51 43.24
CA PHE A 263 29.41 -4.59 42.42
C PHE A 263 28.54 -3.68 43.29
N SER A 264 28.93 -2.40 43.37
CA SER A 264 28.11 -1.37 44.01
C SER A 264 27.00 -0.87 43.08
N LEU A 265 25.83 -0.53 43.61
CA LEU A 265 24.92 0.38 42.92
C LEU A 265 25.59 1.77 42.91
N ARG A 266 25.93 2.28 41.72
CA ARG A 266 26.51 3.63 41.57
C ARG A 266 25.42 4.68 41.77
N GLY A 267 24.26 4.44 41.17
CA GLY A 267 23.05 5.24 41.28
C GLY A 267 21.98 4.82 40.28
N GLN A 268 20.95 5.65 40.14
CA GLN A 268 19.90 5.51 39.12
C GLN A 268 19.79 6.79 38.30
N VAL A 269 19.56 6.65 36.99
CA VAL A 269 19.34 7.78 36.07
C VAL A 269 17.88 7.77 35.62
N TYR A 270 17.19 8.90 35.75
CA TYR A 270 15.81 9.04 35.28
C TYR A 270 15.77 9.26 33.76
N LEU A 271 14.90 8.54 33.09
CA LEU A 271 14.83 8.45 31.63
C LEU A 271 13.63 9.24 31.10
N ASP A 272 13.78 10.55 30.94
CA ASP A 272 12.71 11.35 30.32
C ASP A 272 12.70 11.17 28.80
N CYS A 273 11.57 10.70 28.28
CA CYS A 273 11.30 10.60 26.85
C CYS A 273 10.00 11.34 26.49
N GLY A 274 10.00 12.66 26.67
CA GLY A 274 8.80 13.48 26.56
C GLY A 274 7.74 13.08 27.59
N CYS A 275 8.15 12.95 28.85
CA CYS A 275 7.31 12.69 30.01
C CYS A 275 6.48 11.36 29.95
N ARG A 276 6.99 10.33 29.23
CA ARG A 276 6.36 9.00 29.09
C ARG A 276 6.77 8.03 30.21
N SER A 277 5.82 7.24 30.71
CA SER A 277 5.93 6.48 31.96
C SER A 277 6.29 4.99 31.84
N LEU A 278 6.16 4.39 30.65
CA LEU A 278 6.45 2.97 30.40
C LEU A 278 7.59 2.83 29.39
N ILE A 279 8.46 1.84 29.57
CA ILE A 279 9.39 1.37 28.54
C ILE A 279 8.84 0.06 27.96
N VAL A 280 8.81 -0.07 26.63
CA VAL A 280 8.22 -1.20 25.89
C VAL A 280 9.30 -2.12 25.32
N SER A 281 10.36 -1.53 24.76
CA SER A 281 11.45 -2.24 24.07
C SER A 281 12.77 -1.49 24.23
N SER A 282 13.88 -2.19 24.06
CA SER A 282 15.25 -1.76 24.42
C SER A 282 16.26 -2.28 23.41
N SER A 283 17.27 -1.48 23.09
CA SER A 283 18.40 -1.88 22.25
C SER A 283 19.69 -1.15 22.63
N LEU A 284 20.83 -1.80 22.45
CA LEU A 284 22.16 -1.25 22.73
C LEU A 284 22.97 -1.15 21.43
N VAL A 285 23.30 0.07 21.04
CA VAL A 285 24.12 0.38 19.86
C VAL A 285 25.56 0.61 20.31
N ARG A 286 26.53 0.02 19.60
CA ARG A 286 27.97 0.12 19.91
C ARG A 286 28.75 0.61 18.68
N GLN A 287 29.67 1.56 18.85
CA GLN A 287 30.52 2.10 17.79
C GLN A 287 31.95 2.28 18.30
N GLY A 288 32.75 1.22 18.17
CA GLY A 288 34.07 1.15 18.80
C GLY A 288 33.95 1.27 20.32
N ALA A 289 34.57 2.29 20.90
CA ALA A 289 34.49 2.58 22.34
C ALA A 289 33.20 3.29 22.77
N LYS A 290 32.41 3.86 21.84
CA LYS A 290 31.16 4.59 22.15
C LYS A 290 29.95 3.67 22.26
N GLY A 291 28.96 4.06 23.06
CA GLY A 291 27.69 3.32 23.17
C GLY A 291 26.46 4.21 23.36
N TRP A 292 25.33 3.77 22.79
CA TRP A 292 24.03 4.39 23.02
C TRP A 292 22.98 3.35 23.39
N TRP A 293 22.15 3.68 24.37
CA TRP A 293 20.92 2.95 24.63
C TRP A 293 19.76 3.60 23.88
N VAL A 294 18.93 2.77 23.25
CA VAL A 294 17.73 3.17 22.52
C VAL A 294 16.52 2.50 23.16
N GLY A 295 15.57 3.30 23.64
CA GLY A 295 14.34 2.82 24.26
C GLY A 295 13.09 3.23 23.49
N VAL A 296 12.11 2.33 23.39
CA VAL A 296 10.73 2.67 23.02
C VAL A 296 9.95 2.94 24.29
N PHE A 297 9.34 4.12 24.37
CA PHE A 297 8.56 4.58 25.53
C PHE A 297 7.08 4.71 25.17
N ASN A 298 6.19 4.53 26.15
CA ASN A 298 4.74 4.65 26.01
C ASN A 298 4.11 5.39 27.22
N HIS A 299 2.92 5.94 27.05
CA HIS A 299 2.10 6.46 28.15
C HIS A 299 1.39 5.33 28.91
N SER A 300 1.12 5.55 30.19
CA SER A 300 0.35 4.67 31.08
C SER A 300 -1.16 4.62 30.78
N HIS A 301 -1.72 5.62 30.10
CA HIS A 301 -3.16 5.73 29.86
C HIS A 301 -3.52 5.20 28.47
N SER A 302 -4.53 4.32 28.41
CA SER A 302 -4.86 3.48 27.25
C SER A 302 -5.55 4.20 26.07
N THR A 303 -5.35 5.50 25.91
CA THR A 303 -5.81 6.26 24.74
C THR A 303 -4.85 6.06 23.58
N LYS A 304 -5.30 5.47 22.46
CA LYS A 304 -4.52 5.40 21.21
C LYS A 304 -4.39 6.79 20.57
N THR A 305 -3.48 7.61 21.10
CA THR A 305 -3.06 8.88 20.49
C THR A 305 -1.83 8.68 19.62
N TRP A 306 -1.67 9.53 18.60
CA TRP A 306 -0.51 9.51 17.69
C TRP A 306 0.83 9.71 18.42
N ASN A 307 0.82 10.36 19.59
CA ASN A 307 1.98 10.60 20.44
C ASN A 307 2.11 9.61 21.61
N ALA A 308 1.27 8.57 21.70
CA ALA A 308 1.32 7.61 22.81
C ALA A 308 2.73 7.04 22.99
N THR A 309 3.37 6.64 21.88
CA THR A 309 4.72 6.08 21.86
C THR A 309 5.77 7.00 21.25
N ALA A 310 7.05 6.78 21.61
CA ALA A 310 8.21 7.46 21.04
C ALA A 310 9.50 6.63 21.21
N VAL A 311 10.52 6.98 20.43
CA VAL A 311 11.91 6.50 20.59
C VAL A 311 12.75 7.60 21.23
N CYS A 312 13.57 7.25 22.21
CA CYS A 312 14.60 8.12 22.78
C CYS A 312 15.95 7.41 22.88
N ILE A 313 17.02 8.20 22.77
CA ILE A 313 18.40 7.73 22.70
C ILE A 313 19.23 8.43 23.78
N PHE A 314 20.03 7.66 24.51
CA PHE A 314 20.83 8.13 25.63
C PHE A 314 22.28 7.63 25.49
N GLY A 315 23.26 8.51 25.70
CA GLY A 315 24.68 8.15 25.68
C GLY A 315 25.04 7.30 26.90
N MET A 316 25.73 6.17 26.69
CA MET A 316 26.12 5.27 27.79
C MET A 316 27.20 5.91 28.68
N GLU A 317 28.03 6.78 28.10
CA GLU A 317 28.99 7.65 28.81
C GLU A 317 28.27 8.64 29.73
N GLU A 318 27.25 9.34 29.19
CA GLU A 318 26.45 10.35 29.89
C GLU A 318 25.75 9.73 31.10
N MET A 319 25.05 8.60 30.91
CA MET A 319 24.34 7.91 32.00
C MET A 319 25.29 7.34 33.06
N ARG A 320 26.45 6.79 32.65
CA ARG A 320 27.50 6.31 33.56
C ARG A 320 28.01 7.42 34.48
N GLU A 321 28.18 8.63 33.96
CA GLU A 321 28.72 9.77 34.71
C GLU A 321 27.65 10.43 35.59
N GLN A 322 26.44 10.63 35.07
CA GLN A 322 25.31 11.20 35.82
C GLN A 322 24.86 10.29 36.98
N ALA A 323 25.02 8.96 36.86
CA ALA A 323 24.71 8.00 37.94
C ALA A 323 25.56 8.17 39.21
N CYS A 324 26.54 9.06 39.26
CA CYS A 324 27.52 9.13 40.35
C CYS A 324 27.05 9.89 41.61
N ALA A 325 25.83 10.44 41.63
CA ALA A 325 25.27 11.15 42.77
C ALA A 325 24.01 10.44 43.30
N SER A 326 24.08 9.92 44.54
CA SER A 326 22.95 9.28 45.22
C SER A 326 21.96 10.31 45.80
N THR A 327 21.46 11.22 44.96
CA THR A 327 20.45 12.21 45.32
C THR A 327 19.05 11.65 45.15
N HIS A 328 18.15 11.94 46.10
CA HIS A 328 16.73 12.02 45.76
C HIS A 328 16.58 13.01 44.61
N PHE A 329 15.97 12.59 43.49
CA PHE A 329 15.38 13.54 42.55
C PHE A 329 14.10 14.10 43.18
N ALA A 330 14.28 15.05 44.10
CA ALA A 330 13.38 16.18 44.12
C ALA A 330 13.56 16.89 42.78
N VAL A 331 12.62 16.66 41.86
CA VAL A 331 12.68 17.24 40.51
C VAL A 331 12.53 18.76 40.63
N ASN A 332 13.66 19.46 40.55
CA ASN A 332 13.67 20.90 40.29
C ASN A 332 12.89 21.17 39.00
N GLU A 333 12.18 22.30 38.97
CA GLU A 333 11.21 22.59 37.93
C GLU A 333 11.83 22.58 36.52
N ASN A 334 11.14 21.92 35.59
CA ASN A 334 11.45 21.78 34.16
C ASN A 334 12.62 20.83 33.82
N HIS A 335 12.37 19.86 32.92
CA HIS A 335 13.14 19.55 31.68
C HIS A 335 12.76 18.15 31.15
N CYS A 336 11.64 17.99 30.43
CA CYS A 336 11.42 16.75 29.64
C CYS A 336 12.34 16.77 28.40
N LYS A 337 13.25 15.79 28.25
CA LYS A 337 14.18 15.69 27.09
C LYS A 337 13.35 15.35 25.83
N SER A 338 13.60 16.05 24.72
CA SER A 338 12.78 15.87 23.51
C SER A 338 12.97 14.47 22.91
N PRO A 339 11.89 13.78 22.49
CA PRO A 339 12.01 12.48 21.83
C PRO A 339 12.67 12.58 20.45
N THR A 340 13.47 11.58 20.11
CA THR A 340 14.21 11.47 18.83
C THR A 340 13.26 11.14 17.67
N LEU A 341 12.23 10.35 17.93
CA LEU A 341 11.16 10.04 16.98
C LEU A 341 9.85 9.82 17.74
N ILE A 342 8.73 10.33 17.22
CA ILE A 342 7.38 10.04 17.71
C ILE A 342 6.65 9.26 16.62
N HIS A 343 5.90 8.22 17.00
CA HIS A 343 5.04 7.46 16.09
C HIS A 343 3.95 6.77 16.91
N SER A 344 2.80 6.46 16.31
CA SER A 344 1.75 5.66 16.95
C SER A 344 2.17 4.19 17.10
N GLY A 345 1.81 3.56 18.22
CA GLY A 345 1.84 2.11 18.35
C GLY A 345 3.23 1.45 18.29
N LEU A 346 4.34 2.13 18.61
CA LEU A 346 5.66 1.47 18.60
C LEU A 346 5.73 0.35 19.65
N ALA A 347 6.07 -0.86 19.19
CA ALA A 347 6.14 -2.08 19.99
C ALA A 347 7.59 -2.59 20.17
N ALA A 348 8.46 -2.43 19.17
CA ALA A 348 9.82 -2.99 19.16
C ALA A 348 10.88 -2.01 18.62
N VAL A 349 12.12 -2.13 19.08
CA VAL A 349 13.29 -1.47 18.47
C VAL A 349 14.51 -2.40 18.38
N TYR A 350 15.31 -2.22 17.34
CA TYR A 350 16.69 -2.71 17.28
C TYR A 350 17.57 -1.70 16.55
N GLY A 351 18.69 -1.30 17.15
CA GLY A 351 19.65 -0.36 16.57
C GLY A 351 20.97 -1.04 16.17
N THR A 352 21.59 -0.57 15.08
CA THR A 352 22.89 -1.03 14.58
C THR A 352 23.68 0.13 13.97
N VAL A 353 24.94 -0.09 13.59
CA VAL A 353 25.80 0.91 12.93
C VAL A 353 26.27 0.38 11.57
N VAL A 354 25.96 1.10 10.50
CA VAL A 354 26.35 0.74 9.12
C VAL A 354 26.93 1.97 8.44
N LEU A 355 28.11 1.82 7.83
CA LEU A 355 28.88 2.93 7.22
C LEU A 355 29.01 4.16 8.15
N ASN A 356 29.26 3.92 9.44
CA ASN A 356 29.41 4.92 10.50
C ASN A 356 28.12 5.68 10.89
N GLN A 357 26.97 5.36 10.30
CA GLN A 357 25.65 5.90 10.66
C GLN A 357 24.87 4.91 11.54
N ILE A 358 24.06 5.42 12.47
CA ILE A 358 23.15 4.59 13.28
C ILE A 358 21.88 4.33 12.48
N VAL A 359 21.48 3.06 12.37
CA VAL A 359 20.23 2.63 11.74
C VAL A 359 19.34 1.97 12.79
N LEU A 360 18.09 2.40 12.88
CA LEU A 360 17.06 1.90 13.78
C LEU A 360 15.99 1.15 13.00
N PHE A 361 15.72 -0.09 13.37
CA PHE A 361 14.57 -0.86 12.93
C PHE A 361 13.49 -0.82 14.02
N LEU A 362 12.25 -0.52 13.65
CA LEU A 362 11.14 -0.30 14.59
C LEU A 362 9.95 -1.16 14.20
N GLY A 363 9.39 -1.90 15.15
CA GLY A 363 8.16 -2.67 14.96
C GLY A 363 6.96 -1.99 15.60
N THR A 364 5.78 -2.04 14.98
CA THR A 364 4.52 -1.45 15.49
C THR A 364 3.52 -2.48 16.03
N ASP A 365 2.47 -2.00 16.69
CA ASP A 365 1.37 -2.81 17.22
C ASP A 365 0.32 -3.23 16.18
N ASP A 366 0.38 -2.67 14.97
CA ASP A 366 -0.37 -3.05 13.76
C ASP A 366 0.47 -3.84 12.74
N GLY A 367 1.73 -4.18 13.05
CA GLY A 367 2.52 -5.15 12.27
C GLY A 367 3.39 -4.59 11.15
N GLN A 368 3.72 -3.29 11.18
CA GLN A 368 4.67 -2.65 10.27
C GLN A 368 6.11 -2.67 10.83
N LEU A 369 7.07 -2.99 9.97
CA LEU A 369 8.51 -2.82 10.23
C LEU A 369 9.01 -1.56 9.53
N LEU A 370 9.42 -0.57 10.32
CA LEU A 370 9.98 0.69 9.86
C LEU A 370 11.52 0.68 9.97
N LYS A 371 12.21 1.47 9.14
CA LYS A 371 13.63 1.77 9.22
C LYS A 371 13.86 3.27 9.26
N ALA A 372 14.60 3.75 10.26
CA ALA A 372 15.09 5.11 10.35
C ALA A 372 16.63 5.11 10.39
N ILE A 373 17.26 6.17 9.91
CA ILE A 373 18.72 6.38 9.88
C ILE A 373 18.99 7.73 10.54
N LEU A 374 19.94 7.78 11.47
CA LEU A 374 20.27 9.00 12.21
C LEU A 374 21.39 9.79 11.54
N ASN A 375 21.33 11.12 11.62
CA ASN A 375 22.43 12.01 11.24
C ASN A 375 23.47 12.14 12.38
N GLU A 376 24.51 12.94 12.18
CA GLU A 376 25.56 13.16 13.18
C GLU A 376 25.05 13.88 14.45
N ASP A 377 23.98 14.68 14.32
CA ASP A 377 23.29 15.38 15.40
C ASP A 377 22.27 14.49 16.16
N MET A 378 22.22 13.19 15.86
CA MET A 378 21.26 12.20 16.39
C MET A 378 19.79 12.46 16.04
N GLU A 379 19.51 13.33 15.07
CA GLU A 379 18.17 13.50 14.52
C GLU A 379 17.81 12.34 13.58
N SER A 380 16.57 11.85 13.70
CA SER A 380 16.04 10.83 12.80
C SER A 380 15.80 11.39 11.41
N ASN A 381 16.26 10.68 10.37
CA ASN A 381 15.68 10.84 9.04
C ASN A 381 14.22 10.33 9.03
N CYS A 382 13.60 10.42 7.87
CA CYS A 382 12.24 9.97 7.66
C CYS A 382 12.10 8.44 7.63
N PRO A 383 11.29 7.82 8.53
CA PRO A 383 11.15 6.37 8.57
C PRO A 383 10.55 5.77 7.30
N GLU A 384 11.19 4.72 6.80
CA GLU A 384 10.77 3.91 5.66
C GLU A 384 10.00 2.67 6.15
N VAL A 385 8.84 2.34 5.55
CA VAL A 385 8.21 1.02 5.74
C VAL A 385 8.97 -0.02 4.92
N LEU A 386 9.65 -0.96 5.59
CA LEU A 386 10.35 -2.08 4.94
C LEU A 386 9.45 -3.29 4.68
N TYR A 387 8.52 -3.57 5.60
CA TYR A 387 7.65 -4.75 5.55
C TYR A 387 6.36 -4.50 6.35
N GLU A 388 5.28 -5.15 5.94
CA GLU A 388 3.96 -5.06 6.57
C GLU A 388 3.33 -6.45 6.68
N ILE A 389 2.80 -6.78 7.86
CA ILE A 389 2.15 -8.06 8.12
C ILE A 389 0.68 -7.97 7.68
N LYS A 390 0.29 -8.77 6.67
CA LYS A 390 -1.09 -8.80 6.12
C LYS A 390 -2.19 -9.18 7.13
N GLU A 391 -1.80 -9.72 8.28
CA GLU A 391 -2.71 -10.08 9.37
C GLU A 391 -2.86 -8.95 10.42
N GLU A 392 -2.20 -7.80 10.24
CA GLU A 392 -2.18 -6.62 11.14
C GLU A 392 -1.77 -6.96 12.59
N THR A 393 -0.96 -8.01 12.78
CA THR A 393 -0.57 -8.51 14.10
C THR A 393 0.66 -7.79 14.65
N SER A 394 0.53 -7.23 15.85
CA SER A 394 1.60 -6.62 16.65
C SER A 394 2.93 -7.37 16.58
N ILE A 395 4.02 -6.63 16.33
CA ILE A 395 5.38 -7.17 16.34
C ILE A 395 5.84 -7.36 17.79
N PHE A 396 6.42 -8.53 18.09
CA PHE A 396 6.95 -8.84 19.40
C PHE A 396 8.03 -7.81 19.81
N PRO A 397 8.08 -7.32 21.07
CA PRO A 397 8.98 -6.22 21.50
C PRO A 397 10.51 -6.42 21.43
N LYS A 398 11.02 -7.30 20.57
CA LYS A 398 12.44 -7.65 20.42
C LYS A 398 12.73 -8.06 18.97
N LEU A 399 13.52 -7.24 18.28
CA LEU A 399 14.04 -7.53 16.94
C LEU A 399 15.52 -7.95 17.03
N ARG A 400 15.99 -8.75 16.07
CA ARG A 400 17.40 -9.20 15.96
C ARG A 400 17.82 -9.28 14.50
N LEU A 401 19.02 -8.78 14.17
CA LEU A 401 19.65 -9.09 12.88
C LEU A 401 19.98 -10.59 12.76
N ASP A 402 20.08 -11.07 11.53
CA ASP A 402 20.67 -12.37 11.22
C ASP A 402 22.18 -12.33 11.51
N PRO A 403 22.70 -13.21 12.39
CA PRO A 403 24.08 -13.18 12.86
C PRO A 403 25.10 -13.71 11.84
N VAL A 404 24.65 -14.27 10.71
CA VAL A 404 25.51 -14.78 9.62
C VAL A 404 25.42 -13.86 8.40
N ASP A 405 24.24 -13.31 8.11
CA ASP A 405 23.94 -12.52 6.92
C ASP A 405 23.21 -11.22 7.34
N ASN A 406 24.00 -10.21 7.69
CA ASN A 406 23.53 -8.90 8.19
C ASN A 406 22.63 -8.12 7.22
N ASN A 407 22.37 -8.63 6.00
CA ASN A 407 21.37 -8.08 5.10
C ASN A 407 19.93 -8.44 5.51
N TYR A 408 19.73 -9.25 6.57
CA TYR A 408 18.41 -9.68 7.03
C TYR A 408 18.18 -9.43 8.53
N ILE A 409 16.92 -9.22 8.88
CA ILE A 409 16.42 -9.06 10.24
C ILE A 409 15.29 -10.06 10.53
N TYR A 410 15.27 -10.62 11.73
CA TYR A 410 14.18 -11.48 12.20
C TYR A 410 13.09 -10.64 12.85
N LEU A 411 11.87 -10.85 12.35
CA LEU A 411 10.64 -10.27 12.84
C LEU A 411 9.78 -11.40 13.41
N SER A 412 9.40 -11.30 14.69
CA SER A 412 8.47 -12.23 15.34
C SER A 412 7.11 -11.55 15.61
N SER A 413 6.03 -12.27 15.36
CA SER A 413 4.66 -11.83 15.64
C SER A 413 3.72 -13.03 15.78
N ALA A 414 2.79 -12.98 16.74
CA ALA A 414 1.98 -14.12 17.17
C ALA A 414 2.84 -15.38 17.40
N ASN A 415 2.66 -16.45 16.61
CA ASN A 415 3.45 -17.67 16.66
C ASN A 415 4.51 -17.79 15.52
N LYS A 416 4.78 -16.72 14.76
CA LYS A 416 5.60 -16.76 13.54
C LYS A 416 6.85 -15.89 13.61
N VAL A 417 7.99 -16.44 13.18
CA VAL A 417 9.22 -15.70 12.88
C VAL A 417 9.39 -15.61 11.36
N ARG A 418 9.74 -14.43 10.85
CA ARG A 418 9.97 -14.13 9.43
C ARG A 418 11.36 -13.52 9.27
N ARG A 419 12.11 -13.93 8.24
CA ARG A 419 13.43 -13.38 7.88
C ARG A 419 13.26 -12.34 6.75
N ILE A 420 13.39 -11.06 7.09
CA ILE A 420 13.07 -9.91 6.24
C ILE A 420 14.36 -9.21 5.79
N PRO A 421 14.52 -8.79 4.52
CA PRO A 421 15.69 -8.02 4.08
C PRO A 421 15.68 -6.59 4.65
N VAL A 422 16.85 -6.07 5.03
CA VAL A 422 17.02 -4.76 5.69
C VAL A 422 16.89 -3.53 4.77
N ALA A 423 16.98 -3.72 3.45
CA ALA A 423 16.82 -2.66 2.46
C ALA A 423 16.37 -3.21 1.10
N ASN A 424 15.53 -2.46 0.39
CA ASN A 424 15.12 -2.75 -0.99
C ASN A 424 15.87 -1.81 -1.97
N CYS A 425 17.17 -2.03 -2.14
CA CYS A 425 18.00 -1.19 -3.01
C CYS A 425 17.54 -1.18 -4.47
N SER A 426 16.90 -2.26 -4.94
CA SER A 426 16.36 -2.44 -6.28
C SER A 426 15.28 -1.42 -6.70
N ARG A 427 14.78 -0.58 -5.78
CA ARG A 427 13.87 0.54 -6.13
C ARG A 427 14.57 1.73 -6.78
N TYR A 428 15.90 1.82 -6.69
CA TYR A 428 16.68 2.92 -7.23
C TYR A 428 17.30 2.48 -8.57
N VAL A 429 16.88 3.15 -9.65
CA VAL A 429 17.20 2.76 -11.02
C VAL A 429 18.51 3.41 -11.48
N SER A 430 18.78 4.65 -11.05
CA SER A 430 20.01 5.38 -11.37
C SER A 430 21.06 5.39 -10.25
N GLU A 431 22.31 5.67 -10.63
CA GLU A 431 23.43 5.90 -9.71
C GLU A 431 23.16 7.08 -8.77
N GLN A 432 22.60 8.16 -9.30
CA GLN A 432 22.32 9.38 -8.56
C GLN A 432 21.19 9.17 -7.54
N GLU A 433 20.11 8.46 -7.88
CA GLU A 433 19.10 8.02 -6.91
C GLU A 433 19.73 7.17 -5.80
N CYS A 434 20.46 6.11 -6.19
CA CYS A 434 21.04 5.13 -5.28
C CYS A 434 21.97 5.76 -4.23
N LEU A 435 22.74 6.78 -4.63
CA LEU A 435 23.64 7.52 -3.73
C LEU A 435 22.91 8.63 -2.95
N SER A 436 21.96 9.35 -3.58
CA SER A 436 21.18 10.40 -2.92
C SER A 436 20.21 9.88 -1.85
N ALA A 437 19.84 8.59 -1.93
CA ALA A 437 19.04 7.87 -0.95
C ALA A 437 19.58 7.93 0.47
N LYS A 438 20.91 8.05 0.62
CA LYS A 438 21.65 8.00 1.90
C LYS A 438 21.32 6.77 2.77
N ASP A 439 20.94 5.65 2.15
CA ASP A 439 20.69 4.35 2.81
C ASP A 439 22.02 3.56 2.93
N PRO A 440 22.60 3.38 4.13
CA PRO A 440 23.95 2.84 4.28
C PRO A 440 24.09 1.35 3.92
N TYR A 441 22.98 0.63 3.71
CA TYR A 441 23.00 -0.73 3.16
C TYR A 441 23.11 -0.76 1.62
N CYS A 442 22.74 0.32 0.94
CA CYS A 442 22.68 0.37 -0.51
C CYS A 442 23.90 1.05 -1.14
N GLY A 443 24.22 0.61 -2.36
CA GLY A 443 25.25 1.22 -3.17
C GLY A 443 25.14 0.80 -4.64
N TRP A 444 25.66 1.65 -5.51
CA TRP A 444 25.60 1.48 -6.95
C TRP A 444 26.63 0.45 -7.40
N CYS A 445 26.16 -0.63 -8.04
CA CYS A 445 27.04 -1.63 -8.62
C CYS A 445 27.31 -1.32 -10.09
N SER A 446 28.44 -0.68 -10.37
CA SER A 446 28.90 -0.30 -11.71
C SER A 446 28.97 -1.50 -12.66
N LEU A 447 29.41 -2.67 -12.16
CA LEU A 447 29.48 -3.93 -12.92
C LEU A 447 28.11 -4.43 -13.39
N ASN A 448 27.06 -4.22 -12.58
CA ASN A 448 25.69 -4.66 -12.84
C ASN A 448 24.76 -3.53 -13.31
N ARG A 449 25.28 -2.29 -13.42
CA ARG A 449 24.54 -1.03 -13.68
C ARG A 449 23.21 -0.90 -12.91
N ARG A 450 23.23 -1.21 -11.61
CA ARG A 450 22.02 -1.17 -10.75
C ARG A 450 22.37 -0.97 -9.28
N CYS A 451 21.43 -0.43 -8.50
CA CYS A 451 21.58 -0.28 -7.06
C CYS A 451 21.43 -1.63 -6.33
N THR A 452 22.34 -1.96 -5.41
CA THR A 452 22.42 -3.27 -4.75
C THR A 452 22.95 -3.18 -3.32
N LEU A 453 22.61 -4.17 -2.51
CA LEU A 453 23.39 -4.55 -1.32
C LEU A 453 24.82 -4.93 -1.73
N LYS A 454 25.80 -4.61 -0.89
CA LYS A 454 27.25 -4.74 -1.15
C LYS A 454 27.68 -6.10 -1.72
N GLU A 455 27.18 -7.18 -1.13
CA GLU A 455 27.58 -8.56 -1.47
C GLU A 455 27.05 -8.99 -2.85
N ASN A 456 25.86 -8.51 -3.22
CA ASN A 456 25.20 -8.77 -4.51
C ASN A 456 25.87 -8.08 -5.72
N CYS A 457 26.99 -7.37 -5.51
CA CYS A 457 27.80 -6.77 -6.57
C CYS A 457 29.01 -7.62 -7.00
N THR A 458 29.19 -8.83 -6.44
CA THR A 458 30.40 -9.65 -6.68
C THR A 458 30.19 -10.80 -7.67
N ARG A 459 31.22 -11.06 -8.49
CA ARG A 459 31.38 -12.32 -9.25
C ARG A 459 32.82 -12.89 -9.23
N SER A 460 33.73 -12.19 -8.55
CA SER A 460 35.10 -12.59 -8.22
C SER A 460 35.64 -11.67 -7.10
N ASN A 461 36.77 -12.02 -6.46
CA ASN A 461 37.30 -11.41 -5.23
C ASN A 461 37.86 -9.96 -5.36
N SER A 462 37.33 -9.13 -6.26
CA SER A 462 37.71 -7.72 -6.39
C SER A 462 36.53 -6.78 -6.13
N THR A 463 36.58 -6.02 -5.03
CA THR A 463 35.58 -5.01 -4.63
C THR A 463 35.56 -3.74 -5.49
N LYS A 464 36.16 -3.76 -6.69
CA LYS A 464 36.18 -2.61 -7.61
C LYS A 464 34.83 -2.48 -8.31
N GLY A 465 34.11 -1.38 -8.03
CA GLY A 465 32.88 -1.02 -8.74
C GLY A 465 31.58 -1.08 -7.92
N TRP A 466 31.63 -1.20 -6.59
CA TRP A 466 30.48 -0.89 -5.72
C TRP A 466 30.70 0.44 -5.01
N TYR A 467 29.89 1.43 -5.33
CA TYR A 467 29.97 2.80 -4.79
C TYR A 467 28.85 3.00 -3.76
N ASN A 468 29.22 3.30 -2.52
CA ASN A 468 28.29 3.60 -1.42
C ASN A 468 28.10 5.11 -1.24
N ILE A 469 27.29 5.50 -0.26
CA ILE A 469 27.05 6.89 0.15
C ILE A 469 28.34 7.72 0.38
N SER A 470 29.47 7.08 0.72
CA SER A 470 30.78 7.74 0.90
C SER A 470 31.48 8.12 -0.42
N HIS A 471 30.95 7.66 -1.55
CA HIS A 471 31.39 8.02 -2.92
C HIS A 471 30.45 9.05 -3.57
N ALA A 472 29.39 9.50 -2.89
CA ALA A 472 28.66 10.68 -3.32
C ALA A 472 29.65 11.87 -3.43
N PRO A 473 29.52 12.76 -4.43
CA PRO A 473 30.44 13.88 -4.64
C PRO A 473 30.21 15.00 -3.62
N ASP A 474 30.59 14.75 -2.37
CA ASP A 474 30.27 15.60 -1.22
C ASP A 474 31.46 16.51 -0.86
N LYS A 475 31.32 17.81 -1.14
CA LYS A 475 32.10 18.86 -0.45
C LYS A 475 31.47 20.25 -0.58
N ASP A 476 31.09 20.78 0.57
CA ASP A 476 30.68 22.16 0.86
C ASP A 476 31.12 23.23 -0.16
N LEU A 477 30.14 23.84 -0.84
CA LEU A 477 30.27 25.21 -1.33
C LEU A 477 29.74 26.19 -0.26
N LYS A 478 30.39 26.18 0.93
CA LYS A 478 30.09 27.08 2.05
C LYS A 478 30.50 28.53 1.72
N ILE A 479 29.65 29.24 0.97
CA ILE A 479 29.81 30.68 0.75
C ILE A 479 29.43 31.42 2.03
N LEU A 480 30.44 31.84 2.79
CA LEU A 480 30.28 32.46 4.10
C LEU A 480 29.93 33.96 3.94
N LEU A 481 28.63 34.26 3.80
CA LEU A 481 28.11 35.62 3.64
C LEU A 481 27.61 36.21 4.97
N SER A 482 28.53 36.85 5.71
CA SER A 482 28.20 37.66 6.88
C SER A 482 27.61 39.00 6.48
N PHE A 483 26.31 39.22 6.72
CA PHE A 483 25.65 40.52 6.58
C PHE A 483 24.86 40.88 7.86
N PRO A 484 24.81 42.17 8.25
CA PRO A 484 24.29 42.58 9.56
C PRO A 484 22.77 42.48 9.66
N GLU A 485 22.28 42.29 10.88
CA GLU A 485 20.84 42.24 11.18
C GLU A 485 20.11 43.53 10.80
N LYS A 486 19.23 43.45 9.79
CA LYS A 486 18.12 44.41 9.58
C LYS A 486 17.06 43.87 8.61
N ASN A 487 16.33 42.86 9.07
CA ASN A 487 14.90 42.68 8.73
C ASN A 487 14.25 41.83 9.82
N LYS A 488 13.13 42.30 10.39
CA LYS A 488 12.45 41.61 11.49
C LYS A 488 11.85 40.28 10.99
N HIS A 489 12.05 39.22 11.77
CA HIS A 489 11.35 37.96 11.53
C HIS A 489 9.84 38.11 11.66
N ILE A 490 9.09 37.33 10.88
CA ILE A 490 7.66 37.11 11.14
C ILE A 490 7.52 36.52 12.54
N LYS A 491 6.60 37.08 13.32
CA LYS A 491 6.30 36.61 14.68
C LYS A 491 4.85 36.12 14.72
N ILE A 492 4.64 34.90 15.20
CA ILE A 492 3.30 34.32 15.39
C ILE A 492 2.88 34.52 16.85
N HIS A 493 1.59 34.80 17.07
CA HIS A 493 0.99 35.01 18.39
C HIS A 493 -0.11 33.98 18.71
N SER A 494 -0.93 33.57 17.75
CA SER A 494 -1.89 32.47 17.93
C SER A 494 -2.28 31.81 16.60
N ILE A 495 -2.82 30.60 16.68
CA ILE A 495 -3.52 29.90 15.59
C ILE A 495 -4.91 29.50 16.10
N GLU A 496 -5.95 29.86 15.37
CA GLU A 496 -7.35 29.70 15.78
C GLU A 496 -8.21 29.12 14.64
N PRO A 497 -8.93 27.99 14.87
CA PRO A 497 -8.94 27.17 16.07
C PRO A 497 -7.72 26.23 16.17
N LEU A 498 -7.24 25.98 17.39
CA LEU A 498 -6.15 25.02 17.67
C LEU A 498 -6.64 23.54 17.65
N TRP A 499 -7.95 23.34 17.88
CA TRP A 499 -8.63 22.05 17.94
C TRP A 499 -9.65 21.95 16.81
N ILE A 500 -9.61 20.87 16.04
CA ILE A 500 -10.34 20.76 14.76
C ILE A 500 -11.23 19.51 14.76
N SER A 501 -12.49 19.70 14.35
CA SER A 501 -13.51 18.64 14.26
C SER A 501 -13.53 18.02 12.85
N THR A 502 -13.88 16.73 12.77
CA THR A 502 -13.88 15.93 11.54
C THR A 502 -15.04 16.22 10.58
N LEU A 503 -16.02 17.06 10.94
CA LEU A 503 -17.30 17.18 10.22
C LEU A 503 -17.58 18.54 9.55
N GLY A 504 -16.62 19.49 9.50
CA GLY A 504 -16.85 20.72 8.72
C GLY A 504 -15.69 21.74 8.67
N LYS A 505 -15.45 22.28 7.47
CA LYS A 505 -14.61 23.45 7.10
C LYS A 505 -13.36 23.71 7.98
N SER A 506 -12.22 23.23 7.50
CA SER A 506 -10.87 23.41 8.06
C SER A 506 -10.25 24.81 7.83
N GLU A 507 -11.01 25.90 7.92
CA GLU A 507 -10.46 27.26 7.76
C GLU A 507 -9.83 27.77 9.06
N ILE A 508 -8.56 28.17 9.00
CA ILE A 508 -7.72 28.50 10.15
C ILE A 508 -7.18 29.92 10.01
N THR A 509 -7.28 30.70 11.08
CA THR A 509 -6.71 32.05 11.17
C THR A 509 -5.41 32.02 11.99
N VAL A 510 -4.33 32.52 11.41
CA VAL A 510 -3.06 32.75 12.11
C VAL A 510 -2.93 34.23 12.43
N LYS A 511 -2.63 34.55 13.70
CA LYS A 511 -2.39 35.92 14.18
C LYS A 511 -0.91 36.12 14.52
N GLY A 512 -0.36 37.30 14.24
CA GLY A 512 1.07 37.57 14.36
C GLY A 512 1.44 39.00 13.99
N GLU A 513 2.63 39.21 13.43
CA GLU A 513 3.17 40.51 13.00
C GLU A 513 4.05 40.39 11.74
N ASN A 514 4.03 41.45 10.90
CA ASN A 514 4.81 41.66 9.68
C ASN A 514 4.37 40.82 8.45
N PHE A 515 3.15 40.25 8.45
CA PHE A 515 2.67 39.39 7.36
C PHE A 515 2.50 40.10 6.01
N THR A 516 2.33 41.42 5.94
CA THR A 516 2.21 42.14 4.64
C THR A 516 3.55 42.62 4.09
N ARG A 517 4.66 42.33 4.79
CA ARG A 517 6.02 42.78 4.44
C ARG A 517 6.94 41.67 3.95
N ALA A 518 6.47 40.43 3.99
CA ALA A 518 7.20 39.24 3.59
C ALA A 518 6.57 38.62 2.33
N SER A 519 7.38 38.04 1.47
CA SER A 519 6.95 37.36 0.24
C SER A 519 7.06 35.84 0.37
N ASP A 520 6.36 35.11 -0.52
CA ASP A 520 6.41 33.65 -0.61
C ASP A 520 6.13 32.95 0.75
N ILE A 521 5.13 33.44 1.48
CA ILE A 521 4.72 32.89 2.77
C ILE A 521 4.08 31.51 2.54
N LYS A 522 4.70 30.49 3.14
CA LYS A 522 4.34 29.07 3.07
C LYS A 522 4.09 28.55 4.48
N LEU A 523 2.99 27.80 4.64
CA LEU A 523 2.70 27.03 5.83
C LEU A 523 3.05 25.57 5.55
N ILE A 524 4.12 25.13 6.16
CA ILE A 524 4.65 23.77 6.10
C ILE A 524 3.86 22.98 7.16
N LEU A 525 2.96 22.09 6.72
CA LEU A 525 2.49 21.02 7.60
C LEU A 525 3.52 19.90 7.60
N THR A 526 3.82 19.37 8.79
CA THR A 526 4.51 18.11 8.97
C THR A 526 3.59 17.16 9.73
N GLY A 527 3.27 16.02 9.10
CA GLY A 527 2.58 14.92 9.76
C GLY A 527 3.57 14.05 10.50
N ILE A 528 3.18 13.46 11.63
CA ILE A 528 4.09 12.61 12.41
C ILE A 528 4.26 11.21 11.76
N SER A 529 3.32 10.81 10.90
CA SER A 529 3.45 9.70 9.94
C SER A 529 3.75 10.16 8.50
N GLY A 530 3.87 11.48 8.27
CA GLY A 530 3.84 12.11 6.94
C GLY A 530 5.18 12.71 6.54
N CYS A 531 6.04 11.88 5.95
CA CYS A 531 7.45 12.20 5.73
C CYS A 531 7.80 12.93 4.42
N LYS A 532 6.79 13.49 3.75
CA LYS A 532 6.93 14.68 2.91
C LYS A 532 6.11 15.80 3.56
N PRO A 533 6.67 17.01 3.77
CA PRO A 533 5.88 18.11 4.32
C PRO A 533 4.81 18.57 3.32
N ASP A 534 3.56 18.69 3.76
CA ASP A 534 2.49 19.25 2.94
C ASP A 534 2.63 20.78 2.93
N ILE A 535 3.20 21.35 1.85
CA ILE A 535 3.46 22.80 1.74
C ILE A 535 2.19 23.54 1.29
N ILE A 536 1.45 24.09 2.24
CA ILE A 536 0.26 24.91 2.00
C ILE A 536 0.68 26.36 1.75
N LYS A 537 0.39 26.89 0.56
CA LYS A 537 0.55 28.33 0.26
C LYS A 537 -0.52 29.14 1.02
N VAL A 538 -0.19 30.34 1.50
CA VAL A 538 -1.18 31.23 2.16
C VAL A 538 -2.40 31.42 1.26
N ARG A 539 -3.61 31.25 1.82
CA ARG A 539 -4.85 31.40 1.07
C ARG A 539 -5.29 32.86 0.96
N ASN A 540 -5.13 33.63 2.03
CA ASN A 540 -5.28 35.08 2.07
C ASN A 540 -4.43 35.68 3.20
N VAL A 541 -3.67 36.75 2.93
CA VAL A 541 -3.17 37.65 3.99
C VAL A 541 -4.24 38.73 4.19
N LEU A 542 -4.87 38.77 5.37
CA LEU A 542 -5.97 39.70 5.64
C LEU A 542 -5.45 41.09 6.04
N ASN A 543 -4.34 41.15 6.76
CA ASN A 543 -3.64 42.38 7.18
C ASN A 543 -2.24 42.03 7.77
N ASP A 544 -1.47 43.04 8.20
CA ASP A 544 -0.08 42.86 8.71
C ASP A 544 0.00 42.00 9.99
N THR A 545 -1.14 41.64 10.61
CA THR A 545 -1.23 40.82 11.83
C THR A 545 -2.15 39.59 11.71
N GLN A 546 -2.80 39.34 10.56
CA GLN A 546 -3.71 38.20 10.36
C GLN A 546 -3.67 37.62 8.94
N MET A 547 -3.69 36.28 8.82
CA MET A 547 -3.80 35.55 7.55
C MET A 547 -4.55 34.22 7.73
N THR A 548 -5.11 33.66 6.64
CA THR A 548 -5.88 32.40 6.69
C THR A 548 -5.39 31.31 5.74
N PHE A 549 -5.66 30.08 6.15
CA PHE A 549 -5.31 28.82 5.47
C PHE A 549 -6.50 27.85 5.51
N ALA A 550 -6.44 26.81 4.69
CA ALA A 550 -7.35 25.67 4.75
C ALA A 550 -6.54 24.37 4.76
N LEU A 551 -6.84 23.43 5.67
CA LEU A 551 -6.17 22.12 5.69
C LEU A 551 -6.74 21.16 4.62
N PRO A 552 -5.91 20.32 3.99
CA PRO A 552 -6.36 19.25 3.09
C PRO A 552 -7.15 18.15 3.84
N PRO A 553 -8.04 17.42 3.14
CA PRO A 553 -8.95 16.44 3.75
C PRO A 553 -8.29 15.06 3.98
N THR A 554 -7.06 14.99 4.50
CA THR A 554 -6.24 13.76 4.45
C THR A 554 -5.55 13.38 5.77
N ARG A 555 -5.75 12.12 6.19
CA ARG A 555 -5.18 11.37 7.34
C ARG A 555 -5.47 11.93 8.74
N LYS A 556 -5.89 11.03 9.65
CA LYS A 556 -6.28 11.32 11.05
C LYS A 556 -5.07 11.40 11.99
N GLU A 557 -4.23 12.42 11.84
CA GLU A 557 -3.08 12.66 12.72
C GLU A 557 -3.00 14.14 13.13
N ALA A 558 -2.35 14.45 14.26
CA ALA A 558 -1.95 15.85 14.50
C ALA A 558 -0.95 16.30 13.44
N LYS A 559 -0.93 17.61 13.17
CA LYS A 559 0.02 18.23 12.22
C LYS A 559 0.82 19.29 12.97
N SER A 560 2.14 19.20 12.88
CA SER A 560 3.05 20.26 13.30
C SER A 560 3.09 21.33 12.20
N VAL A 561 2.78 22.58 12.55
CA VAL A 561 2.60 23.69 11.62
C VAL A 561 3.73 24.68 11.77
N CYS A 562 4.46 24.91 10.69
CA CYS A 562 5.58 25.84 10.67
C CYS A 562 5.42 26.83 9.51
N ILE A 563 5.70 28.11 9.73
CA ILE A 563 5.51 29.16 8.72
C ILE A 563 6.86 29.69 8.25
N GLN A 564 7.11 29.54 6.95
CA GLN A 564 8.29 30.02 6.25
C GLN A 564 7.93 31.22 5.37
N ALA A 565 8.85 32.14 5.16
CA ALA A 565 8.71 33.23 4.19
C ALA A 565 10.08 33.66 3.66
N ASP A 566 10.12 34.24 2.47
CA ASP A 566 11.32 34.74 1.78
C ASP A 566 12.50 33.73 1.75
N GLY A 567 12.19 32.42 1.72
CA GLY A 567 13.17 31.33 1.77
C GLY A 567 13.96 31.21 3.09
N ARG A 568 13.58 31.92 4.16
CA ARG A 568 14.32 31.98 5.43
C ARG A 568 14.07 30.76 6.33
N ARG A 569 14.73 30.70 7.50
CA ARG A 569 14.41 29.72 8.54
C ARG A 569 12.95 29.86 8.98
N CYS A 570 12.29 28.72 9.15
CA CYS A 570 10.87 28.62 9.47
C CYS A 570 10.57 29.05 10.93
N SER A 571 9.33 29.41 11.22
CA SER A 571 8.89 29.86 12.55
C SER A 571 9.05 28.78 13.63
N PRO A 572 8.92 29.11 14.94
CA PRO A 572 8.58 28.11 15.94
C PRO A 572 7.34 27.33 15.49
N ALA A 573 7.38 26.01 15.65
CA ALA A 573 6.30 25.11 15.21
C ALA A 573 5.13 25.11 16.21
N ILE A 574 3.91 24.97 15.69
CA ILE A 574 2.66 24.98 16.46
C ILE A 574 1.83 23.75 16.08
N THR A 575 1.43 22.94 17.05
CA THR A 575 0.69 21.69 16.78
C THR A 575 -0.82 21.95 16.64
N LEU A 576 -1.43 21.43 15.58
CA LEU A 576 -2.88 21.36 15.41
C LEU A 576 -3.41 19.98 15.82
N HIS A 577 -4.48 19.97 16.60
CA HIS A 577 -5.04 18.76 17.20
C HIS A 577 -6.42 18.42 16.61
N TYR A 578 -6.54 17.23 16.02
CA TYR A 578 -7.83 16.67 15.60
C TYR A 578 -8.55 16.03 16.78
N LYS A 579 -9.88 16.13 16.82
CA LYS A 579 -10.69 15.61 17.92
C LYS A 579 -11.98 14.94 17.44
N GLU A 580 -12.23 13.70 17.89
CA GLU A 580 -13.53 13.02 17.75
C GLU A 580 -14.48 13.48 18.87
N ASN A 581 -15.79 13.40 18.64
CA ASN A 581 -16.81 14.14 19.41
C ASN A 581 -16.76 13.91 20.94
N ASP A 582 -16.70 14.99 21.72
CA ASP A 582 -16.89 14.94 23.17
C ASP A 582 -18.33 14.54 23.51
N ASN A 583 -18.48 13.45 24.28
CA ASN A 583 -19.78 13.08 24.85
C ASN A 583 -20.05 13.88 26.14
N LEU A 584 -20.23 15.20 25.99
CA LEU A 584 -20.33 16.17 27.10
C LEU A 584 -21.56 15.90 27.99
N ASN A 585 -21.36 15.19 29.10
CA ASN A 585 -22.44 14.87 30.04
C ASN A 585 -22.78 16.01 31.01
N ILE A 586 -23.04 17.20 30.48
CA ILE A 586 -23.31 18.45 31.22
C ILE A 586 -24.56 18.30 32.11
N SER A 587 -24.45 18.75 33.37
CA SER A 587 -25.56 18.85 34.35
C SER A 587 -26.17 20.27 34.40
N LYS A 588 -27.36 20.41 35.01
CA LYS A 588 -28.03 21.72 35.18
C LYS A 588 -27.29 22.68 36.12
N THR A 589 -26.40 22.17 36.97
CA THR A 589 -25.62 22.94 37.96
C THR A 589 -24.30 23.48 37.41
N GLU A 590 -23.95 23.18 36.17
CA GLU A 590 -22.68 23.58 35.53
C GLU A 590 -22.86 24.60 34.39
N VAL A 591 -24.06 25.20 34.28
CA VAL A 591 -24.43 26.10 33.19
C VAL A 591 -25.11 27.35 33.75
N GLU A 592 -24.36 28.44 33.87
CA GLU A 592 -24.94 29.78 34.02
C GLU A 592 -25.22 30.39 32.65
N VAL A 593 -26.30 31.18 32.55
CA VAL A 593 -26.70 31.88 31.33
C VAL A 593 -27.05 33.33 31.66
N TYR A 594 -26.35 34.29 31.02
CA TYR A 594 -26.68 35.70 31.12
C TYR A 594 -26.60 36.44 29.78
N LEU A 595 -27.42 37.49 29.68
CA LEU A 595 -27.43 38.48 28.61
C LEU A 595 -26.65 39.71 29.06
N SER A 596 -25.74 40.20 28.23
CA SER A 596 -24.98 41.43 28.47
C SER A 596 -25.36 42.48 27.42
N TYR A 597 -25.69 43.69 27.87
CA TYR A 597 -25.99 44.84 26.99
C TYR A 597 -25.36 46.14 27.50
N MET A 598 -25.05 47.05 26.59
CA MET A 598 -24.51 48.38 26.90
C MET A 598 -25.66 49.36 27.12
N ASN A 599 -25.60 50.15 28.19
CA ASN A 599 -26.46 51.31 28.37
C ASN A 599 -25.54 52.52 28.66
N GLY A 600 -25.34 53.36 27.64
CA GLY A 600 -24.25 54.34 27.64
C GLY A 600 -22.89 53.66 27.75
N THR A 601 -22.06 54.13 28.68
CA THR A 601 -20.70 53.61 28.94
C THR A 601 -20.65 52.42 29.91
N GLN A 602 -21.77 52.02 30.51
CA GLN A 602 -21.82 50.88 31.44
C GLN A 602 -22.46 49.64 30.80
N THR A 603 -21.89 48.47 31.09
CA THR A 603 -22.42 47.17 30.64
C THR A 603 -23.28 46.55 31.74
N LYS A 604 -24.60 46.40 31.50
CA LYS A 604 -25.50 45.68 32.41
C LYS A 604 -25.57 44.19 32.03
N LYS A 605 -25.76 43.33 33.04
CA LYS A 605 -25.97 41.88 32.90
C LYS A 605 -27.32 41.47 33.46
N VAL A 606 -28.00 40.55 32.79
CA VAL A 606 -29.31 39.98 33.18
C VAL A 606 -29.19 38.45 33.16
N TRP A 607 -29.53 37.80 34.26
CA TRP A 607 -29.33 36.35 34.45
C TRP A 607 -30.62 35.55 34.18
N PHE A 608 -30.49 34.32 33.69
CA PHE A 608 -31.59 33.46 33.25
C PHE A 608 -31.53 32.11 33.96
N ASN A 609 -32.66 31.65 34.50
CA ASN A 609 -32.72 30.32 35.12
C ASN A 609 -32.87 29.24 34.05
N VAL A 610 -31.95 28.27 34.05
CA VAL A 610 -32.01 27.07 33.21
C VAL A 610 -33.13 26.16 33.69
N GLN A 611 -34.14 25.91 32.85
CA GLN A 611 -35.27 25.06 33.20
C GLN A 611 -35.07 23.61 32.74
N ASN A 612 -34.62 23.39 31.49
CA ASN A 612 -34.40 22.03 30.99
C ASN A 612 -33.26 21.91 29.97
N ILE A 613 -32.67 20.71 29.87
CA ILE A 613 -31.64 20.37 28.90
C ILE A 613 -32.10 19.10 28.16
N THR A 614 -32.27 19.17 26.84
CA THR A 614 -32.60 18.03 25.99
C THR A 614 -31.40 17.65 25.13
N LYS A 615 -31.05 16.36 25.11
CA LYS A 615 -29.94 15.82 24.31
C LYS A 615 -30.51 15.03 23.13
N LYS A 616 -29.97 15.24 21.94
CA LYS A 616 -30.21 14.46 20.71
C LYS A 616 -28.86 14.10 20.07
N PRO A 617 -28.78 13.11 19.16
CA PRO A 617 -27.52 12.72 18.53
C PRO A 617 -26.82 13.84 17.75
N ASP A 618 -27.59 14.82 17.27
CA ASP A 618 -27.14 15.97 16.48
C ASP A 618 -26.79 17.21 17.32
N ARG A 619 -27.37 17.37 18.53
CA ARG A 619 -27.22 18.58 19.36
C ARG A 619 -27.78 18.42 20.78
N SER A 620 -27.30 19.26 21.69
CA SER A 620 -27.94 19.52 22.99
C SER A 620 -28.61 20.90 23.00
N THR A 621 -29.84 20.98 23.51
CA THR A 621 -30.65 22.20 23.57
C THR A 621 -30.90 22.57 25.03
N ILE A 622 -30.64 23.83 25.40
CA ILE A 622 -30.83 24.36 26.76
C ILE A 622 -31.99 25.36 26.74
N LEU A 623 -32.99 25.13 27.58
CA LEU A 623 -34.20 25.95 27.69
C LEU A 623 -34.14 26.79 28.98
N CYS A 624 -34.09 28.11 28.84
CA CYS A 624 -33.99 29.07 29.94
C CYS A 624 -35.22 30.00 30.00
N LYS A 625 -35.54 30.52 31.19
CA LYS A 625 -36.66 31.46 31.38
C LYS A 625 -36.25 32.65 32.26
N PHE A 626 -36.71 33.83 31.88
CA PHE A 626 -36.52 35.10 32.61
C PHE A 626 -37.90 35.68 32.97
N LYS A 627 -37.97 36.45 34.07
CA LYS A 627 -39.17 37.14 34.54
C LYS A 627 -38.87 38.65 34.55
N ARG A 628 -39.64 39.43 33.79
CA ARG A 628 -39.35 40.84 33.52
C ARG A 628 -39.89 41.74 34.62
N GLU A 629 -39.00 42.47 35.28
CA GLU A 629 -39.31 43.53 36.23
C GLU A 629 -38.60 44.81 35.72
N GLY A 630 -39.38 45.80 35.27
CA GLY A 630 -38.88 47.03 34.64
C GLY A 630 -39.37 47.28 33.19
N THR A 631 -39.54 48.55 32.84
CA THR A 631 -40.23 49.03 31.62
C THR A 631 -39.30 49.48 30.48
N ASP A 632 -37.99 49.33 30.61
CA ASP A 632 -37.03 49.74 29.58
C ASP A 632 -37.13 48.89 28.29
N LYS A 633 -36.95 49.57 27.14
CA LYS A 633 -36.75 48.94 25.83
C LYS A 633 -35.28 48.51 25.69
N ILE A 634 -35.05 47.21 25.63
CA ILE A 634 -33.75 46.62 25.30
C ILE A 634 -33.70 46.45 23.77
N ASP A 635 -32.63 46.94 23.13
CA ASP A 635 -32.33 46.58 21.74
C ASP A 635 -31.67 45.19 21.71
N PHE A 636 -32.24 44.29 20.90
CA PHE A 636 -31.79 42.91 20.78
C PHE A 636 -30.61 42.74 19.80
N SER A 637 -30.24 43.80 19.04
CA SER A 637 -29.21 43.77 18.00
C SER A 637 -27.80 43.39 18.49
N THR A 638 -27.49 43.61 19.77
CA THR A 638 -26.14 43.45 20.37
C THR A 638 -26.06 42.37 21.46
N VAL A 639 -27.09 41.52 21.58
CA VAL A 639 -27.18 40.48 22.61
C VAL A 639 -26.08 39.43 22.46
N LYS A 640 -25.21 39.33 23.47
CA LYS A 640 -24.26 38.23 23.61
C LYS A 640 -24.65 37.36 24.82
N VAL A 641 -24.77 36.06 24.57
CA VAL A 641 -25.05 35.03 25.57
C VAL A 641 -23.74 34.36 25.96
N PHE A 642 -23.51 34.19 27.25
CA PHE A 642 -22.31 33.56 27.79
C PHE A 642 -22.67 32.32 28.60
N VAL A 643 -21.79 31.31 28.53
CA VAL A 643 -21.81 30.09 29.35
C VAL A 643 -20.39 29.86 29.84
N SER A 644 -20.20 29.61 31.13
CA SER A 644 -18.89 29.45 31.77
C SER A 644 -18.79 28.13 32.53
N ARG A 645 -17.59 27.52 32.49
CA ARG A 645 -17.12 26.49 33.43
C ARG A 645 -15.84 27.07 34.07
N PHE A 646 -15.66 26.90 35.38
CA PHE A 646 -14.74 27.70 36.21
C PHE A 646 -13.27 27.73 35.72
N PRO A 647 -12.67 28.93 35.58
CA PRO A 647 -11.25 29.15 35.69
C PRO A 647 -10.88 29.81 37.03
N PHE A 648 -9.94 29.23 37.79
CA PHE A 648 -9.28 29.94 38.89
C PHE A 648 -8.26 30.93 38.31
N CYS A 649 -8.23 32.17 38.81
CA CYS A 649 -7.24 33.17 38.41
C CYS A 649 -7.02 34.19 39.54
N CYS A 650 -5.79 34.30 40.06
CA CYS A 650 -5.47 35.13 41.24
C CYS A 650 -4.31 36.11 40.99
N ASN A 651 -4.67 37.36 40.67
CA ASN A 651 -4.15 38.64 41.19
C ASN A 651 -2.64 38.94 41.37
N LEU A 652 -2.26 40.11 40.81
CA LEU A 652 -1.31 41.14 41.33
C LEU A 652 0.21 40.78 41.36
N THR A 653 1.17 41.72 41.35
CA THR A 653 1.20 43.19 41.67
C THR A 653 1.89 44.08 40.60
N LEU A 654 2.24 45.34 40.94
CA LEU A 654 2.58 46.48 40.04
C LEU A 654 3.78 47.31 40.55
N SER A 655 4.72 47.70 39.67
CA SER A 655 5.54 48.95 39.69
C SER A 655 6.47 48.96 38.45
N VAL A 656 6.57 49.96 37.58
CA VAL A 656 6.82 51.43 37.68
C VAL A 656 8.32 51.79 37.82
N LEU A 657 8.92 52.28 36.72
CA LEU A 657 9.55 53.61 36.68
C LEU A 657 9.63 54.15 35.23
N LYS A 658 9.96 55.43 35.06
CA LYS A 658 10.11 56.16 33.77
C LYS A 658 11.56 56.64 33.61
N PHE A 659 12.05 56.87 32.38
CA PHE A 659 12.22 58.25 31.83
C PHE A 659 12.78 58.34 30.40
N HIS A 660 12.64 59.55 29.82
CA HIS A 660 13.26 60.14 28.62
C HIS A 660 12.72 59.80 27.21
N TYR A 661 11.81 60.67 26.77
CA TYR A 661 11.57 61.04 25.37
C TYR A 661 12.12 62.45 25.11
N SER A 662 12.81 62.68 23.98
CA SER A 662 12.69 63.88 23.13
C SER A 662 13.68 63.81 21.95
N PHE A 663 13.18 63.74 20.69
CA PHE A 663 13.83 64.29 19.46
C PHE A 663 13.05 63.94 18.16
N PHE A 664 12.30 62.84 18.13
CA PHE A 664 11.89 62.16 16.88
C PHE A 664 10.54 62.55 16.24
N PHE A 665 9.96 63.73 16.56
CA PHE A 665 8.62 64.08 16.07
C PHE A 665 8.52 64.56 14.60
N PRO A 666 9.39 65.46 14.07
CA PRO A 666 9.12 66.13 12.79
C PRO A 666 9.32 65.25 11.55
N SER A 667 10.21 64.25 11.59
CA SER A 667 10.53 63.40 10.44
C SER A 667 9.41 62.43 10.04
N PHE A 668 8.49 62.12 10.94
CA PHE A 668 7.44 61.12 10.72
C PHE A 668 6.32 61.59 9.78
N LEU A 669 6.04 62.90 9.75
CA LEU A 669 4.87 63.45 9.05
C LEU A 669 5.01 63.38 7.52
N VAL A 670 6.21 63.65 7.00
CA VAL A 670 6.49 63.65 5.55
C VAL A 670 6.41 62.23 4.96
N ALA A 671 6.94 61.23 5.67
CA ALA A 671 6.91 59.83 5.25
C ALA A 671 5.48 59.26 5.14
N PHE A 672 4.57 59.73 6.00
CA PHE A 672 3.16 59.29 6.01
C PHE A 672 2.39 59.72 4.76
N ILE A 673 2.69 60.90 4.19
CA ILE A 673 2.00 61.41 2.99
C ILE A 673 2.44 60.62 1.75
N VAL A 674 3.75 60.37 1.59
CA VAL A 674 4.31 59.66 0.41
C VAL A 674 3.85 58.19 0.37
N THR A 675 3.81 57.52 1.53
CA THR A 675 3.35 56.12 1.62
C THR A 675 1.86 56.00 1.29
N ARG A 676 1.01 56.93 1.74
CA ARG A 676 -0.43 56.98 1.38
C ARG A 676 -0.69 57.08 -0.12
N TYR A 677 0.15 57.81 -0.87
CA TYR A 677 0.01 57.90 -2.33
C TYR A 677 0.39 56.59 -3.03
N LYS A 678 1.59 56.05 -2.77
CA LYS A 678 2.06 54.79 -3.39
C LYS A 678 1.19 53.59 -3.04
N SER A 679 0.62 53.55 -1.82
CA SER A 679 -0.32 52.50 -1.41
C SER A 679 -1.56 52.45 -2.32
N LYS A 680 -2.21 53.60 -2.60
CA LYS A 680 -3.38 53.64 -3.48
C LYS A 680 -3.09 53.16 -4.91
N GLU A 681 -1.91 53.50 -5.45
CA GLU A 681 -1.51 53.09 -6.80
C GLU A 681 -1.30 51.57 -6.89
N LEU A 682 -0.68 50.97 -5.87
CA LEU A 682 -0.45 49.52 -5.80
C LEU A 682 -1.77 48.74 -5.69
N THR A 683 -2.69 49.18 -4.83
CA THR A 683 -4.02 48.55 -4.69
C THR A 683 -4.81 48.58 -6.00
N ARG A 684 -4.73 49.68 -6.77
CA ARG A 684 -5.39 49.75 -8.09
C ARG A 684 -4.81 48.73 -9.07
N LYS A 685 -3.49 48.55 -9.09
CA LYS A 685 -2.81 47.56 -9.96
C LYS A 685 -3.14 46.11 -9.57
N GLN A 686 -3.29 45.83 -8.27
CA GLN A 686 -3.74 44.51 -7.80
C GLN A 686 -5.20 44.20 -8.17
N SER A 687 -6.12 45.18 -8.05
CA SER A 687 -7.52 45.01 -8.47
C SER A 687 -7.62 44.61 -9.94
N GLN A 688 -6.89 45.32 -10.82
CA GLN A 688 -6.88 45.05 -12.26
C GLN A 688 -6.33 43.65 -12.61
N GLN A 689 -5.39 43.10 -11.82
CA GLN A 689 -4.94 41.72 -12.02
C GLN A 689 -5.94 40.68 -11.51
N LEU A 690 -6.65 40.97 -10.42
CA LEU A 690 -7.70 40.10 -9.89
C LEU A 690 -8.91 40.04 -10.85
N GLU A 691 -9.32 41.18 -11.41
CA GLU A 691 -10.39 41.28 -12.41
C GLU A 691 -10.08 40.49 -13.69
N LEU A 692 -8.82 40.50 -14.16
CA LEU A 692 -8.38 39.72 -15.31
C LEU A 692 -8.37 38.20 -15.02
N LEU A 693 -7.89 37.80 -13.84
CA LEU A 693 -7.91 36.39 -13.42
C LEU A 693 -9.35 35.88 -13.24
N GLU A 694 -10.23 36.70 -12.64
CA GLU A 694 -11.64 36.35 -12.51
C GLU A 694 -12.34 36.26 -13.89
N TYR A 695 -11.99 37.14 -14.83
CA TYR A 695 -12.46 37.03 -16.21
C TYR A 695 -12.00 35.72 -16.88
N GLU A 696 -10.74 35.34 -16.74
CA GLU A 696 -10.18 34.10 -17.33
C GLU A 696 -10.84 32.84 -16.71
N ILE A 697 -11.02 32.79 -15.39
CA ILE A 697 -11.73 31.70 -14.70
C ILE A 697 -13.23 31.67 -15.08
N ARG A 698 -13.92 32.81 -15.10
CA ARG A 698 -15.33 32.90 -15.57
C ARG A 698 -15.45 32.49 -17.03
N LYS A 699 -14.41 32.70 -17.85
CA LYS A 699 -14.36 32.31 -19.26
C LYS A 699 -14.20 30.79 -19.37
N GLU A 700 -13.18 30.17 -18.75
CA GLU A 700 -13.00 28.71 -18.79
C GLU A 700 -14.24 27.96 -18.25
N ILE A 701 -14.84 28.44 -17.15
CA ILE A 701 -16.09 27.87 -16.61
C ILE A 701 -17.26 28.03 -17.59
N ARG A 702 -17.37 29.18 -18.27
CA ARG A 702 -18.43 29.41 -19.27
C ARG A 702 -18.21 28.58 -20.53
N GLU A 703 -16.98 28.42 -21.00
CA GLU A 703 -16.65 27.62 -22.19
C GLU A 703 -16.89 26.13 -21.91
N GLY A 704 -16.43 25.60 -20.76
CA GLY A 704 -16.73 24.22 -20.35
C GLY A 704 -18.23 23.96 -20.06
N PHE A 705 -18.97 24.98 -19.60
CA PHE A 705 -20.43 24.88 -19.44
C PHE A 705 -21.18 25.00 -20.77
N ALA A 706 -20.70 25.82 -21.71
CA ALA A 706 -21.25 25.90 -23.06
C ALA A 706 -21.00 24.61 -23.83
N GLU A 707 -19.81 24.03 -23.74
CA GLU A 707 -19.48 22.69 -24.26
C GLU A 707 -20.43 21.62 -23.71
N LEU A 708 -20.68 21.61 -22.39
CA LEU A 708 -21.70 20.76 -21.74
C LEU A 708 -23.15 21.00 -22.20
N GLN A 709 -23.44 22.07 -22.94
CA GLN A 709 -24.76 22.40 -23.50
C GLN A 709 -24.81 22.34 -25.04
N MET A 710 -23.66 22.30 -25.70
CA MET A 710 -23.49 22.38 -27.17
C MET A 710 -22.77 21.13 -27.74
N ASP A 711 -22.40 20.16 -26.89
CA ASP A 711 -22.01 18.80 -27.29
C ASP A 711 -23.18 18.12 -28.02
N GLU A 712 -23.29 18.33 -29.33
CA GLU A 712 -24.06 17.43 -30.19
C GLU A 712 -23.42 16.04 -30.13
N LEU A 713 -24.25 14.99 -30.13
CA LEU A 713 -23.74 13.67 -30.45
C LEU A 713 -23.36 13.68 -31.92
N ASP A 714 -22.06 13.66 -32.22
CA ASP A 714 -21.55 13.10 -33.46
C ASP A 714 -22.07 11.66 -33.51
N VAL A 715 -23.19 11.47 -34.21
CA VAL A 715 -23.77 10.15 -34.46
C VAL A 715 -22.73 9.39 -35.26
N VAL A 716 -22.15 8.36 -34.64
CA VAL A 716 -21.07 7.63 -35.26
C VAL A 716 -21.58 7.00 -36.55
N ASP A 717 -20.91 7.28 -37.68
CA ASP A 717 -21.21 6.65 -38.97
C ASP A 717 -21.34 5.14 -38.79
N SER A 718 -22.31 4.54 -39.48
CA SER A 718 -22.61 3.11 -39.40
C SER A 718 -21.33 2.30 -39.54
N PHE A 719 -20.92 1.63 -38.47
CA PHE A 719 -19.78 0.72 -38.52
C PHE A 719 -20.02 -0.35 -39.58
N GLY A 720 -18.93 -0.82 -40.19
CA GLY A 720 -18.93 -2.07 -40.94
C GLY A 720 -19.11 -3.27 -40.01
N THR A 721 -18.66 -4.45 -40.44
CA THR A 721 -18.71 -5.65 -39.60
C THR A 721 -17.93 -5.47 -38.30
N VAL A 722 -18.58 -5.70 -37.16
CA VAL A 722 -17.94 -5.70 -35.83
C VAL A 722 -16.83 -6.76 -35.81
N PRO A 723 -15.57 -6.43 -35.43
CA PRO A 723 -14.43 -7.33 -35.49
C PRO A 723 -14.43 -8.33 -34.32
N PHE A 724 -15.42 -9.21 -34.29
CA PHE A 724 -15.51 -10.31 -33.35
C PHE A 724 -14.35 -11.29 -33.54
N LEU A 725 -13.77 -11.74 -32.42
CA LEU A 725 -12.94 -12.94 -32.41
C LEU A 725 -13.80 -14.18 -32.68
N ASP A 726 -13.16 -15.24 -33.17
CA ASP A 726 -13.75 -16.57 -33.16
C ASP A 726 -13.94 -17.12 -31.73
N TYR A 727 -14.67 -18.23 -31.62
CA TYR A 727 -14.95 -18.85 -30.33
C TYR A 727 -13.69 -19.41 -29.65
N LYS A 728 -12.78 -20.04 -30.41
CA LYS A 728 -11.50 -20.60 -29.95
C LYS A 728 -10.71 -19.53 -29.17
N HIS A 729 -10.52 -18.35 -29.75
CA HIS A 729 -9.81 -17.24 -29.16
C HIS A 729 -10.56 -16.55 -28.02
N PHE A 730 -11.88 -16.37 -28.13
CA PHE A 730 -12.72 -15.83 -27.04
C PHE A 730 -12.64 -16.70 -25.78
N ALA A 731 -12.79 -18.02 -25.94
CA ALA A 731 -12.75 -18.98 -24.84
C ALA A 731 -11.33 -19.11 -24.27
N ILE A 732 -10.26 -19.21 -25.09
CA ILE A 732 -8.87 -19.21 -24.60
C ILE A 732 -8.56 -17.96 -23.77
N ARG A 733 -8.89 -16.75 -24.28
CA ARG A 733 -8.63 -15.49 -23.57
C ARG A 733 -9.42 -15.38 -22.26
N THR A 734 -10.60 -16.00 -22.18
CA THR A 734 -11.45 -16.03 -20.96
C THR A 734 -11.04 -17.14 -19.97
N PHE A 735 -10.55 -18.27 -20.46
CA PHE A 735 -10.10 -19.41 -19.66
C PHE A 735 -8.72 -19.15 -19.05
N PHE A 736 -7.77 -18.62 -19.82
CA PHE A 736 -6.34 -18.47 -19.49
C PHE A 736 -5.80 -17.02 -19.52
N PRO A 737 -6.46 -16.02 -18.89
CA PRO A 737 -6.15 -14.59 -19.10
C PRO A 737 -4.76 -14.13 -18.63
N GLU A 738 -4.09 -14.86 -17.74
CA GLU A 738 -2.79 -14.47 -17.15
C GLU A 738 -1.60 -15.31 -17.68
N SER A 739 -1.86 -16.34 -18.50
CA SER A 739 -0.89 -17.41 -18.77
C SER A 739 -0.56 -17.56 -20.26
N GLY A 740 0.26 -16.63 -20.77
CA GLY A 740 0.68 -16.59 -22.19
C GLY A 740 1.39 -17.83 -22.72
N GLY A 741 1.87 -18.73 -21.86
CA GLY A 741 2.44 -20.02 -22.25
C GLY A 741 1.43 -21.17 -22.43
N PHE A 742 0.18 -21.03 -21.96
CA PHE A 742 -0.89 -22.01 -22.23
C PHE A 742 -1.82 -21.57 -23.36
N ALA A 743 -1.98 -20.26 -23.57
CA ALA A 743 -2.78 -19.74 -24.67
C ALA A 743 -2.24 -20.21 -26.04
N SER A 744 -0.92 -20.14 -26.27
CA SER A 744 -0.28 -20.65 -27.50
C SER A 744 -0.55 -22.14 -27.73
N ILE A 745 -0.42 -22.98 -26.70
CA ILE A 745 -0.60 -24.44 -26.77
C ILE A 745 -2.00 -24.85 -27.27
N PHE A 746 -3.04 -24.05 -26.98
CA PHE A 746 -4.39 -24.28 -27.50
C PHE A 746 -4.74 -23.42 -28.73
N SER A 747 -3.94 -22.39 -29.07
CA SER A 747 -4.13 -21.54 -30.24
C SER A 747 -3.45 -22.08 -31.51
N GLU A 748 -2.32 -22.77 -31.42
CA GLU A 748 -1.63 -23.35 -32.59
C GLU A 748 -2.59 -24.25 -33.40
N ASP A 749 -2.57 -24.10 -34.73
CA ASP A 749 -3.43 -24.88 -35.62
C ASP A 749 -2.83 -26.24 -35.95
N MET A 750 -3.71 -27.23 -36.05
CA MET A 750 -3.36 -28.64 -36.19
C MET A 750 -2.44 -28.90 -37.40
N PRO A 751 -1.21 -29.41 -37.19
CA PRO A 751 -0.52 -30.14 -38.24
C PRO A 751 -1.42 -31.31 -38.65
N GLN A 752 -1.80 -31.40 -39.93
CA GLN A 752 -2.56 -32.53 -40.47
C GLN A 752 -1.67 -33.79 -40.57
N SER A 753 -1.28 -34.31 -39.42
CA SER A 753 -0.65 -35.61 -39.25
C SER A 753 -1.59 -36.68 -39.81
N ARG A 754 -1.13 -37.38 -40.86
CA ARG A 754 -1.94 -38.32 -41.65
C ARG A 754 -2.28 -39.64 -40.94
N ASP A 755 -2.15 -39.70 -39.61
CA ASP A 755 -2.29 -40.93 -38.81
C ASP A 755 -3.47 -40.86 -37.82
N GLN A 756 -4.58 -40.25 -38.27
CA GLN A 756 -5.79 -39.96 -37.50
C GLN A 756 -6.63 -41.21 -37.15
N THR A 757 -6.01 -42.40 -37.13
CA THR A 757 -6.66 -43.70 -36.85
C THR A 757 -6.04 -44.47 -35.68
N ARG A 758 -4.89 -44.03 -35.14
CA ARG A 758 -4.32 -44.62 -33.92
C ARG A 758 -5.08 -44.17 -32.68
N LYS A 759 -6.29 -44.72 -32.48
CA LYS A 759 -7.09 -44.54 -31.26
C LYS A 759 -6.26 -44.87 -30.03
N ASP A 760 -5.93 -43.84 -29.26
CA ASP A 760 -5.01 -44.00 -28.15
C ASP A 760 -5.76 -44.44 -26.88
N GLU A 761 -5.54 -45.70 -26.51
CA GLU A 761 -6.23 -46.37 -25.41
C GLU A 761 -6.09 -45.63 -24.07
N SER A 762 -4.93 -45.02 -23.78
CA SER A 762 -4.74 -44.33 -22.49
C SER A 762 -5.54 -43.02 -22.40
N PHE A 763 -5.73 -42.30 -23.51
CA PHE A 763 -6.56 -41.10 -23.54
C PHE A 763 -8.05 -41.46 -23.47
N ASN A 764 -8.48 -42.49 -24.20
CA ASN A 764 -9.85 -43.00 -24.12
C ASN A 764 -10.20 -43.46 -22.69
N MET A 765 -9.30 -44.19 -22.03
CA MET A 765 -9.50 -44.70 -20.67
C MET A 765 -9.48 -43.58 -19.62
N LEU A 766 -8.60 -42.59 -19.75
CA LEU A 766 -8.59 -41.40 -18.89
C LEU A 766 -9.85 -40.54 -19.07
N HIS A 767 -10.30 -40.33 -20.32
CA HIS A 767 -11.55 -39.61 -20.60
C HIS A 767 -12.76 -40.35 -20.02
N ALA A 768 -12.83 -41.68 -20.15
CA ALA A 768 -13.86 -42.50 -19.52
C ALA A 768 -13.85 -42.37 -17.98
N LEU A 769 -12.66 -42.34 -17.36
CA LEU A 769 -12.49 -42.13 -15.92
C LEU A 769 -12.94 -40.73 -15.49
N ILE A 770 -12.61 -39.68 -16.24
CA ILE A 770 -13.10 -38.30 -16.02
C ILE A 770 -14.62 -38.18 -16.23
N CYS A 771 -15.21 -39.01 -17.10
CA CYS A 771 -16.67 -39.11 -17.26
C CYS A 771 -17.37 -39.89 -16.13
N ASN A 772 -16.64 -40.54 -15.21
CA ASN A 772 -17.25 -41.16 -14.04
C ASN A 772 -17.58 -40.06 -13.00
N LYS A 773 -18.88 -39.77 -12.84
CA LYS A 773 -19.39 -38.71 -11.95
C LYS A 773 -18.85 -38.81 -10.52
N ASN A 774 -18.76 -40.02 -9.98
CA ASN A 774 -18.27 -40.23 -8.61
C ASN A 774 -16.76 -39.98 -8.52
N PHE A 775 -16.00 -40.44 -9.53
CA PHE A 775 -14.56 -40.19 -9.59
C PHE A 775 -14.24 -38.69 -9.69
N LEU A 776 -14.86 -37.97 -10.63
CA LEU A 776 -14.52 -36.57 -10.89
C LEU A 776 -14.84 -35.66 -9.69
N VAL A 777 -15.98 -35.90 -9.01
CA VAL A 777 -16.35 -35.19 -7.78
C VAL A 777 -15.36 -35.50 -6.65
N THR A 778 -15.02 -36.77 -6.41
CA THR A 778 -14.02 -37.16 -5.40
C THR A 778 -12.61 -36.65 -5.72
N LEU A 779 -12.21 -36.59 -6.99
CA LEU A 779 -10.95 -36.01 -7.46
C LEU A 779 -10.88 -34.52 -7.11
N ILE A 780 -11.87 -33.72 -7.50
CA ILE A 780 -11.90 -32.28 -7.23
C ILE A 780 -11.87 -32.00 -5.72
N HIS A 781 -12.72 -32.69 -4.95
CA HIS A 781 -12.73 -32.58 -3.48
C HIS A 781 -11.45 -33.05 -2.79
N THR A 782 -10.60 -33.83 -3.48
CA THR A 782 -9.29 -34.26 -2.97
C THR A 782 -8.20 -33.25 -3.31
N LEU A 783 -8.22 -32.67 -4.52
CA LEU A 783 -7.31 -31.62 -4.95
C LEU A 783 -7.50 -30.33 -4.14
N GLU A 784 -8.75 -29.88 -3.94
CA GLU A 784 -9.05 -28.64 -3.21
C GLU A 784 -8.59 -28.63 -1.76
N LYS A 785 -8.48 -29.82 -1.13
CA LYS A 785 -8.03 -29.99 0.26
C LYS A 785 -6.52 -29.97 0.41
N GLN A 786 -5.75 -29.97 -0.68
CA GLN A 786 -4.29 -29.93 -0.62
C GLN A 786 -3.78 -28.50 -0.41
N LYS A 787 -2.99 -28.29 0.64
CA LYS A 787 -2.33 -27.00 0.93
C LYS A 787 -1.44 -26.50 -0.23
N ASN A 788 -0.94 -27.43 -1.05
CA ASN A 788 -0.05 -27.17 -2.19
C ASN A 788 -0.79 -26.98 -3.53
N PHE A 789 -2.14 -26.98 -3.52
CA PHE A 789 -2.98 -26.65 -4.67
C PHE A 789 -3.38 -25.17 -4.51
N SER A 790 -2.88 -24.29 -5.38
CA SER A 790 -3.06 -22.82 -5.27
C SER A 790 -4.38 -22.34 -5.87
N VAL A 791 -4.67 -21.04 -5.76
CA VAL A 791 -5.82 -20.42 -6.48
C VAL A 791 -5.59 -20.49 -8.00
N THR A 792 -4.36 -20.29 -8.46
CA THR A 792 -3.98 -20.47 -9.87
C THR A 792 -4.18 -21.91 -10.33
N ASP A 793 -3.79 -22.91 -9.52
CA ASP A 793 -4.02 -24.32 -9.85
C ASP A 793 -5.52 -24.65 -9.96
N ARG A 794 -6.36 -24.13 -9.04
CA ARG A 794 -7.83 -24.28 -9.13
C ARG A 794 -8.36 -23.72 -10.44
N CYS A 795 -7.89 -22.54 -10.84
CA CYS A 795 -8.32 -21.87 -12.06
C CYS A 795 -7.87 -22.59 -13.34
N LEU A 796 -6.63 -23.10 -13.36
CA LEU A 796 -6.09 -23.88 -14.47
C LEU A 796 -6.82 -25.23 -14.59
N PHE A 797 -6.97 -25.98 -13.49
CA PHE A 797 -7.66 -27.26 -13.49
C PHE A 797 -9.11 -27.14 -13.95
N ALA A 798 -9.85 -26.13 -13.48
CA ALA A 798 -11.22 -25.85 -13.96
C ALA A 798 -11.26 -25.55 -15.48
N SER A 799 -10.24 -24.88 -16.02
CA SER A 799 -10.17 -24.52 -17.43
C SER A 799 -9.81 -25.72 -18.32
N PHE A 800 -8.83 -26.53 -17.93
CA PHE A 800 -8.56 -27.80 -18.61
C PHE A 800 -9.78 -28.74 -18.55
N LEU A 801 -10.47 -28.81 -17.41
CA LEU A 801 -11.70 -29.62 -17.26
C LEU A 801 -12.86 -29.10 -18.11
N THR A 802 -12.95 -27.78 -18.35
CA THR A 802 -13.94 -27.21 -19.27
C THR A 802 -13.68 -27.68 -20.69
N ILE A 803 -12.43 -27.56 -21.16
CA ILE A 803 -12.03 -27.98 -22.52
C ILE A 803 -12.22 -29.49 -22.72
N ALA A 804 -11.75 -30.31 -21.77
CA ALA A 804 -11.85 -31.77 -21.84
C ALA A 804 -13.29 -32.33 -21.69
N LEU A 805 -14.29 -31.48 -21.46
CA LEU A 805 -15.71 -31.84 -21.40
C LEU A 805 -16.59 -30.94 -22.29
N GLN A 806 -16.01 -30.18 -23.22
CA GLN A 806 -16.74 -29.24 -24.08
C GLN A 806 -17.71 -29.94 -25.04
N THR A 807 -17.36 -31.14 -25.51
CA THR A 807 -18.27 -31.99 -26.30
C THR A 807 -19.37 -32.66 -25.46
N LYS A 808 -19.40 -32.41 -24.14
CA LYS A 808 -20.27 -33.03 -23.13
C LYS A 808 -20.83 -32.02 -22.12
N LEU A 809 -21.30 -30.85 -22.57
CA LEU A 809 -21.79 -29.78 -21.67
C LEU A 809 -22.92 -30.22 -20.74
N VAL A 810 -23.77 -31.16 -21.14
CA VAL A 810 -24.80 -31.80 -20.28
C VAL A 810 -24.16 -32.43 -19.04
N TYR A 811 -23.11 -33.26 -19.23
CA TYR A 811 -22.38 -33.88 -18.13
C TYR A 811 -21.63 -32.85 -17.28
N LEU A 812 -20.97 -31.87 -17.93
CA LEU A 812 -20.28 -30.79 -17.24
C LEU A 812 -21.23 -29.98 -16.34
N THR A 813 -22.46 -29.75 -16.79
CA THR A 813 -23.52 -29.06 -16.02
C THR A 813 -23.96 -29.89 -14.80
N GLN A 814 -24.18 -31.20 -14.97
CA GLN A 814 -24.50 -32.11 -13.86
C GLN A 814 -23.37 -32.26 -12.82
N ILE A 815 -22.12 -31.95 -13.19
CA ILE A 815 -20.97 -31.88 -12.28
C ILE A 815 -20.92 -30.51 -11.58
N LEU A 816 -21.11 -29.43 -12.34
CA LEU A 816 -21.18 -28.06 -11.86
C LEU A 816 -22.24 -27.88 -10.76
N GLU A 817 -23.43 -28.47 -10.95
CA GLU A 817 -24.52 -28.48 -9.96
C GLU A 817 -24.14 -29.17 -8.65
N VAL A 818 -23.59 -30.39 -8.73
CA VAL A 818 -23.20 -31.16 -7.54
C VAL A 818 -22.12 -30.42 -6.76
N LEU A 819 -21.07 -29.96 -7.43
CA LEU A 819 -20.00 -29.20 -6.78
C LEU A 819 -20.48 -27.85 -6.21
N THR A 820 -21.45 -27.20 -6.86
CA THR A 820 -22.04 -25.94 -6.35
C THR A 820 -22.90 -26.21 -5.12
N LYS A 821 -23.68 -27.30 -5.12
CA LYS A 821 -24.45 -27.74 -3.96
C LYS A 821 -23.54 -28.15 -2.80
N ASP A 822 -22.48 -28.91 -3.07
CA ASP A 822 -21.48 -29.29 -2.08
C ASP A 822 -20.84 -28.05 -1.45
N LEU A 823 -20.44 -27.05 -2.26
CA LEU A 823 -19.92 -25.76 -1.77
C LEU A 823 -20.94 -25.04 -0.87
N MET A 824 -22.23 -25.09 -1.20
CA MET A 824 -23.32 -24.57 -0.37
C MET A 824 -23.64 -25.42 0.88
N GLU A 825 -23.03 -26.59 1.06
CA GLU A 825 -23.20 -27.48 2.22
C GLU A 825 -21.96 -27.53 3.13
N GLN A 826 -20.82 -26.99 2.67
CA GLN A 826 -19.60 -26.88 3.47
C GLN A 826 -19.77 -25.92 4.66
N SER A 827 -19.41 -26.40 5.85
CA SER A 827 -19.56 -25.69 7.14
C SER A 827 -18.70 -24.43 7.30
N SER A 828 -17.75 -24.19 6.39
CA SER A 828 -16.98 -22.94 6.29
C SER A 828 -17.83 -21.75 5.85
N ASN A 829 -18.92 -21.97 5.10
CA ASN A 829 -19.76 -20.92 4.50
C ASN A 829 -20.83 -20.38 5.48
N VAL A 830 -20.39 -20.01 6.69
CA VAL A 830 -21.23 -19.56 7.83
C VAL A 830 -22.09 -18.32 7.50
N GLN A 831 -21.69 -17.51 6.51
CA GLN A 831 -22.48 -16.37 6.03
C GLN A 831 -22.92 -16.57 4.57
N PRO A 832 -24.19 -16.96 4.30
CA PRO A 832 -24.69 -17.19 2.95
C PRO A 832 -24.49 -16.02 1.97
N LYS A 833 -24.53 -14.77 2.45
CA LYS A 833 -24.27 -13.54 1.66
C LYS A 833 -22.81 -13.37 1.19
N LEU A 834 -21.90 -14.29 1.52
CA LEU A 834 -20.52 -14.31 0.99
C LEU A 834 -20.25 -15.40 -0.06
N LEU A 835 -21.19 -16.34 -0.28
CA LEU A 835 -21.04 -17.41 -1.27
C LEU A 835 -20.80 -16.85 -2.68
N LEU A 836 -19.96 -17.52 -3.47
CA LEU A 836 -19.57 -17.14 -4.84
C LEU A 836 -18.88 -15.77 -4.98
N ARG A 837 -18.50 -15.09 -3.89
CA ARG A 837 -17.97 -13.71 -3.93
C ARG A 837 -16.50 -13.59 -4.38
N ARG A 838 -15.70 -14.66 -4.28
CA ARG A 838 -14.28 -14.72 -4.63
C ARG A 838 -14.00 -16.06 -5.33
N THR A 839 -12.89 -16.22 -6.04
CA THR A 839 -12.56 -17.54 -6.62
C THR A 839 -11.65 -18.30 -5.66
N GLU A 840 -12.25 -19.01 -4.71
CA GLU A 840 -11.56 -19.79 -3.69
C GLU A 840 -11.71 -21.31 -3.92
N SER A 841 -12.57 -21.71 -4.88
CA SER A 841 -12.81 -23.09 -5.34
C SER A 841 -12.63 -23.27 -6.87
N VAL A 842 -12.48 -24.53 -7.30
CA VAL A 842 -12.50 -24.99 -8.71
C VAL A 842 -13.87 -24.69 -9.33
N VAL A 843 -14.95 -24.99 -8.60
CA VAL A 843 -16.32 -24.84 -9.12
C VAL A 843 -16.68 -23.38 -9.44
N GLU A 844 -16.13 -22.41 -8.72
CA GLU A 844 -16.31 -20.98 -8.99
C GLU A 844 -15.67 -20.52 -10.31
N LYS A 845 -14.52 -21.10 -10.72
CA LYS A 845 -13.97 -20.89 -12.06
C LYS A 845 -14.73 -21.72 -13.10
N LEU A 846 -15.13 -22.95 -12.78
CA LEU A 846 -15.91 -23.81 -13.66
C LEU A 846 -17.24 -23.15 -14.06
N LEU A 847 -17.94 -22.52 -13.11
CA LEU A 847 -19.13 -21.69 -13.33
C LEU A 847 -18.83 -20.51 -14.27
N THR A 848 -17.71 -19.82 -14.04
CA THR A 848 -17.29 -18.67 -14.86
C THR A 848 -17.04 -19.11 -16.30
N ASN A 849 -16.40 -20.26 -16.50
CA ASN A 849 -16.12 -20.83 -17.81
C ASN A 849 -17.41 -21.32 -18.50
N TRP A 850 -18.29 -22.04 -17.78
CA TRP A 850 -19.59 -22.51 -18.28
C TRP A 850 -20.50 -21.36 -18.73
N MET A 851 -20.60 -20.28 -17.93
CA MET A 851 -21.29 -19.05 -18.32
C MET A 851 -20.70 -18.45 -19.61
N SER A 852 -19.37 -18.53 -19.77
CA SER A 852 -18.70 -18.00 -20.96
C SER A 852 -19.01 -18.82 -22.23
N VAL A 853 -19.06 -20.15 -22.12
CA VAL A 853 -19.51 -21.03 -23.21
C VAL A 853 -20.96 -20.73 -23.58
N CYS A 854 -21.88 -20.90 -22.62
CA CYS A 854 -23.32 -20.87 -22.88
C CYS A 854 -23.89 -19.47 -23.17
N LEU A 855 -23.13 -18.39 -22.92
CA LEU A 855 -23.50 -17.02 -23.26
C LEU A 855 -22.69 -16.45 -24.42
N SER A 856 -21.82 -17.24 -25.07
CA SER A 856 -21.03 -16.80 -26.24
C SER A 856 -21.92 -16.31 -27.40
N GLY A 857 -22.99 -17.04 -27.72
CA GLY A 857 -24.01 -16.64 -28.70
C GLY A 857 -24.70 -15.34 -28.31
N PHE A 858 -25.28 -15.27 -27.11
CA PHE A 858 -25.96 -14.06 -26.61
C PHE A 858 -25.04 -12.83 -26.57
N LEU A 859 -23.78 -13.01 -26.16
CA LEU A 859 -22.75 -11.98 -26.21
C LEU A 859 -22.51 -11.49 -27.64
N ARG A 860 -22.35 -12.40 -28.61
CA ARG A 860 -22.11 -12.04 -30.02
C ARG A 860 -23.33 -11.40 -30.70
N GLU A 861 -24.52 -11.93 -30.45
CA GLU A 861 -25.76 -11.61 -31.17
C GLU A 861 -26.54 -10.43 -30.58
N THR A 862 -26.43 -10.17 -29.27
CA THR A 862 -27.23 -9.13 -28.58
C THR A 862 -26.39 -8.03 -27.92
N ILE A 863 -25.21 -8.38 -27.37
CA ILE A 863 -24.42 -7.46 -26.53
C ILE A 863 -23.23 -6.87 -27.30
N GLY A 864 -22.70 -7.59 -28.28
CA GLY A 864 -21.42 -7.29 -28.93
C GLY A 864 -21.42 -5.98 -29.71
N GLU A 865 -22.48 -5.67 -30.47
CA GLU A 865 -22.60 -4.38 -31.16
C GLU A 865 -22.70 -3.20 -30.17
N PRO A 866 -23.62 -3.19 -29.17
CA PRO A 866 -23.62 -2.17 -28.12
C PRO A 866 -22.30 -2.03 -27.34
N PHE A 867 -21.58 -3.13 -27.12
CA PHE A 867 -20.30 -3.11 -26.40
C PHE A 867 -19.15 -2.60 -27.27
N TYR A 868 -19.08 -2.98 -28.54
CA TYR A 868 -18.13 -2.44 -29.50
C TYR A 868 -18.37 -0.94 -29.69
N LEU A 869 -19.62 -0.52 -29.88
CA LEU A 869 -20.04 0.88 -29.97
C LEU A 869 -19.62 1.69 -28.74
N LEU A 870 -19.69 1.11 -27.53
CA LEU A 870 -19.18 1.79 -26.32
C LEU A 870 -17.67 2.03 -26.39
N VAL A 871 -16.90 1.00 -26.76
CA VAL A 871 -15.43 1.10 -26.79
C VAL A 871 -14.96 2.06 -27.88
N THR A 872 -15.58 2.02 -29.06
CA THR A 872 -15.25 2.94 -30.17
C THR A 872 -15.67 4.37 -29.88
N THR A 873 -16.89 4.61 -29.39
CA THR A 873 -17.36 5.97 -29.02
C THR A 873 -16.51 6.57 -27.90
N LEU A 874 -16.10 5.75 -26.91
CA LEU A 874 -15.18 6.17 -25.85
C LEU A 874 -13.81 6.54 -26.42
N ASN A 875 -13.21 5.70 -27.28
CA ASN A 875 -11.91 5.98 -27.90
C ASN A 875 -11.95 7.23 -28.81
N GLN A 876 -13.04 7.41 -29.57
CA GLN A 876 -13.29 8.62 -30.35
C GLN A 876 -13.40 9.86 -29.46
N ARG A 877 -14.15 9.79 -28.35
CA ARG A 877 -14.31 10.92 -27.42
C ARG A 877 -13.00 11.31 -26.75
N ILE A 878 -12.15 10.34 -26.42
CA ILE A 878 -10.79 10.57 -25.91
C ILE A 878 -9.96 11.31 -26.97
N ASN A 879 -9.91 10.79 -28.19
CA ASN A 879 -9.07 11.32 -29.28
C ASN A 879 -9.52 12.67 -29.88
N LYS A 880 -10.72 13.17 -29.51
CA LYS A 880 -11.16 14.56 -29.76
C LYS A 880 -10.37 15.60 -28.96
N GLY A 881 -9.72 15.23 -27.86
CA GLY A 881 -8.94 16.13 -27.02
C GLY A 881 -7.45 15.79 -26.99
N PRO A 882 -6.60 16.64 -26.39
CA PRO A 882 -5.19 16.35 -26.20
C PRO A 882 -4.97 15.07 -25.39
N VAL A 883 -4.05 14.23 -25.86
CA VAL A 883 -3.60 12.99 -25.19
C VAL A 883 -2.08 13.03 -25.09
N ASP A 884 -1.55 12.95 -23.88
CA ASP A 884 -0.12 12.85 -23.63
C ASP A 884 0.41 11.47 -24.05
N ALA A 885 1.47 11.43 -24.84
CA ALA A 885 1.91 10.20 -25.52
C ALA A 885 2.77 9.27 -24.65
N ILE A 886 3.30 9.80 -23.53
CA ILE A 886 4.18 9.08 -22.61
C ILE A 886 3.37 8.53 -21.42
N THR A 887 2.55 9.38 -20.81
CA THR A 887 1.73 9.04 -19.63
C THR A 887 0.33 8.54 -19.99
N CYS A 888 -0.07 8.59 -21.27
CA CYS A 888 -1.40 8.23 -21.78
C CYS A 888 -2.56 8.97 -21.09
N LYS A 889 -2.32 10.17 -20.52
CA LYS A 889 -3.37 11.01 -19.90
C LYS A 889 -4.07 11.85 -20.96
N ALA A 890 -5.39 12.00 -20.82
CA ALA A 890 -6.22 12.69 -21.80
C ALA A 890 -7.12 13.76 -21.17
N LEU A 891 -7.49 14.78 -21.95
CA LEU A 891 -8.42 15.83 -21.50
C LEU A 891 -9.84 15.29 -21.31
N TYR A 892 -10.29 14.39 -22.20
CA TYR A 892 -11.54 13.66 -22.07
C TYR A 892 -11.29 12.27 -21.49
N THR A 893 -11.94 11.94 -20.38
CA THR A 893 -11.73 10.72 -19.60
C THR A 893 -12.91 10.52 -18.64
N LEU A 894 -13.18 9.28 -18.23
CA LEU A 894 -14.12 8.99 -17.13
C LEU A 894 -13.41 8.87 -15.78
N ASN A 895 -12.08 8.82 -15.78
CA ASN A 895 -11.25 8.51 -14.62
C ASN A 895 -10.30 9.68 -14.31
N GLU A 896 -10.31 10.12 -13.06
CA GLU A 896 -9.66 11.33 -12.57
C GLU A 896 -8.12 11.23 -12.46
N ASP A 897 -7.58 10.01 -12.38
CA ASP A 897 -6.14 9.77 -12.35
C ASP A 897 -5.50 9.96 -13.74
N TRP A 898 -6.29 9.70 -14.78
CA TRP A 898 -5.94 9.82 -16.20
C TRP A 898 -6.26 11.20 -16.80
N LEU A 899 -6.75 12.14 -16.00
CA LEU A 899 -7.12 13.48 -16.45
C LEU A 899 -5.89 14.36 -16.74
N LEU A 900 -5.77 14.82 -17.99
CA LEU A 900 -4.79 15.82 -18.41
C LEU A 900 -5.33 17.24 -18.17
N TRP A 901 -5.02 17.81 -17.00
CA TRP A 901 -5.46 19.14 -16.56
C TRP A 901 -4.41 20.25 -16.80
N GLN A 902 -3.21 19.89 -17.25
CA GLN A 902 -2.08 20.82 -17.44
C GLN A 902 -2.18 21.57 -18.78
N VAL A 903 -2.71 20.94 -19.84
CA VAL A 903 -2.97 21.56 -21.15
C VAL A 903 -4.33 22.26 -21.13
N SER A 904 -4.40 23.48 -21.68
CA SER A 904 -5.67 24.25 -21.79
C SER A 904 -5.85 24.99 -23.12
N GLU A 905 -4.87 24.95 -24.00
CA GLU A 905 -4.90 25.58 -25.32
C GLU A 905 -4.41 24.53 -26.33
N PHE A 906 -5.22 24.33 -27.36
CA PHE A 906 -4.98 23.45 -28.50
C PHE A 906 -5.91 23.90 -29.64
N LYS A 907 -5.63 23.48 -30.87
CA LYS A 907 -6.42 23.81 -32.06
C LYS A 907 -6.60 22.57 -32.92
N THR A 908 -7.82 22.38 -33.43
CA THR A 908 -8.06 21.38 -34.47
C THR A 908 -7.42 21.83 -35.79
N VAL A 909 -6.60 20.97 -36.38
CA VAL A 909 -5.95 21.15 -37.67
C VAL A 909 -6.49 20.09 -38.63
N THR A 910 -7.05 20.51 -39.76
CA THR A 910 -7.58 19.58 -40.77
C THR A 910 -6.52 19.29 -41.83
N LEU A 911 -6.12 18.03 -41.94
CA LEU A 911 -5.14 17.53 -42.90
C LEU A 911 -5.84 16.88 -44.09
N ASN A 912 -5.40 17.21 -45.31
CA ASN A 912 -5.74 16.42 -46.49
C ASN A 912 -4.62 15.39 -46.71
N VAL A 913 -4.90 14.14 -46.37
CA VAL A 913 -3.98 12.99 -46.39
C VAL A 913 -4.20 12.19 -47.67
N ILE A 914 -3.15 12.05 -48.47
CA ILE A 914 -3.14 11.28 -49.72
C ILE A 914 -2.49 9.92 -49.44
N PHE A 915 -3.21 8.85 -49.74
CA PHE A 915 -2.70 7.48 -49.67
C PHE A 915 -2.19 7.06 -51.05
N GLU A 916 -0.89 6.75 -51.16
CA GLU A 916 -0.32 6.16 -52.38
C GLU A 916 -0.77 4.69 -52.50
N LYS A 917 -0.81 4.16 -53.73
CA LYS A 917 -1.34 2.81 -54.00
C LYS A 917 -0.28 1.74 -53.70
N ILE A 918 -0.67 0.66 -53.03
CA ILE A 918 0.12 -0.58 -53.00
C ILE A 918 0.06 -1.21 -54.41
N PRO A 919 1.16 -1.77 -54.98
CA PRO A 919 1.27 -2.00 -56.43
C PRO A 919 0.37 -3.07 -57.05
N GLU A 920 -0.40 -3.84 -56.27
CA GLU A 920 -0.97 -5.12 -56.71
C GLU A 920 -2.31 -5.04 -57.47
N ASN A 921 -2.91 -3.86 -57.65
CA ASN A 921 -4.21 -3.71 -58.33
C ASN A 921 -4.23 -2.63 -59.42
N GLU A 922 -3.93 -3.07 -60.65
CA GLU A 922 -4.06 -2.31 -61.91
C GLU A 922 -5.54 -2.22 -62.35
N SER A 923 -6.16 -1.04 -62.25
CA SER A 923 -7.47 -0.69 -62.88
C SER A 923 -8.05 0.69 -62.48
N GLY A 924 -7.24 1.60 -61.92
CA GLY A 924 -7.75 2.92 -61.54
C GLY A 924 -6.65 3.89 -61.12
N ASP A 925 -6.65 5.06 -61.77
CA ASP A 925 -5.64 6.13 -61.70
C ASP A 925 -6.09 7.28 -60.79
N ALA A 926 -6.23 7.00 -59.49
CA ALA A 926 -6.64 7.98 -58.50
C ALA A 926 -6.01 7.68 -57.13
N CYS A 927 -5.08 8.52 -56.68
CA CYS A 927 -4.57 8.47 -55.30
C CYS A 927 -5.69 8.92 -54.35
N GLN A 928 -6.05 8.10 -53.37
CA GLN A 928 -7.20 8.41 -52.52
C GLN A 928 -6.85 9.50 -51.52
N THR A 929 -7.59 10.61 -51.53
CA THR A 929 -7.48 11.66 -50.53
C THR A 929 -8.54 11.49 -49.44
N ILE A 930 -8.13 11.65 -48.18
CA ILE A 930 -8.99 11.60 -46.99
C ILE A 930 -8.73 12.86 -46.16
N GLN A 931 -9.79 13.47 -45.68
CA GLN A 931 -9.73 14.65 -44.82
C GLN A 931 -9.75 14.18 -43.36
N VAL A 932 -8.72 14.53 -42.58
CA VAL A 932 -8.48 14.02 -41.23
C VAL A 932 -8.35 15.19 -40.27
N ASN A 933 -9.12 15.21 -39.20
CA ASN A 933 -8.97 16.21 -38.13
C ASN A 933 -8.00 15.69 -37.06
N VAL A 934 -6.94 16.47 -36.81
CA VAL A 934 -5.95 16.23 -35.75
C VAL A 934 -5.84 17.49 -34.89
N LEU A 935 -4.99 17.47 -33.87
CA LEU A 935 -4.68 18.63 -33.03
C LEU A 935 -3.27 19.15 -33.32
N ASP A 936 -3.04 20.45 -33.11
CA ASP A 936 -1.69 21.04 -33.12
C ASP A 936 -0.74 20.43 -32.07
N CYS A 937 -1.31 19.85 -31.01
CA CYS A 937 -0.64 19.10 -29.96
C CYS A 937 -0.69 17.57 -30.11
N ASP A 938 -1.06 17.02 -31.27
CA ASP A 938 -0.84 15.59 -31.57
C ASP A 938 0.61 15.36 -32.02
N THR A 939 1.20 14.23 -31.59
CA THR A 939 2.46 13.70 -32.15
C THR A 939 2.31 13.22 -33.59
N ILE A 940 3.42 12.90 -34.26
CA ILE A 940 3.39 12.29 -35.60
C ILE A 940 2.85 10.87 -35.52
N GLY A 941 3.21 10.09 -34.50
CA GLY A 941 2.62 8.77 -34.22
C GLY A 941 1.10 8.83 -34.06
N GLN A 942 0.58 9.71 -33.21
CA GLN A 942 -0.87 9.93 -33.05
C GLN A 942 -1.54 10.42 -34.34
N THR A 943 -0.84 11.22 -35.15
CA THR A 943 -1.34 11.68 -36.45
C THR A 943 -1.45 10.53 -37.46
N LYS A 944 -0.47 9.60 -37.49
CA LYS A 944 -0.55 8.38 -38.31
C LYS A 944 -1.74 7.52 -37.88
N GLU A 945 -1.92 7.30 -36.57
CA GLU A 945 -3.04 6.53 -36.02
C GLU A 945 -4.40 7.13 -36.38
N LYS A 946 -4.62 8.43 -36.16
CA LYS A 946 -5.86 9.13 -36.56
C LYS A 946 -6.09 9.08 -38.08
N SER A 947 -5.03 9.12 -38.89
CA SER A 947 -5.12 9.02 -40.35
C SER A 947 -5.50 7.61 -40.83
N LEU A 948 -4.94 6.56 -40.22
CA LEU A 948 -5.27 5.17 -40.55
C LEU A 948 -6.67 4.78 -40.05
N GLN A 949 -7.10 5.28 -38.90
CA GLN A 949 -8.48 5.13 -38.43
C GLN A 949 -9.47 5.81 -39.40
N ALA A 950 -9.13 6.99 -39.94
CA ALA A 950 -9.95 7.67 -40.95
C ALA A 950 -9.99 6.89 -42.28
N PHE A 951 -8.90 6.22 -42.67
CA PHE A 951 -8.90 5.29 -43.82
C PHE A 951 -9.81 4.08 -43.57
N LEU A 952 -9.66 3.43 -42.43
CA LEU A 952 -10.48 2.27 -42.04
C LEU A 952 -11.98 2.62 -42.00
N ASN A 953 -12.35 3.76 -41.40
CA ASN A 953 -13.73 4.23 -41.34
C ASN A 953 -14.32 4.51 -42.73
N LYS A 954 -13.54 5.09 -43.64
CA LYS A 954 -14.00 5.47 -44.99
C LYS A 954 -14.10 4.29 -45.96
N ASN A 955 -13.24 3.30 -45.80
CA ASN A 955 -13.05 2.22 -46.78
C ASN A 955 -13.52 0.84 -46.29
N GLY A 956 -13.68 0.64 -44.97
CA GLY A 956 -14.09 -0.64 -44.37
C GLY A 956 -12.96 -1.68 -44.21
N PHE A 957 -11.73 -1.36 -44.61
CA PHE A 957 -10.56 -2.25 -44.48
C PHE A 957 -9.29 -1.48 -44.10
N LEU A 958 -8.30 -2.18 -43.54
CA LEU A 958 -6.99 -1.63 -43.15
C LEU A 958 -6.13 -1.32 -44.39
N TYR A 959 -5.29 -0.29 -44.32
CA TYR A 959 -4.45 0.16 -45.45
C TYR A 959 -3.41 -0.86 -45.94
N GLY A 960 -3.15 -1.95 -45.19
CA GLY A 960 -2.32 -3.09 -45.63
C GLY A 960 -0.84 -3.04 -45.25
N LEU A 961 -0.40 -1.97 -44.58
CA LEU A 961 0.96 -1.80 -44.03
C LEU A 961 0.89 -1.56 -42.52
N GLN A 962 1.96 -1.90 -41.79
CA GLN A 962 2.10 -1.65 -40.36
C GLN A 962 2.55 -0.19 -40.07
N MET A 963 2.36 0.28 -38.84
CA MET A 963 2.52 1.69 -38.44
C MET A 963 3.96 2.23 -38.65
N ASP A 964 4.93 1.34 -38.57
CA ASP A 964 6.37 1.54 -38.77
C ASP A 964 6.81 1.45 -40.24
N GLU A 965 6.07 0.72 -41.08
CA GLU A 965 6.27 0.65 -42.54
C GLU A 965 5.76 1.90 -43.30
N ILE A 966 5.04 2.78 -42.57
CA ILE A 966 4.31 3.92 -43.12
C ILE A 966 5.02 5.24 -42.77
N GLY A 967 5.55 5.93 -43.79
CA GLY A 967 6.08 7.29 -43.67
C GLY A 967 4.98 8.36 -43.87
N LEU A 968 4.99 9.41 -43.04
CA LEU A 968 4.12 10.58 -43.21
C LEU A 968 4.94 11.77 -43.74
N GLY A 969 4.64 12.23 -44.94
CA GLY A 969 5.39 13.29 -45.62
C GLY A 969 4.57 14.52 -46.00
N LYS A 970 5.25 15.66 -46.12
CA LYS A 970 4.70 16.90 -46.70
C LYS A 970 5.21 17.02 -48.14
N CYS A 971 4.30 17.28 -49.07
CA CYS A 971 4.46 17.09 -50.52
C CYS A 971 5.92 17.17 -51.07
N VAL A 972 6.40 16.04 -51.58
CA VAL A 972 7.64 15.85 -52.36
C VAL A 972 9.00 16.09 -51.65
N THR A 973 9.09 16.68 -50.45
CA THR A 973 10.41 17.10 -49.90
C THR A 973 10.84 16.58 -48.52
N ARG A 974 9.95 16.07 -47.65
CA ARG A 974 10.38 15.52 -46.34
C ARG A 974 9.35 14.59 -45.69
N GLU A 975 9.86 13.58 -44.98
CA GLU A 975 9.16 12.78 -43.97
C GLU A 975 9.21 13.45 -42.58
N LEU A 976 8.18 13.25 -41.77
CA LEU A 976 8.12 13.69 -40.37
C LEU A 976 8.31 12.49 -39.42
N LEU A 977 8.97 12.74 -38.29
CA LEU A 977 9.23 11.78 -37.22
C LEU A 977 8.84 12.37 -35.86
N ASP A 978 8.62 11.52 -34.85
CA ASP A 978 8.35 11.96 -33.47
C ASP A 978 9.59 12.53 -32.77
N ILE A 979 10.80 12.13 -33.20
CA ILE A 979 12.08 12.74 -32.83
C ILE A 979 12.93 12.91 -34.10
N ASP A 980 13.58 14.06 -34.26
CA ASP A 980 14.57 14.30 -35.30
C ASP A 980 15.60 15.39 -34.91
N GLY A 981 16.44 15.80 -35.86
CA GLY A 981 17.44 16.85 -35.69
C GLY A 981 16.91 18.26 -35.41
N THR A 982 15.59 18.48 -35.29
CA THR A 982 14.99 19.75 -34.84
C THR A 982 14.19 19.64 -33.54
N SER A 983 14.17 18.48 -32.87
CA SER A 983 13.49 18.29 -31.59
C SER A 983 14.03 19.20 -30.49
N GLU A 984 13.12 19.74 -29.67
CA GLU A 984 13.46 20.57 -28.52
C GLU A 984 14.10 19.70 -27.41
N VAL A 985 15.27 20.10 -26.93
CA VAL A 985 16.01 19.43 -25.86
C VAL A 985 15.95 20.32 -24.63
N LEU A 986 15.37 19.77 -23.57
CA LEU A 986 15.15 20.46 -22.31
C LEU A 986 16.47 20.56 -21.52
N GLU A 987 16.58 21.50 -20.59
CA GLU A 987 17.83 21.77 -19.84
C GLU A 987 18.34 20.59 -19.00
N ASP A 988 17.46 19.63 -18.66
CA ASP A 988 17.83 18.38 -17.96
C ASP A 988 18.25 17.25 -18.93
N GLY A 989 18.33 17.52 -20.23
CA GLY A 989 18.72 16.56 -21.29
C GLY A 989 17.56 15.77 -21.92
N ILE A 990 16.36 15.86 -21.33
CA ILE A 990 15.13 15.21 -21.81
C ILE A 990 14.74 15.78 -23.20
N ARG A 991 14.26 14.92 -24.10
CA ARG A 991 13.80 15.31 -25.45
C ARG A 991 12.29 15.42 -25.51
N LYS A 992 11.81 16.52 -26.09
CA LYS A 992 10.38 16.73 -26.33
C LYS A 992 9.97 16.10 -27.67
N LEU A 993 8.86 15.38 -27.68
CA LEU A 993 8.31 14.80 -28.92
C LEU A 993 7.81 15.91 -29.87
N ASN A 994 8.10 15.74 -31.16
CA ASN A 994 7.71 16.67 -32.22
C ASN A 994 6.20 16.53 -32.53
N THR A 995 5.44 17.61 -32.35
CA THR A 995 4.00 17.65 -32.65
C THR A 995 3.71 18.22 -34.04
N ILE A 996 2.45 18.18 -34.48
CA ILE A 996 2.01 18.86 -35.71
C ILE A 996 2.27 20.38 -35.66
N GLY A 997 2.15 21.01 -34.48
CA GLY A 997 2.52 22.42 -34.26
C GLY A 997 4.04 22.69 -34.25
N HIS A 998 4.87 21.71 -33.92
CA HIS A 998 6.34 21.85 -33.99
C HIS A 998 6.83 22.06 -35.43
N TYR A 999 6.18 21.42 -36.41
CA TYR A 999 6.58 21.47 -37.82
C TYR A 999 5.98 22.65 -38.62
N GLU A 1000 5.84 23.83 -38.00
CA GLU A 1000 5.49 25.10 -38.67
C GLU A 1000 6.65 25.67 -39.54
N VAL A 1001 7.04 24.89 -40.56
CA VAL A 1001 7.83 25.30 -41.75
C VAL A 1001 9.28 25.75 -41.48
N SER A 1002 10.16 24.80 -41.11
CA SER A 1002 11.60 24.81 -41.49
C SER A 1002 12.25 23.42 -41.33
N MET A 1003 13.50 23.24 -41.80
CA MET A 1003 14.14 21.91 -41.95
C MET A 1003 15.59 21.83 -41.42
N LYS A 1004 15.97 20.67 -40.85
CA LYS A 1004 17.18 19.83 -41.17
C LYS A 1004 17.09 18.43 -40.51
N THR A 1005 17.95 17.47 -40.85
CA THR A 1005 17.51 16.08 -41.23
C THR A 1005 18.06 14.90 -40.37
N ILE A 1006 17.58 13.67 -40.63
CA ILE A 1006 18.07 12.28 -40.27
C ILE A 1006 17.80 11.77 -38.80
N PRO A 1007 17.72 10.43 -38.48
CA PRO A 1007 16.48 9.62 -38.65
C PRO A 1007 16.07 8.65 -37.49
N MET A 1008 14.91 7.99 -37.72
CA MET A 1008 14.39 6.69 -37.20
C MET A 1008 13.68 6.60 -35.84
N SER A 1009 12.84 5.57 -35.76
CA SER A 1009 11.86 5.27 -34.70
C SER A 1009 12.50 4.84 -33.38
N VAL A 1010 11.83 5.11 -32.27
CA VAL A 1010 12.32 4.88 -30.89
C VAL A 1010 11.20 4.27 -30.04
N ASP A 1011 11.53 3.22 -29.30
CA ASP A 1011 10.69 2.68 -28.22
C ASP A 1011 10.87 3.58 -26.99
N TYR A 1012 9.81 4.22 -26.51
CA TYR A 1012 9.91 5.44 -25.67
C TYR A 1012 10.55 5.17 -24.29
N SER A 1013 11.79 5.63 -24.12
CA SER A 1013 12.52 5.66 -22.84
C SER A 1013 12.10 6.84 -21.95
N ASP A 1014 12.43 6.79 -20.66
CA ASP A 1014 12.27 7.87 -19.66
C ASP A 1014 13.00 9.19 -20.02
N GLU A 1015 13.76 9.21 -21.12
CA GLU A 1015 14.48 10.37 -21.66
C GLU A 1015 13.58 11.30 -22.50
N HIS A 1016 12.26 11.03 -22.60
CA HIS A 1016 11.33 11.70 -23.50
C HIS A 1016 10.08 12.26 -22.79
N CYS A 1017 9.57 13.40 -23.27
CA CYS A 1017 8.31 14.02 -22.77
C CYS A 1017 7.42 14.54 -23.93
N HIS A 1018 6.10 14.61 -23.71
CA HIS A 1018 5.16 15.18 -24.70
C HIS A 1018 4.46 16.45 -24.19
N LEU A 1019 3.32 16.31 -23.51
CA LEU A 1019 2.49 17.42 -23.00
C LEU A 1019 2.70 17.69 -21.51
N ILE A 1020 3.19 16.70 -20.77
CA ILE A 1020 3.59 16.85 -19.37
C ILE A 1020 5.11 17.09 -19.32
N LEU A 1021 5.49 18.31 -18.95
CA LEU A 1021 6.90 18.72 -18.80
C LEU A 1021 7.46 18.31 -17.41
N PRO A 1022 8.79 18.11 -17.29
CA PRO A 1022 9.46 17.92 -16.00
C PRO A 1022 9.28 19.10 -15.04
N ASP A 1023 9.28 18.82 -13.73
CA ASP A 1023 9.13 19.82 -12.66
C ASP A 1023 10.20 20.94 -12.70
N SER A 1024 11.38 20.65 -13.26
CA SER A 1024 12.46 21.60 -13.46
C SER A 1024 12.09 22.73 -14.43
N GLU A 1025 11.37 22.43 -15.52
CA GLU A 1025 11.02 23.39 -16.57
C GLU A 1025 9.61 23.96 -16.44
N ALA A 1026 8.68 23.25 -15.81
CA ALA A 1026 7.40 23.81 -15.38
C ALA A 1026 7.56 25.06 -14.48
N ASN A 1027 8.76 25.26 -13.92
CA ASN A 1027 9.16 26.45 -13.14
C ASN A 1027 10.01 27.48 -13.93
N LYS A 1028 10.37 27.23 -15.20
CA LYS A 1028 11.21 28.12 -16.05
C LYS A 1028 10.43 28.95 -17.06
N ASP A 1029 9.24 28.49 -17.46
CA ASP A 1029 8.21 29.33 -18.12
C ASP A 1029 7.86 30.59 -17.29
N VAL A 1030 8.16 30.57 -15.98
CA VAL A 1030 8.03 31.69 -15.04
C VAL A 1030 9.10 32.79 -15.25
N LYS A 1031 10.15 32.54 -16.07
CA LYS A 1031 11.31 33.44 -16.25
C LYS A 1031 11.65 33.77 -17.71
N GLY A 1032 11.04 33.10 -18.69
CA GLY A 1032 11.24 33.37 -20.12
C GLY A 1032 10.64 34.71 -20.59
N ALA A 1033 11.38 35.42 -21.44
CA ALA A 1033 10.90 36.42 -22.39
C ALA A 1033 9.80 37.44 -21.96
N GLY A 1034 10.16 38.41 -21.11
CA GLY A 1034 9.75 39.82 -21.25
C GLY A 1034 8.30 40.26 -20.96
N HIS A 1035 7.28 39.42 -21.13
CA HIS A 1035 5.87 39.80 -20.95
C HIS A 1035 5.44 39.77 -19.48
N LYS A 1036 5.45 40.94 -18.84
CA LYS A 1036 5.00 41.12 -17.45
C LYS A 1036 3.49 40.93 -17.28
N GLY A 1037 3.08 39.68 -17.02
CA GLY A 1037 1.79 39.36 -16.39
C GLY A 1037 0.94 38.34 -17.15
N LYS A 1038 1.21 37.05 -16.94
CA LYS A 1038 0.32 35.92 -17.24
C LYS A 1038 0.78 34.64 -16.50
N GLN A 1039 0.58 34.59 -15.18
CA GLN A 1039 0.67 33.30 -14.46
C GLN A 1039 -0.69 32.60 -14.56
N LYS A 1040 -0.79 31.58 -15.41
CA LYS A 1040 -2.03 30.78 -15.58
C LYS A 1040 -2.29 29.95 -14.33
N PHE A 1041 -3.21 30.41 -13.49
CA PHE A 1041 -3.61 29.75 -12.24
C PHE A 1041 -4.58 28.60 -12.55
N LYS A 1042 -4.04 27.39 -12.79
CA LYS A 1042 -4.83 26.18 -13.09
C LYS A 1042 -5.06 25.33 -11.85
N VAL A 1043 -6.27 24.76 -11.73
CA VAL A 1043 -6.72 23.92 -10.60
C VAL A 1043 -7.39 22.66 -11.17
N LYS A 1044 -7.00 21.46 -10.70
CA LYS A 1044 -7.49 20.17 -11.23
C LYS A 1044 -9.02 20.09 -11.21
N GLU A 1045 -9.63 20.60 -10.15
CA GLU A 1045 -11.07 20.57 -9.93
C GLU A 1045 -11.89 21.34 -10.99
N MET A 1046 -11.29 22.32 -11.70
CA MET A 1046 -11.96 22.99 -12.83
C MET A 1046 -12.22 22.02 -14.00
N TYR A 1047 -11.32 21.04 -14.17
CA TYR A 1047 -11.33 20.07 -15.28
C TYR A 1047 -12.21 18.84 -14.95
N LEU A 1048 -12.78 18.73 -13.74
CA LEU A 1048 -13.81 17.72 -13.43
C LEU A 1048 -15.08 17.89 -14.30
N THR A 1049 -15.30 19.07 -14.85
CA THR A 1049 -16.32 19.33 -15.88
C THR A 1049 -16.12 18.47 -17.14
N LYS A 1050 -14.86 18.16 -17.50
CA LYS A 1050 -14.52 17.29 -18.65
C LYS A 1050 -14.86 15.82 -18.38
N LEU A 1051 -14.79 15.35 -17.13
CA LEU A 1051 -15.29 14.01 -16.75
C LEU A 1051 -16.80 13.94 -16.95
N LEU A 1052 -17.54 14.98 -16.53
CA LEU A 1052 -18.99 15.05 -16.71
C LEU A 1052 -19.37 15.13 -18.20
N SER A 1053 -18.68 15.95 -19.00
CA SER A 1053 -18.88 16.02 -20.46
C SER A 1053 -18.59 14.68 -21.12
N THR A 1054 -17.50 14.00 -20.76
CA THR A 1054 -17.18 12.65 -21.26
C THR A 1054 -18.27 11.64 -20.89
N LYS A 1055 -18.78 11.66 -19.65
CA LYS A 1055 -19.90 10.80 -19.23
C LYS A 1055 -21.17 11.08 -20.01
N VAL A 1056 -21.54 12.35 -20.20
CA VAL A 1056 -22.73 12.77 -20.95
C VAL A 1056 -22.64 12.30 -22.41
N ALA A 1057 -21.52 12.54 -23.08
CA ALA A 1057 -21.32 12.18 -24.49
C ALA A 1057 -21.48 10.67 -24.76
N ILE A 1058 -21.04 9.80 -23.85
CA ILE A 1058 -21.18 8.34 -24.00
C ILE A 1058 -22.45 7.76 -23.34
N HIS A 1059 -23.26 8.59 -22.66
CA HIS A 1059 -24.23 8.11 -21.67
C HIS A 1059 -25.28 7.17 -22.27
N SER A 1060 -25.82 7.53 -23.44
CA SER A 1060 -26.81 6.75 -24.18
C SER A 1060 -26.27 5.38 -24.59
N VAL A 1061 -25.00 5.30 -24.98
CA VAL A 1061 -24.34 4.03 -25.34
C VAL A 1061 -24.15 3.14 -24.12
N VAL A 1062 -23.78 3.71 -22.97
CA VAL A 1062 -23.70 2.99 -21.69
C VAL A 1062 -25.09 2.49 -21.25
N GLU A 1063 -26.14 3.33 -21.35
CA GLU A 1063 -27.52 2.93 -21.04
C GLU A 1063 -27.99 1.78 -21.94
N ASN A 1064 -27.73 1.88 -23.26
CA ASN A 1064 -28.11 0.85 -24.22
C ASN A 1064 -27.40 -0.47 -23.94
N LEU A 1065 -26.08 -0.46 -23.71
CA LEU A 1065 -25.32 -1.67 -23.35
C LEU A 1065 -25.84 -2.31 -22.05
N PHE A 1066 -26.06 -1.50 -21.01
CA PHE A 1066 -26.58 -2.00 -19.73
C PHE A 1066 -27.97 -2.62 -19.88
N ARG A 1067 -28.88 -1.95 -20.61
CA ARG A 1067 -30.22 -2.48 -20.88
C ARG A 1067 -30.22 -3.70 -21.80
N SER A 1068 -29.30 -3.82 -22.75
CA SER A 1068 -29.14 -5.06 -23.52
C SER A 1068 -28.75 -6.23 -22.61
N ILE A 1069 -27.91 -6.01 -21.58
CA ILE A 1069 -27.51 -7.05 -20.62
C ILE A 1069 -28.65 -7.46 -19.67
N TRP A 1070 -29.53 -6.54 -19.26
CA TRP A 1070 -30.64 -6.81 -18.31
C TRP A 1070 -32.06 -6.65 -18.89
N SER A 1071 -32.22 -6.89 -20.19
CA SER A 1071 -33.53 -6.99 -20.85
C SER A 1071 -33.88 -8.43 -21.24
N LEU A 1072 -35.15 -8.66 -21.56
CA LEU A 1072 -35.67 -9.95 -21.99
C LEU A 1072 -36.32 -9.79 -23.38
N PRO A 1073 -35.53 -9.83 -24.47
CA PRO A 1073 -36.06 -9.68 -25.82
C PRO A 1073 -37.14 -10.75 -26.08
N ASN A 1074 -38.30 -10.32 -26.59
CA ASN A 1074 -39.48 -11.16 -26.79
C ASN A 1074 -39.96 -11.92 -25.53
N ASN A 1075 -39.72 -11.35 -24.33
CA ASN A 1075 -39.95 -11.99 -23.02
C ASN A 1075 -39.21 -13.34 -22.85
N LYS A 1076 -38.07 -13.54 -23.53
CA LYS A 1076 -37.21 -14.71 -23.34
C LYS A 1076 -35.91 -14.30 -22.63
N ALA A 1077 -35.45 -15.16 -21.71
CA ALA A 1077 -34.12 -15.11 -21.13
C ALA A 1077 -33.20 -16.12 -21.85
N PRO A 1078 -31.89 -15.89 -21.93
CA PRO A 1078 -30.93 -16.93 -22.33
C PRO A 1078 -31.07 -18.17 -21.43
N VAL A 1079 -31.10 -19.36 -22.05
CA VAL A 1079 -31.41 -20.64 -21.38
C VAL A 1079 -30.55 -20.84 -20.13
N ALA A 1080 -29.23 -20.64 -20.26
CA ALA A 1080 -28.29 -20.77 -19.14
C ALA A 1080 -28.53 -19.80 -17.97
N ILE A 1081 -29.02 -18.58 -18.22
CA ILE A 1081 -29.34 -17.61 -17.16
C ILE A 1081 -30.58 -18.08 -16.41
N LYS A 1082 -31.66 -18.41 -17.12
CA LYS A 1082 -32.91 -18.92 -16.51
C LYS A 1082 -32.63 -20.20 -15.72
N TYR A 1083 -31.93 -21.16 -16.33
CA TYR A 1083 -31.59 -22.43 -15.70
C TYR A 1083 -30.80 -22.26 -14.41
N PHE A 1084 -29.69 -21.52 -14.44
CA PHE A 1084 -28.85 -21.35 -13.25
C PHE A 1084 -29.53 -20.48 -12.18
N PHE A 1085 -30.39 -19.53 -12.57
CA PHE A 1085 -31.15 -18.72 -11.61
C PHE A 1085 -32.27 -19.51 -10.94
N ASP A 1086 -32.96 -20.40 -11.65
CA ASP A 1086 -33.94 -21.32 -11.08
C ASP A 1086 -33.25 -22.36 -10.16
N PHE A 1087 -32.06 -22.86 -10.54
CA PHE A 1087 -31.23 -23.69 -9.65
C PHE A 1087 -30.88 -22.97 -8.35
N LEU A 1088 -30.43 -21.70 -8.41
CA LEU A 1088 -30.12 -20.91 -7.21
C LEU A 1088 -31.35 -20.67 -6.32
N ASP A 1089 -32.52 -20.44 -6.91
CA ASP A 1089 -33.79 -20.30 -6.18
C ASP A 1089 -34.15 -21.63 -5.48
N ALA A 1090 -34.08 -22.76 -6.19
CA ALA A 1090 -34.33 -24.09 -5.64
C ALA A 1090 -33.37 -24.49 -4.51
N GLN A 1091 -32.08 -24.11 -4.59
CA GLN A 1091 -31.13 -24.31 -3.48
C GLN A 1091 -31.48 -23.45 -2.27
N ALA A 1092 -31.96 -22.22 -2.47
CA ALA A 1092 -32.39 -21.35 -1.38
C ALA A 1092 -33.66 -21.88 -0.69
N GLU A 1093 -34.65 -22.34 -1.45
CA GLU A 1093 -35.86 -23.00 -0.93
C GLU A 1093 -35.52 -24.29 -0.17
N SER A 1094 -34.67 -25.15 -0.74
CA SER A 1094 -34.21 -26.39 -0.10
C SER A 1094 -33.52 -26.13 1.24
N LYS A 1095 -32.72 -25.05 1.33
CA LYS A 1095 -32.03 -24.60 2.54
C LYS A 1095 -32.90 -23.72 3.45
N LYS A 1096 -34.19 -23.52 3.12
CA LYS A 1096 -35.18 -22.73 3.86
C LYS A 1096 -34.75 -21.26 4.08
N ILE A 1097 -34.03 -20.69 3.12
CA ILE A 1097 -33.56 -19.31 3.15
C ILE A 1097 -34.72 -18.39 2.76
N THR A 1098 -35.27 -17.68 3.75
CA THR A 1098 -36.41 -16.76 3.55
C THR A 1098 -36.00 -15.32 3.22
N ASP A 1099 -34.70 -15.01 3.24
CA ASP A 1099 -34.17 -13.68 2.95
C ASP A 1099 -33.87 -13.52 1.44
N PRO A 1100 -34.64 -12.70 0.69
CA PRO A 1100 -34.48 -12.53 -0.75
C PRO A 1100 -33.17 -11.83 -1.13
N ASP A 1101 -32.53 -11.11 -0.21
CA ASP A 1101 -31.21 -10.52 -0.47
C ASP A 1101 -30.15 -11.59 -0.73
N VAL A 1102 -30.24 -12.75 -0.06
CA VAL A 1102 -29.26 -13.84 -0.21
C VAL A 1102 -29.28 -14.35 -1.65
N VAL A 1103 -30.48 -14.61 -2.17
CA VAL A 1103 -30.72 -15.02 -3.55
C VAL A 1103 -30.25 -13.96 -4.54
N HIS A 1104 -30.59 -12.68 -4.31
CA HIS A 1104 -30.12 -11.57 -5.15
C HIS A 1104 -28.59 -11.48 -5.18
N ILE A 1105 -27.92 -11.68 -4.03
CA ILE A 1105 -26.46 -11.69 -3.94
C ILE A 1105 -25.87 -12.91 -4.65
N TRP A 1106 -26.46 -14.11 -4.51
CA TRP A 1106 -26.00 -15.31 -5.24
C TRP A 1106 -26.10 -15.12 -6.76
N LYS A 1107 -27.22 -14.58 -7.27
CA LYS A 1107 -27.41 -14.26 -8.69
C LYS A 1107 -26.43 -13.19 -9.20
N THR A 1108 -26.08 -12.23 -8.34
CA THR A 1108 -25.11 -11.16 -8.63
C THR A 1108 -23.65 -11.66 -8.62
N ASN A 1109 -23.31 -12.54 -7.68
CA ASN A 1109 -21.98 -13.12 -7.53
C ASN A 1109 -21.69 -14.22 -8.57
N SER A 1110 -22.71 -14.88 -9.12
CA SER A 1110 -22.56 -15.93 -10.13
C SER A 1110 -22.41 -15.40 -11.55
N LEU A 1111 -23.21 -14.41 -11.96
CA LEU A 1111 -23.29 -13.93 -13.35
C LEU A 1111 -22.67 -12.52 -13.54
N PRO A 1112 -23.24 -11.40 -13.04
CA PRO A 1112 -22.66 -10.06 -13.19
C PRO A 1112 -21.18 -9.95 -12.78
N LEU A 1113 -20.84 -10.42 -11.58
CA LEU A 1113 -19.48 -10.29 -11.03
C LEU A 1113 -18.42 -11.10 -11.79
N ARG A 1114 -18.78 -12.27 -12.30
CA ARG A 1114 -17.82 -13.25 -12.86
C ARG A 1114 -17.72 -13.20 -14.38
N PHE A 1115 -18.85 -13.03 -15.06
CA PHE A 1115 -18.91 -12.95 -16.50
C PHE A 1115 -18.93 -11.49 -16.97
N TRP A 1116 -20.01 -10.75 -16.71
CA TRP A 1116 -20.21 -9.43 -17.32
C TRP A 1116 -19.13 -8.41 -16.95
N VAL A 1117 -18.70 -8.32 -15.68
CA VAL A 1117 -17.58 -7.45 -15.29
C VAL A 1117 -16.28 -7.82 -16.00
N ASN A 1118 -15.99 -9.12 -16.15
CA ASN A 1118 -14.78 -9.58 -16.80
C ASN A 1118 -14.77 -9.22 -18.29
N ILE A 1119 -15.90 -9.40 -18.98
CA ILE A 1119 -16.11 -8.99 -20.37
C ILE A 1119 -16.04 -7.46 -20.52
N LEU A 1120 -16.81 -6.69 -19.74
CA LEU A 1120 -16.85 -5.23 -19.80
C LEU A 1120 -15.49 -4.57 -19.54
N LYS A 1121 -14.66 -5.16 -18.67
CA LYS A 1121 -13.28 -4.73 -18.46
C LYS A 1121 -12.33 -5.15 -19.58
N ASN A 1122 -12.60 -6.25 -20.29
CA ASN A 1122 -11.69 -6.85 -21.26
C ASN A 1122 -12.34 -7.03 -22.64
N PRO A 1123 -12.62 -5.94 -23.38
CA PRO A 1123 -13.19 -6.01 -24.72
C PRO A 1123 -12.29 -6.78 -25.70
N GLN A 1124 -10.98 -6.84 -25.46
CA GLN A 1124 -10.03 -7.67 -26.21
C GLN A 1124 -10.21 -9.18 -26.02
N PHE A 1125 -11.14 -9.63 -25.17
CA PHE A 1125 -11.60 -11.03 -25.13
C PHE A 1125 -12.70 -11.30 -26.17
N VAL A 1126 -13.39 -10.27 -26.67
CA VAL A 1126 -14.54 -10.40 -27.58
C VAL A 1126 -14.23 -9.88 -28.99
N PHE A 1127 -13.41 -8.83 -29.08
CA PHE A 1127 -13.04 -8.17 -30.33
C PHE A 1127 -11.54 -8.20 -30.55
N ASP A 1128 -11.11 -8.18 -31.81
CA ASP A 1128 -9.70 -8.00 -32.15
C ASP A 1128 -9.31 -6.53 -32.08
N ILE A 1129 -9.04 -6.05 -30.86
CA ILE A 1129 -8.66 -4.67 -30.58
C ILE A 1129 -7.51 -4.56 -29.58
N LYS A 1130 -6.63 -3.58 -29.77
CA LYS A 1130 -5.56 -3.24 -28.83
C LYS A 1130 -6.11 -2.39 -27.68
N LYS A 1131 -6.34 -3.00 -26.52
CA LYS A 1131 -6.73 -2.30 -25.29
C LYS A 1131 -5.56 -1.47 -24.74
N THR A 1132 -5.77 -0.17 -24.55
CA THR A 1132 -4.81 0.74 -23.90
C THR A 1132 -5.06 0.86 -22.39
N SER A 1133 -4.04 1.29 -21.63
CA SER A 1133 -4.14 1.49 -20.17
C SER A 1133 -5.18 2.55 -19.79
N HIS A 1134 -5.33 3.60 -20.60
CA HIS A 1134 -6.36 4.64 -20.39
C HIS A 1134 -7.78 4.11 -20.62
N ILE A 1135 -7.97 3.26 -21.64
CA ILE A 1135 -9.24 2.56 -21.88
C ILE A 1135 -9.56 1.60 -20.72
N ASP A 1136 -8.59 0.87 -20.14
CA ASP A 1136 -8.84 0.09 -18.90
C ASP A 1136 -9.29 0.99 -17.74
N GLY A 1137 -8.63 2.15 -17.58
CA GLY A 1137 -8.98 3.14 -16.57
C GLY A 1137 -10.42 3.65 -16.69
N CYS A 1138 -10.92 3.83 -17.91
CA CYS A 1138 -12.30 4.26 -18.18
C CYS A 1138 -13.32 3.11 -18.10
N LEU A 1139 -13.03 1.94 -18.69
CA LEU A 1139 -13.90 0.77 -18.60
C LEU A 1139 -14.04 0.26 -17.16
N SER A 1140 -13.01 0.43 -16.32
CA SER A 1140 -13.09 0.15 -14.88
C SER A 1140 -14.11 1.04 -14.15
N VAL A 1141 -14.30 2.30 -14.58
CA VAL A 1141 -15.33 3.19 -14.04
C VAL A 1141 -16.73 2.71 -14.44
N ILE A 1142 -16.91 2.31 -15.71
CA ILE A 1142 -18.19 1.79 -16.22
C ILE A 1142 -18.54 0.45 -15.56
N ALA A 1143 -17.58 -0.47 -15.42
CA ALA A 1143 -17.78 -1.75 -14.74
C ALA A 1143 -18.07 -1.59 -13.24
N GLN A 1144 -17.52 -0.56 -12.58
CA GLN A 1144 -17.87 -0.22 -11.20
C GLN A 1144 -19.31 0.33 -11.09
N ALA A 1145 -19.74 1.17 -12.03
CA ALA A 1145 -21.12 1.66 -12.09
C ALA A 1145 -22.12 0.52 -12.39
N PHE A 1146 -21.76 -0.41 -13.28
CA PHE A 1146 -22.50 -1.64 -13.54
C PHE A 1146 -22.68 -2.46 -12.25
N MET A 1147 -21.60 -2.75 -11.51
CA MET A 1147 -21.71 -3.50 -10.25
C MET A 1147 -22.46 -2.75 -9.14
N ASP A 1148 -22.35 -1.42 -9.08
CA ASP A 1148 -23.14 -0.62 -8.14
C ASP A 1148 -24.64 -0.70 -8.43
N ALA A 1149 -25.06 -0.93 -9.69
CA ALA A 1149 -26.46 -1.19 -10.04
C ALA A 1149 -27.02 -2.51 -9.49
N PHE A 1150 -26.17 -3.53 -9.28
CA PHE A 1150 -26.57 -4.78 -8.62
C PHE A 1150 -26.45 -4.72 -7.09
N SER A 1151 -25.89 -3.65 -6.51
CA SER A 1151 -25.67 -3.53 -5.07
C SER A 1151 -26.96 -3.27 -4.28
N LEU A 1152 -27.21 -4.05 -3.23
CA LEU A 1152 -28.34 -3.85 -2.32
C LEU A 1152 -28.14 -2.71 -1.32
N ALA A 1153 -26.90 -2.25 -1.10
CA ALA A 1153 -26.62 -1.18 -0.15
C ALA A 1153 -27.16 0.18 -0.65
N GLU A 1154 -27.72 0.97 0.26
CA GLU A 1154 -28.06 2.38 -0.01
C GLU A 1154 -26.78 3.23 -0.05
N GLN A 1155 -26.77 4.23 -0.94
CA GLN A 1155 -25.55 4.97 -1.29
C GLN A 1155 -25.59 6.39 -0.71
N THR A 1156 -25.03 6.57 0.48
CA THR A 1156 -24.91 7.87 1.17
C THR A 1156 -23.79 8.71 0.58
N MET A 1157 -24.13 9.60 -0.36
CA MET A 1157 -23.12 10.41 -1.08
C MET A 1157 -22.68 11.65 -0.30
N GLY A 1158 -21.53 11.52 0.37
CA GLY A 1158 -20.78 12.62 0.97
C GLY A 1158 -19.73 13.22 0.03
N LYS A 1159 -19.06 14.29 0.47
CA LYS A 1159 -17.98 14.97 -0.30
C LYS A 1159 -16.68 14.18 -0.41
N GLU A 1160 -16.56 13.09 0.33
CA GLU A 1160 -15.41 12.16 0.34
C GLU A 1160 -15.68 10.90 -0.51
N ALA A 1161 -16.84 10.81 -1.17
CA ALA A 1161 -17.12 9.73 -2.12
C ALA A 1161 -16.20 9.84 -3.35
N PRO A 1162 -15.62 8.74 -3.85
CA PRO A 1162 -14.68 8.79 -4.97
C PRO A 1162 -15.37 9.21 -6.27
N THR A 1163 -14.64 9.94 -7.11
CA THR A 1163 -15.15 10.63 -8.30
C THR A 1163 -15.85 9.70 -9.29
N ASN A 1164 -15.38 8.45 -9.44
CA ASN A 1164 -16.04 7.44 -10.26
C ASN A 1164 -17.48 7.11 -9.79
N LYS A 1165 -17.73 7.05 -8.47
CA LYS A 1165 -19.06 6.84 -7.90
C LYS A 1165 -19.90 8.11 -7.93
N LEU A 1166 -19.29 9.30 -7.79
CA LEU A 1166 -19.99 10.59 -7.97
C LEU A 1166 -20.53 10.75 -9.40
N LEU A 1167 -19.78 10.30 -10.40
CA LEU A 1167 -20.07 10.49 -11.83
C LEU A 1167 -21.37 9.80 -12.31
N TYR A 1168 -21.72 8.66 -11.71
CA TYR A 1168 -22.95 7.89 -12.01
C TYR A 1168 -24.00 7.93 -10.88
N ALA A 1169 -23.76 8.71 -9.81
CA ALA A 1169 -24.54 8.69 -8.56
C ALA A 1169 -26.07 8.87 -8.73
N LYS A 1170 -26.49 9.58 -9.78
CA LYS A 1170 -27.91 9.85 -10.08
C LYS A 1170 -28.60 8.71 -10.84
N ASP A 1171 -27.82 7.86 -11.50
CA ASP A 1171 -28.32 6.85 -12.44
C ASP A 1171 -28.44 5.48 -11.75
N ILE A 1172 -27.53 5.18 -10.82
CA ILE A 1172 -27.52 3.94 -10.01
C ILE A 1172 -28.89 3.62 -9.36
N PRO A 1173 -29.66 4.57 -8.80
CA PRO A 1173 -30.99 4.27 -8.24
C PRO A 1173 -32.02 3.78 -9.27
N LEU A 1174 -31.92 4.25 -10.52
CA LEU A 1174 -32.75 3.76 -11.63
C LEU A 1174 -32.31 2.35 -12.04
N TYR A 1175 -31.01 2.14 -12.23
CA TYR A 1175 -30.48 0.83 -12.62
C TYR A 1175 -30.76 -0.24 -11.55
N LYS A 1176 -30.69 0.09 -10.25
CA LYS A 1176 -31.12 -0.80 -9.15
C LYS A 1176 -32.59 -1.21 -9.25
N LYS A 1177 -33.46 -0.35 -9.80
CA LYS A 1177 -34.87 -0.67 -10.04
C LYS A 1177 -35.03 -1.57 -11.28
N GLU A 1178 -34.31 -1.29 -12.36
CA GLU A 1178 -34.29 -2.11 -13.57
C GLU A 1178 -33.75 -3.52 -13.29
N VAL A 1179 -32.62 -3.66 -12.61
CA VAL A 1179 -32.03 -4.94 -12.18
C VAL A 1179 -32.98 -5.76 -11.29
N LYS A 1180 -33.65 -5.12 -10.32
CA LYS A 1180 -34.64 -5.80 -9.47
C LYS A 1180 -35.87 -6.26 -10.27
N ALA A 1181 -36.27 -5.51 -11.31
CA ALA A 1181 -37.32 -5.93 -12.23
C ALA A 1181 -36.86 -7.09 -13.14
N TYR A 1182 -35.63 -7.08 -13.64
CA TYR A 1182 -35.02 -8.15 -14.45
C TYR A 1182 -34.92 -9.48 -13.69
N TYR A 1183 -34.36 -9.48 -12.47
CA TYR A 1183 -34.29 -10.68 -11.63
C TYR A 1183 -35.70 -11.22 -11.26
N LYS A 1184 -36.66 -10.33 -11.02
CA LYS A 1184 -38.07 -10.74 -10.84
C LYS A 1184 -38.61 -11.38 -12.12
N ALA A 1185 -38.44 -10.72 -13.27
CA ALA A 1185 -38.98 -11.19 -14.54
C ALA A 1185 -38.44 -12.58 -14.93
N ILE A 1186 -37.13 -12.85 -14.76
CA ILE A 1186 -36.56 -14.18 -15.00
C ILE A 1186 -37.18 -15.26 -14.10
N ARG A 1187 -37.34 -14.98 -12.80
CA ARG A 1187 -37.97 -15.93 -11.87
C ARG A 1187 -39.45 -16.15 -12.23
N ASP A 1188 -40.15 -15.10 -12.64
CA ASP A 1188 -41.56 -15.14 -13.00
C ASP A 1188 -41.81 -15.74 -14.42
N LEU A 1189 -40.74 -16.10 -15.18
CA LEU A 1189 -40.84 -16.93 -16.40
C LEU A 1189 -41.14 -18.41 -16.06
N PRO A 1190 -41.78 -19.18 -16.98
CA PRO A 1190 -41.93 -20.63 -16.86
C PRO A 1190 -40.60 -21.34 -16.57
N GLN A 1191 -40.64 -22.39 -15.73
CA GLN A 1191 -39.50 -23.27 -15.52
C GLN A 1191 -39.15 -24.02 -16.82
N LEU A 1192 -37.86 -24.16 -17.10
CA LEU A 1192 -37.35 -24.95 -18.21
C LEU A 1192 -37.46 -26.45 -17.89
N THR A 1193 -37.85 -27.27 -18.86
CA THR A 1193 -37.77 -28.72 -18.73
C THR A 1193 -36.31 -29.19 -18.93
N THR A 1194 -35.95 -30.31 -18.31
CA THR A 1194 -34.62 -30.92 -18.50
C THR A 1194 -34.32 -31.21 -19.98
N SER A 1195 -35.34 -31.55 -20.77
CA SER A 1195 -35.19 -31.81 -22.21
C SER A 1195 -34.79 -30.56 -23.01
N GLU A 1196 -35.35 -29.39 -22.71
CA GLU A 1196 -34.98 -28.13 -23.37
C GLU A 1196 -33.55 -27.70 -23.03
N VAL A 1197 -33.13 -27.96 -21.78
CA VAL A 1197 -31.78 -27.64 -21.30
C VAL A 1197 -30.75 -28.60 -21.89
N ASP A 1198 -31.03 -29.90 -21.87
CA ASP A 1198 -30.15 -30.93 -22.46
C ASP A 1198 -30.03 -30.74 -23.98
N GLU A 1199 -31.12 -30.36 -24.67
CA GLU A 1199 -31.08 -30.01 -26.09
C GLU A 1199 -30.18 -28.79 -26.33
N PHE A 1200 -30.40 -27.67 -25.61
CA PHE A 1200 -29.57 -26.47 -25.74
C PHE A 1200 -28.07 -26.76 -25.48
N LEU A 1201 -27.75 -27.47 -24.40
CA LEU A 1201 -26.38 -27.85 -24.07
C LEU A 1201 -25.78 -28.80 -25.12
N THR A 1202 -26.59 -29.68 -25.72
CA THR A 1202 -26.15 -30.55 -26.83
C THR A 1202 -25.92 -29.77 -28.12
N GLN A 1203 -26.73 -28.74 -28.41
CA GLN A 1203 -26.55 -27.85 -29.56
C GLN A 1203 -25.24 -27.05 -29.42
N GLU A 1204 -25.00 -26.40 -28.27
CA GLU A 1204 -23.74 -25.68 -28.02
C GLU A 1204 -22.51 -26.61 -27.96
N SER A 1205 -22.66 -27.86 -27.48
CA SER A 1205 -21.57 -28.87 -27.52
C SER A 1205 -21.15 -29.20 -28.96
N LYS A 1206 -22.11 -29.37 -29.88
CA LYS A 1206 -21.87 -29.68 -31.30
C LYS A 1206 -21.32 -28.49 -32.08
N LYS A 1207 -21.82 -27.30 -31.79
CA LYS A 1207 -21.40 -26.01 -32.37
C LYS A 1207 -19.92 -25.72 -32.15
N HIS A 1208 -19.33 -26.29 -31.10
CA HIS A 1208 -17.93 -26.12 -30.69
C HIS A 1208 -17.15 -27.45 -30.62
N GLU A 1209 -17.60 -28.46 -31.37
CA GLU A 1209 -16.94 -29.76 -31.52
C GLU A 1209 -15.67 -29.60 -32.39
N ASN A 1210 -14.54 -30.16 -31.95
CA ASN A 1210 -13.21 -30.04 -32.57
C ASN A 1210 -12.52 -28.65 -32.51
N GLU A 1211 -13.10 -27.64 -31.84
CA GLU A 1211 -12.46 -26.31 -31.62
C GLU A 1211 -11.15 -26.40 -30.81
N PHE A 1212 -11.03 -27.42 -29.94
CA PHE A 1212 -9.88 -27.62 -29.05
C PHE A 1212 -9.36 -29.05 -29.09
N ASN A 1213 -8.06 -29.20 -28.82
CA ASN A 1213 -7.44 -30.49 -28.59
C ASN A 1213 -7.76 -30.99 -27.16
N GLU A 1214 -8.77 -31.86 -27.03
CA GLU A 1214 -9.15 -32.49 -25.76
C GLU A 1214 -8.00 -33.32 -25.15
N GLU A 1215 -7.14 -33.97 -25.97
CA GLU A 1215 -6.03 -34.78 -25.46
C GLU A 1215 -5.01 -33.94 -24.68
N VAL A 1216 -4.70 -32.72 -25.15
CA VAL A 1216 -3.81 -31.79 -24.44
C VAL A 1216 -4.41 -31.38 -23.09
N ALA A 1217 -5.71 -31.09 -23.04
CA ALA A 1217 -6.38 -30.80 -21.77
C ALA A 1217 -6.36 -32.01 -20.82
N LEU A 1218 -6.54 -33.23 -21.34
CA LEU A 1218 -6.41 -34.48 -20.59
C LEU A 1218 -4.97 -34.73 -20.10
N ILE A 1219 -3.92 -34.35 -20.86
CA ILE A 1219 -2.52 -34.39 -20.41
C ILE A 1219 -2.33 -33.48 -19.18
N GLU A 1220 -2.82 -32.24 -19.23
CA GLU A 1220 -2.67 -31.31 -18.10
C GLU A 1220 -3.45 -31.77 -16.87
N ILE A 1221 -4.67 -32.28 -17.03
CA ILE A 1221 -5.44 -32.93 -15.96
C ILE A 1221 -4.67 -34.13 -15.37
N TYR A 1222 -4.07 -34.96 -16.22
CA TYR A 1222 -3.29 -36.12 -15.79
C TYR A 1222 -2.04 -35.73 -14.98
N LYS A 1223 -1.38 -34.59 -15.27
CA LYS A 1223 -0.29 -34.07 -14.42
C LYS A 1223 -0.76 -33.81 -12.98
N TYR A 1224 -1.97 -33.27 -12.80
CA TYR A 1224 -2.56 -33.09 -11.47
C TYR A 1224 -2.90 -34.43 -10.79
N ILE A 1225 -3.43 -35.41 -11.54
CA ILE A 1225 -3.70 -36.77 -11.03
C ILE A 1225 -2.41 -37.47 -10.59
N VAL A 1226 -1.29 -37.32 -11.32
CA VAL A 1226 0.01 -37.87 -10.94
C VAL A 1226 0.63 -37.14 -9.73
N LYS A 1227 0.48 -35.80 -9.68
CA LYS A 1227 1.03 -34.94 -8.61
C LYS A 1227 0.44 -35.24 -7.22
N TYR A 1228 -0.79 -35.73 -7.15
CA TYR A 1228 -1.53 -36.05 -5.92
C TYR A 1228 -2.06 -37.49 -5.91
N TYR A 1229 -1.33 -38.40 -6.57
CA TYR A 1229 -1.80 -39.75 -6.86
C TYR A 1229 -2.11 -40.54 -5.57
N ASP A 1230 -1.24 -40.42 -4.57
CA ASP A 1230 -1.33 -41.21 -3.34
C ASP A 1230 -2.47 -40.70 -2.44
N GLU A 1231 -2.74 -39.38 -2.44
CA GLU A 1231 -3.90 -38.79 -1.77
C GLU A 1231 -5.22 -39.19 -2.45
N ILE A 1232 -5.24 -39.26 -3.79
CA ILE A 1232 -6.41 -39.71 -4.57
C ILE A 1232 -6.69 -41.20 -4.31
N VAL A 1233 -5.67 -42.07 -4.44
CA VAL A 1233 -5.83 -43.51 -4.18
C VAL A 1233 -6.25 -43.77 -2.73
N SER A 1234 -5.58 -43.14 -1.76
CA SER A 1234 -5.94 -43.24 -0.34
C SER A 1234 -7.38 -42.80 -0.07
N LYS A 1235 -7.91 -41.81 -0.82
CA LYS A 1235 -9.29 -41.36 -0.68
C LYS A 1235 -10.27 -42.38 -1.26
N LEU A 1236 -9.99 -42.95 -2.43
CA LEU A 1236 -10.80 -43.99 -3.07
C LEU A 1236 -10.87 -45.26 -2.20
N GLU A 1237 -9.75 -45.71 -1.63
CA GLU A 1237 -9.67 -46.88 -0.73
C GLU A 1237 -10.53 -46.75 0.54
N ARG A 1238 -10.79 -45.52 0.99
CA ARG A 1238 -11.62 -45.23 2.17
C ARG A 1238 -13.11 -45.15 1.87
N GLU A 1239 -13.53 -45.19 0.61
CA GLU A 1239 -14.93 -45.00 0.19
C GLU A 1239 -15.47 -46.24 -0.53
N ARG A 1240 -16.57 -46.80 0.00
CA ARG A 1240 -17.17 -48.03 -0.53
C ARG A 1240 -17.68 -47.82 -1.95
N GLY A 1241 -17.39 -48.75 -2.86
CA GLY A 1241 -17.85 -48.72 -4.26
C GLY A 1241 -16.85 -48.11 -5.25
N PHE A 1242 -15.68 -47.65 -4.81
CA PHE A 1242 -14.63 -47.10 -5.69
C PHE A 1242 -13.57 -48.14 -6.14
N GLU A 1243 -13.65 -49.40 -5.71
CA GLU A 1243 -12.67 -50.46 -5.99
C GLU A 1243 -12.37 -50.63 -7.49
N GLU A 1244 -13.39 -50.57 -8.35
CA GLU A 1244 -13.22 -50.70 -9.80
C GLU A 1244 -12.65 -49.42 -10.43
N VAL A 1245 -13.03 -48.26 -9.90
CA VAL A 1245 -12.47 -46.95 -10.29
C VAL A 1245 -10.99 -46.85 -9.93
N GLN A 1246 -10.58 -47.43 -8.80
CA GLN A 1246 -9.18 -47.53 -8.37
C GLN A 1246 -8.34 -48.39 -9.34
N LYS A 1247 -8.86 -49.55 -9.77
CA LYS A 1247 -8.20 -50.39 -10.79
C LYS A 1247 -8.05 -49.64 -12.12
N GLN A 1248 -9.10 -48.96 -12.58
CA GLN A 1248 -9.08 -48.16 -13.80
C GLN A 1248 -8.04 -47.03 -13.71
N LEU A 1249 -7.94 -46.33 -12.57
CA LEU A 1249 -6.90 -45.32 -12.31
C LEU A 1249 -5.48 -45.92 -12.31
N GLN A 1250 -5.29 -47.14 -11.79
CA GLN A 1250 -4.00 -47.85 -11.84
C GLN A 1250 -3.63 -48.26 -13.27
N GLN A 1251 -4.59 -48.77 -14.05
CA GLN A 1251 -4.41 -49.13 -15.47
C GLN A 1251 -4.09 -47.91 -16.34
N VAL A 1252 -4.81 -46.80 -16.16
CA VAL A 1252 -4.48 -45.51 -16.81
C VAL A 1252 -3.04 -45.09 -16.49
N LYS A 1253 -2.62 -45.18 -15.22
CA LYS A 1253 -1.23 -44.83 -14.84
C LYS A 1253 -0.21 -45.71 -15.54
N ALA A 1254 -0.42 -47.03 -15.58
CA ALA A 1254 0.48 -47.95 -16.28
C ALA A 1254 0.64 -47.58 -17.78
N LEU A 1255 -0.46 -47.37 -18.49
CA LEU A 1255 -0.44 -47.01 -19.92
C LEU A 1255 0.29 -45.68 -20.19
N PHE A 1256 0.10 -44.67 -19.34
CA PHE A 1256 0.83 -43.40 -19.48
C PHE A 1256 2.32 -43.50 -19.10
N ASP A 1257 2.69 -44.33 -18.12
CA ASP A 1257 4.09 -44.56 -17.74
C ASP A 1257 4.83 -45.44 -18.77
N GLU A 1258 4.15 -46.32 -19.49
CA GLU A 1258 4.72 -47.04 -20.64
C GLU A 1258 5.04 -46.11 -21.80
N LYS A 1259 4.14 -45.17 -22.15
CA LYS A 1259 4.43 -44.13 -23.16
C LYS A 1259 5.64 -43.26 -22.81
N LYS A 1260 5.89 -42.98 -21.52
CA LYS A 1260 7.09 -42.25 -21.09
C LYS A 1260 8.36 -43.03 -21.45
N LYS A 1261 8.38 -44.35 -21.25
CA LYS A 1261 9.51 -45.22 -21.64
C LYS A 1261 9.73 -45.20 -23.16
N CYS A 1262 8.66 -45.22 -23.95
CA CYS A 1262 8.71 -45.15 -25.42
C CYS A 1262 9.15 -43.79 -26.00
N LYS A 1263 9.49 -42.79 -25.17
CA LYS A 1263 10.15 -41.53 -25.60
C LYS A 1263 11.64 -41.46 -25.24
N TRP A 1264 12.23 -42.55 -24.75
CA TRP A 1264 13.65 -42.68 -24.40
C TRP A 1264 14.38 -43.76 -25.23
N ILE A 1265 13.93 -43.93 -26.48
CA ILE A 1265 14.56 -44.71 -27.56
C ILE A 1265 14.55 -43.81 -28.81
#